data_AF-A0A7S0DIC4-F1
#
_entry.id   AF-A0A7S0DIC4-F1
#
_cell.length_a   1.000
_cell.length_b   1.000
_cell.length_c   1.000
_cell.angle_alpha   90.00
_cell.angle_beta   90.00
_cell.angle_gamma   90.00
#
_symmetry.space_group_name_H-M   'P 1'
#
loop_
_entity.id
_entity.type
_entity.pdbx_description
1 polymer ?
#
loop_
_entity_poly.entity_id
_entity_poly.type
_entity_poly.pdbx_seq_one_letter_code
_entity_poly.pdbx_strand_id
1 'polypeptide(L)'
;SPYGGIDLGGEDESGDKKIPTKSEVKQKKKADSKSHEFGSRYGAVDLGLPKIDDDEDAEPDGMDADAYRMDGDPYKGIGDAYGTDGDNYGSILDPNQAEGGHSSRYGAQDAPEDLEEKRMLERSKRKKETKYEKSLKTQGLRSIFENRRKIIDMKDWSKSFLEAEDLPENNVEEVLRKYRTLTKLSTDFIEIAKAYGRTAISEYFLKDKARTVKKHKLGGVAGGDKYLVRGILFKLAVDPAMGSHGWVYGGKKENFEYAAKAAGHELKGAINMYKYHVKKIRVPMQALVDFHGYRIVAMPLLPLKKMIYGSNDAGKTIHRSDEDFNQIMKEIAEDLHVAGHYIVDKDGVPNMLHAAGDIEGHLGKDEKYYLLDLARTFPPESVWDTPHLSRPLQAVFFRMLRPEFLQFLKEDRQPPLGPLSCDALTRWGQTYTDRHKHNERLREATRILCNEVIPAFAEEFAKRPVERLKAIHVSEELHRKGINVRHMGLLRHLIKADTPSADQARRTLLVAMCSRTLKNLLRREMRMELARHKKTQPSEHESRGMIVDFLNLVTRAHQTQQTYDFWGTEIPFELKVRFGPKAISIEEENNLFGAVRNDIVKIVKYIVDSTGVQLTTTCLETLESSGAGYEFVSVDLSALAVRIKHMSVIDYATAKVLSQEAYKDTGVGGDRLLSLAMESFYKTLQSDPLNTNCLREAQITRMRIAARENEKKKKDKFWAAADESLFEACKLADKAKDLDDVMNVVREILSTWKARLKQEECPEEYQKSGGASTSDRVHAIVRFVTEVEKVDNSGSNLTISLCSFLSTCKDESLWKVMHELLYQTTVKKQKTELKTAKDTLDAWTLTVKQLEGAALEKKLVWNLIEAIKKNKHSELKAALSNFLAALQMPEFWIQACHISKDLLDELKEEKYEELYKDTPWKLKRTDKKISDEEAKQIAEVIKFFSPLESLNLNGCQMKDTHIRQIAEACIHLPKGTRFETLEYKSKIPVQRLRQNLETKLKYSRATSQDVVWLFSLLHHNTSVKEIELDSTNLNVLEVKAICECLSVHAFESLKFINCNMRDPELKLLAEALSKLSTLESLSLSGNVFTDASGKLLGELKTLQELDLSKCFNVTDKTIEAIAKSCKSLTSLNLRHCSKVSSDGVSSLGLGCHGLKTLILEECSLVKDLAIQELADGCPDLVHLNIRNCKKVSGIAITHLAKKCTKLRHINLCFCDYITDQSISVLAANCKDLEYINLGHCKKLNDTSIGQIGTNCPNIQELNLSVCEKITDES
;
A
#
# COMPACT_ATOMS: atom_id res chain seq x y z
N SER A 1 2.65 -20.27 39.79
CA SER A 1 2.07 -19.87 41.08
C SER A 1 3.03 -20.28 42.17
N PRO A 2 3.33 -19.47 43.18
CA PRO A 2 3.62 -18.04 43.17
C PRO A 2 4.94 -17.73 43.92
N TYR A 3 5.28 -16.45 43.96
CA TYR A 3 6.28 -15.80 44.82
C TYR A 3 6.28 -16.26 46.28
N GLY A 4 7.46 -16.24 46.90
CA GLY A 4 7.62 -16.05 48.34
C GLY A 4 8.99 -16.42 48.89
N GLY A 5 9.69 -15.45 49.49
CA GLY A 5 10.70 -15.72 50.53
C GLY A 5 12.12 -15.26 50.23
N ILE A 6 12.41 -14.01 50.57
CA ILE A 6 13.76 -13.58 50.98
C ILE A 6 13.95 -14.15 52.40
N ASP A 7 14.98 -14.95 52.67
CA ASP A 7 15.83 -14.73 53.86
C ASP A 7 17.17 -15.48 53.80
N LEU A 8 18.10 -14.89 54.54
CA LEU A 8 19.53 -15.09 54.77
C LEU A 8 19.89 -16.57 55.10
N GLY A 9 20.98 -17.13 54.58
CA GLY A 9 22.33 -16.99 55.15
C GLY A 9 22.63 -18.14 56.13
N GLY A 10 23.76 -18.85 55.94
CA GLY A 10 24.40 -19.67 56.98
C GLY A 10 24.43 -21.18 56.75
N GLU A 11 25.60 -21.64 56.30
CA GLU A 11 26.45 -22.70 56.88
C GLU A 11 25.85 -24.04 57.37
N ASP A 12 26.48 -25.12 56.86
CA ASP A 12 26.90 -26.35 57.54
C ASP A 12 25.79 -27.23 58.20
N GLU A 13 25.80 -28.56 58.18
CA GLU A 13 26.89 -29.53 58.16
C GLU A 13 26.24 -30.92 58.00
N SER A 14 26.93 -31.84 57.30
CA SER A 14 26.98 -33.29 57.59
C SER A 14 25.74 -34.20 57.46
N GLY A 15 25.97 -35.46 57.01
CA GLY A 15 25.16 -36.59 57.49
C GLY A 15 24.50 -37.52 56.47
N ASP A 16 25.30 -38.09 55.57
CA ASP A 16 25.52 -39.54 55.47
C ASP A 16 24.30 -40.52 55.48
N LYS A 17 24.24 -41.36 54.43
CA LYS A 17 23.76 -42.76 54.33
C LYS A 17 22.42 -43.12 53.65
N LYS A 18 22.63 -43.77 52.51
CA LYS A 18 22.25 -45.17 52.15
C LYS A 18 20.97 -45.43 51.32
N ILE A 19 21.31 -45.87 50.11
CA ILE A 19 20.63 -46.74 49.12
C ILE A 19 20.03 -48.01 49.76
N PRO A 20 18.91 -48.56 49.23
CA PRO A 20 18.97 -49.81 48.43
C PRO A 20 18.12 -49.73 47.15
N THR A 21 18.72 -49.89 45.96
CA THR A 21 18.84 -51.11 45.11
C THR A 21 17.60 -51.53 44.32
N LYS A 22 17.84 -51.67 43.01
CA LYS A 22 16.99 -52.19 41.93
C LYS A 22 16.48 -53.62 42.18
N SER A 23 15.31 -53.93 41.62
CA SER A 23 15.02 -55.27 41.12
C SER A 23 14.34 -55.18 39.75
N GLU A 24 14.88 -55.95 38.80
CA GLU A 24 14.42 -56.11 37.42
C GLU A 24 13.33 -57.18 37.35
N VAL A 25 12.34 -57.03 36.45
CA VAL A 25 11.71 -58.18 35.78
C VAL A 25 11.53 -57.89 34.29
N LYS A 26 11.96 -58.88 33.53
CA LYS A 26 12.09 -59.00 32.08
C LYS A 26 10.76 -59.33 31.36
N GLN A 27 10.70 -58.83 30.12
CA GLN A 27 10.32 -59.54 28.87
C GLN A 27 8.85 -59.72 28.43
N LYS A 28 8.59 -59.07 27.28
CA LYS A 28 8.24 -59.64 25.95
C LYS A 28 6.78 -59.67 25.47
N LYS A 29 6.63 -59.02 24.29
CA LYS A 29 5.86 -59.40 23.08
C LYS A 29 4.33 -59.29 23.22
N LYS A 30 3.54 -58.87 22.21
CA LYS A 30 3.75 -58.45 20.82
C LYS A 30 2.43 -57.76 20.43
N ALA A 31 2.52 -56.62 19.75
CA ALA A 31 1.41 -56.03 19.01
C ALA A 31 1.51 -56.51 17.55
N ASP A 32 0.36 -56.70 16.90
CA ASP A 32 0.27 -56.66 15.43
C ASP A 32 -1.07 -56.01 15.00
N SER A 33 -0.91 -54.87 14.34
CA SER A 33 -1.56 -54.42 13.11
C SER A 33 -3.10 -54.37 13.00
N LYS A 34 -3.63 -53.18 12.69
CA LYS A 34 -4.03 -52.75 11.32
C LYS A 34 -4.73 -51.38 11.35
N SER A 35 -4.11 -50.38 10.75
CA SER A 35 -4.80 -49.19 10.23
C SER A 35 -4.48 -49.06 8.73
N HIS A 36 -5.53 -48.95 7.92
CA HIS A 36 -5.47 -48.67 6.49
C HIS A 36 -5.39 -47.16 6.24
N GLU A 37 -4.49 -46.79 5.33
CA GLU A 37 -4.25 -45.44 4.79
C GLU A 37 -5.28 -45.02 3.73
N PHE A 38 -5.47 -43.69 3.61
CA PHE A 38 -5.50 -42.84 2.39
C PHE A 38 -5.97 -41.43 2.85
N GLY A 39 -5.36 -40.28 2.58
CA GLY A 39 -4.13 -39.87 1.90
C GLY A 39 -4.17 -38.33 1.78
N SER A 40 -3.19 -37.60 2.33
CA SER A 40 -3.08 -36.14 2.19
C SER A 40 -1.98 -35.77 1.18
N ARG A 41 -2.30 -34.85 0.28
CA ARG A 41 -1.35 -34.27 -0.68
C ARG A 41 -0.58 -33.15 0.01
N TYR A 42 0.75 -33.27 0.01
CA TYR A 42 1.83 -32.28 0.01
C TYR A 42 3.00 -32.88 0.80
N GLY A 43 3.94 -33.49 0.06
CA GLY A 43 5.06 -34.23 0.61
C GLY A 43 6.07 -33.33 1.33
N ALA A 44 6.25 -33.61 2.62
CA ALA A 44 7.45 -33.24 3.35
C ALA A 44 8.64 -34.05 2.81
N VAL A 45 9.77 -33.39 2.56
CA VAL A 45 11.05 -34.07 2.38
C VAL A 45 11.92 -33.73 3.58
N ASP A 46 12.24 -34.80 4.29
CA ASP A 46 13.12 -34.95 5.43
C ASP A 46 14.48 -34.27 5.22
N LEU A 47 14.86 -33.37 6.13
CA LEU A 47 16.20 -32.81 6.24
C LEU A 47 16.74 -33.23 7.60
N GLY A 48 17.41 -34.39 7.62
CA GLY A 48 18.21 -34.82 8.77
C GLY A 48 19.24 -33.75 9.13
N LEU A 49 19.09 -33.18 10.32
CA LEU A 49 20.12 -32.41 11.02
C LEU A 49 20.58 -33.23 12.24
N PRO A 50 21.90 -33.29 12.54
CA PRO A 50 22.41 -34.05 13.68
C PRO A 50 21.98 -33.41 15.00
N LYS A 51 21.77 -34.25 16.03
CA LYS A 51 21.64 -33.83 17.42
C LYS A 51 22.92 -33.14 17.88
N ILE A 52 22.76 -31.98 18.50
CA ILE A 52 23.80 -31.33 19.31
C ILE A 52 23.48 -31.75 20.74
N ASP A 53 24.40 -32.51 21.34
CA ASP A 53 24.41 -32.79 22.78
C ASP A 53 25.09 -31.61 23.47
N ASP A 54 24.47 -31.13 24.54
CA ASP A 54 24.99 -30.13 25.47
C ASP A 54 25.98 -30.83 26.41
N ASP A 55 27.21 -30.32 26.51
CA ASP A 55 28.09 -30.51 27.67
C ASP A 55 28.99 -29.26 27.80
N GLU A 56 28.80 -28.52 28.90
CA GLU A 56 29.70 -27.49 29.41
C GLU A 56 30.80 -28.14 30.29
N ASP A 57 31.89 -27.39 30.51
CA ASP A 57 32.98 -27.57 31.48
C ASP A 57 34.27 -28.30 31.01
N ALA A 58 35.23 -27.51 30.51
CA ALA A 58 36.66 -27.60 30.89
C ALA A 58 37.49 -26.42 30.32
N GLU A 59 38.01 -25.56 31.20
CA GLU A 59 39.33 -24.89 31.04
C GLU A 59 40.38 -25.69 31.87
N PRO A 60 41.73 -25.51 31.78
CA PRO A 60 42.56 -24.58 30.98
C PRO A 60 43.83 -25.23 30.32
N ASP A 61 44.70 -24.37 29.77
CA ASP A 61 46.16 -24.51 29.54
C ASP A 61 46.76 -25.05 28.23
N GLY A 62 47.52 -24.16 27.56
CA GLY A 62 48.87 -24.42 27.05
C GLY A 62 49.06 -25.00 25.63
N MET A 63 49.65 -24.19 24.73
CA MET A 63 50.34 -24.61 23.48
C MET A 63 49.41 -25.17 22.37
N ASP A 64 49.58 -24.99 21.06
CA ASP A 64 50.72 -24.62 20.23
C ASP A 64 50.20 -24.01 18.88
N ALA A 65 51.01 -23.16 18.24
CA ALA A 65 50.64 -22.45 17.00
C ALA A 65 50.94 -23.29 15.75
N ASP A 66 50.12 -24.28 15.37
CA ASP A 66 50.26 -24.95 14.05
C ASP A 66 49.08 -25.82 13.52
N ALA A 67 47.85 -25.65 14.02
CA ALA A 67 46.70 -26.47 13.61
C ALA A 67 45.63 -25.73 12.78
N TYR A 68 46.02 -25.06 11.69
CA TYR A 68 45.09 -24.61 10.64
C TYR A 68 45.33 -25.38 9.32
N ARG A 69 45.03 -26.69 9.32
CA ARG A 69 44.78 -27.40 8.06
C ARG A 69 43.30 -27.31 7.72
N MET A 70 42.98 -26.42 6.78
CA MET A 70 41.69 -26.35 6.12
C MET A 70 41.49 -27.57 5.21
N ASP A 71 40.89 -28.63 5.74
CA ASP A 71 40.31 -29.69 4.92
C ASP A 71 38.79 -29.51 4.86
N GLY A 72 38.35 -28.86 3.77
CA GLY A 72 36.93 -28.69 3.45
C GLY A 72 36.62 -27.47 2.59
N ASP A 73 37.25 -27.33 1.42
CA ASP A 73 36.86 -26.32 0.42
C ASP A 73 35.50 -26.71 -0.22
N PRO A 74 34.38 -26.00 0.02
CA PRO A 74 33.09 -26.33 -0.58
C PRO A 74 33.04 -26.02 -2.10
N TYR A 75 34.09 -25.41 -2.67
CA TYR A 75 34.23 -25.16 -4.10
C TYR A 75 34.93 -26.32 -4.84
N LYS A 76 35.37 -27.37 -4.13
CA LYS A 76 35.99 -28.58 -4.72
C LYS A 76 35.03 -29.31 -5.68
N GLY A 77 33.72 -29.21 -5.45
CA GLY A 77 32.66 -29.78 -6.31
C GLY A 77 32.08 -28.85 -7.39
N ILE A 78 32.59 -27.63 -7.55
CA ILE A 78 32.18 -26.70 -8.64
C ILE A 78 32.87 -27.09 -9.98
N GLY A 79 33.43 -28.30 -9.97
CA GLY A 79 34.12 -29.10 -10.99
C GLY A 79 33.67 -28.84 -12.39
N ASP A 80 32.40 -29.15 -12.48
CA ASP A 80 31.86 -29.76 -13.66
C ASP A 80 30.76 -28.86 -14.25
N ALA A 81 30.59 -27.68 -13.66
CA ALA A 81 29.75 -26.60 -14.18
C ALA A 81 30.24 -26.09 -15.55
N TYR A 82 31.52 -26.31 -15.86
CA TYR A 82 32.21 -25.73 -17.02
C TYR A 82 33.22 -26.64 -17.73
N GLY A 83 33.22 -27.95 -17.47
CA GLY A 83 33.93 -28.98 -18.22
C GLY A 83 33.43 -30.35 -17.79
N THR A 84 33.38 -31.40 -18.59
CA THR A 84 33.76 -31.68 -19.97
C THR A 84 32.87 -32.85 -20.39
N ASP A 85 31.96 -32.66 -21.35
CA ASP A 85 31.44 -33.77 -22.14
C ASP A 85 31.21 -33.25 -23.56
N GLY A 86 31.68 -34.06 -24.51
CA GLY A 86 32.03 -33.66 -25.85
C GLY A 86 30.88 -33.50 -26.84
N ASP A 87 31.31 -32.99 -27.99
CA ASP A 87 30.74 -33.11 -29.32
C ASP A 87 29.80 -32.01 -29.83
N ASN A 88 30.37 -31.31 -30.82
CA ASN A 88 29.80 -30.42 -31.83
C ASN A 88 29.16 -29.12 -31.34
N TYR A 89 29.66 -27.98 -31.82
CA TYR A 89 28.93 -27.08 -32.73
C TYR A 89 29.86 -25.90 -33.08
N GLY A 90 30.29 -25.87 -34.34
CA GLY A 90 31.15 -24.85 -34.92
C GLY A 90 30.44 -23.50 -35.13
N SER A 91 31.28 -22.50 -35.33
CA SER A 91 30.96 -21.13 -35.74
C SER A 91 30.07 -21.07 -36.97
N ILE A 92 29.00 -20.27 -36.95
CA ILE A 92 28.37 -19.77 -38.18
C ILE A 92 28.04 -18.28 -38.00
N LEU A 93 28.79 -17.48 -38.75
CA LEU A 93 28.48 -16.11 -39.17
C LEU A 93 27.59 -16.19 -40.43
N ASP A 94 26.64 -15.26 -40.54
CA ASP A 94 25.91 -14.86 -41.77
C ASP A 94 24.93 -15.90 -42.40
N PRO A 95 23.61 -15.65 -42.47
CA PRO A 95 22.62 -16.66 -42.90
C PRO A 95 22.41 -16.75 -44.44
N ASN A 96 23.40 -16.42 -45.27
CA ASN A 96 23.29 -16.57 -46.73
C ASN A 96 24.26 -17.63 -47.27
N GLN A 97 23.90 -18.91 -47.13
CA GLN A 97 24.37 -20.14 -47.81
C GLN A 97 24.04 -21.32 -46.87
N ALA A 98 23.45 -22.46 -47.23
CA ALA A 98 23.51 -23.23 -48.46
C ALA A 98 22.30 -24.19 -48.58
N GLU A 99 22.03 -24.59 -49.82
CA GLU A 99 21.22 -25.74 -50.20
C GLU A 99 21.97 -27.06 -49.96
N GLY A 100 21.22 -28.16 -49.83
CA GLY A 100 21.66 -29.47 -50.30
C GLY A 100 21.78 -30.60 -49.26
N GLY A 101 20.98 -31.65 -49.47
CA GLY A 101 21.45 -33.04 -49.31
C GLY A 101 21.07 -33.81 -48.05
N HIS A 102 20.10 -34.73 -48.19
CA HIS A 102 20.12 -36.17 -47.88
C HIS A 102 20.88 -36.71 -46.63
N SER A 103 20.50 -37.78 -45.93
CA SER A 103 19.39 -38.74 -45.94
C SER A 103 19.76 -39.84 -44.93
N SER A 104 18.74 -40.46 -44.33
CA SER A 104 18.72 -41.85 -43.80
C SER A 104 19.27 -42.07 -42.38
N ARG A 105 18.77 -42.99 -41.55
CA ARG A 105 17.58 -43.89 -41.45
C ARG A 105 17.78 -44.71 -40.14
N TYR A 106 16.79 -45.54 -39.81
CA TYR A 106 16.70 -46.56 -38.75
C TYR A 106 16.14 -46.02 -37.42
N GLY A 107 14.99 -46.47 -36.90
CA GLY A 107 14.06 -47.51 -37.34
C GLY A 107 13.26 -48.11 -36.18
N ALA A 108 11.93 -48.22 -36.38
CA ALA A 108 11.01 -49.26 -35.87
C ALA A 108 10.21 -48.95 -34.58
N GLN A 109 8.92 -49.26 -34.43
CA GLN A 109 7.93 -49.96 -35.29
C GLN A 109 6.49 -49.69 -34.78
N ASP A 110 5.52 -50.06 -35.61
CA ASP A 110 4.08 -49.71 -35.70
C ASP A 110 3.14 -50.22 -34.57
N ALA A 111 1.92 -49.67 -34.40
CA ALA A 111 0.68 -50.24 -34.99
C ALA A 111 -0.53 -49.25 -35.04
N PRO A 112 -1.59 -49.52 -35.87
CA PRO A 112 -2.54 -48.52 -36.39
C PRO A 112 -4.03 -48.74 -36.02
N GLU A 113 -4.79 -47.64 -35.88
CA GLU A 113 -6.27 -47.46 -36.00
C GLU A 113 -6.50 -45.98 -35.60
N ASP A 114 -7.10 -45.04 -36.34
CA ASP A 114 -8.45 -44.96 -36.87
C ASP A 114 -8.51 -43.82 -37.93
N LEU A 115 -8.92 -44.12 -39.16
CA LEU A 115 -9.00 -43.15 -40.26
C LEU A 115 -10.35 -42.41 -40.31
N GLU A 116 -11.36 -42.91 -39.60
CA GLU A 116 -12.73 -42.38 -39.58
C GLU A 116 -12.87 -41.18 -38.62
N GLU A 117 -12.17 -41.22 -37.48
CA GLU A 117 -12.24 -40.20 -36.42
C GLU A 117 -11.60 -38.85 -36.85
N LYS A 118 -10.52 -38.92 -37.66
CA LYS A 118 -9.89 -37.73 -38.27
C LYS A 118 -10.82 -36.99 -39.22
N ARG A 119 -11.66 -37.70 -39.98
CA ARG A 119 -12.57 -37.09 -40.97
C ARG A 119 -13.78 -36.41 -40.31
N MET A 120 -14.25 -36.94 -39.17
CA MET A 120 -15.29 -36.31 -38.34
C MET A 120 -14.79 -35.03 -37.66
N LEU A 121 -13.56 -35.04 -37.14
CA LEU A 121 -12.96 -33.90 -36.44
C LEU A 121 -12.66 -32.72 -37.38
N GLU A 122 -12.25 -32.98 -38.62
CA GLU A 122 -12.00 -31.94 -39.63
C GLU A 122 -13.28 -31.23 -40.09
N ARG A 123 -14.41 -31.94 -40.18
CA ARG A 123 -15.72 -31.34 -40.49
C ARG A 123 -16.25 -30.46 -39.34
N SER A 124 -15.96 -30.83 -38.09
CA SER A 124 -16.31 -30.03 -36.90
C SER A 124 -15.43 -28.76 -36.77
N LYS A 125 -14.13 -28.86 -37.09
CA LYS A 125 -13.20 -27.70 -37.12
C LYS A 125 -13.60 -26.65 -38.16
N ARG A 126 -13.96 -27.07 -39.37
CA ARG A 126 -14.37 -26.13 -40.45
C ARG A 126 -15.65 -25.34 -40.12
N LYS A 127 -16.57 -25.88 -39.32
CA LYS A 127 -17.78 -25.14 -38.90
C LYS A 127 -17.54 -24.16 -37.74
N LYS A 128 -16.57 -24.42 -36.86
CA LYS A 128 -16.20 -23.52 -35.74
C LYS A 128 -15.29 -22.36 -36.18
N GLU A 129 -14.42 -22.55 -37.17
CA GLU A 129 -13.54 -21.49 -37.70
C GLU A 129 -14.33 -20.34 -38.36
N THR A 130 -15.44 -20.63 -39.05
CA THR A 130 -16.25 -19.60 -39.74
C THR A 130 -17.03 -18.65 -38.82
N LYS A 131 -17.29 -19.00 -37.55
CA LYS A 131 -18.04 -18.14 -36.62
C LYS A 131 -17.13 -17.19 -35.84
N TYR A 132 -15.92 -17.64 -35.51
CA TYR A 132 -14.91 -16.85 -34.80
C TYR A 132 -14.23 -15.82 -35.73
N GLU A 133 -13.94 -16.20 -36.99
CA GLU A 133 -13.40 -15.25 -37.98
C GLU A 133 -14.40 -14.17 -38.41
N LYS A 134 -15.71 -14.44 -38.38
CA LYS A 134 -16.74 -13.44 -38.64
C LYS A 134 -16.82 -12.38 -37.53
N SER A 135 -16.57 -12.76 -36.28
CA SER A 135 -16.53 -11.80 -35.15
C SER A 135 -15.30 -10.88 -35.19
N LEU A 136 -14.19 -11.34 -35.78
CA LEU A 136 -12.96 -10.54 -35.97
C LEU A 136 -13.04 -9.57 -37.15
N LYS A 137 -14.06 -9.66 -38.01
CA LYS A 137 -14.27 -8.75 -39.15
C LYS A 137 -14.94 -7.44 -38.77
N THR A 138 -15.59 -7.35 -37.60
CA THR A 138 -16.37 -6.17 -37.17
C THR A 138 -15.57 -5.13 -36.37
N GLN A 139 -14.31 -5.37 -36.06
CA GLN A 139 -13.42 -4.38 -35.42
C GLN A 139 -12.23 -4.14 -36.33
N GLY A 140 -12.13 -2.95 -36.93
CA GLY A 140 -11.17 -2.54 -37.96
C GLY A 140 -9.70 -2.50 -37.53
N LEU A 141 -9.17 -3.61 -37.02
CA LEU A 141 -7.79 -3.76 -36.56
C LEU A 141 -6.90 -4.52 -37.57
N ARG A 142 -7.47 -5.17 -38.60
CA ARG A 142 -6.66 -5.85 -39.63
C ARG A 142 -5.82 -4.90 -40.48
N SER A 143 -6.32 -3.70 -40.83
CA SER A 143 -5.56 -2.76 -41.68
C SER A 143 -4.31 -2.20 -40.99
N ILE A 144 -4.32 -2.07 -39.65
CA ILE A 144 -3.17 -1.61 -38.86
C ILE A 144 -2.10 -2.71 -38.75
N PHE A 145 -2.53 -3.98 -38.69
CA PHE A 145 -1.63 -5.13 -38.58
C PHE A 145 -1.10 -5.61 -39.95
N GLU A 146 -1.89 -5.50 -41.02
CA GLU A 146 -1.50 -5.92 -42.38
C GLU A 146 -0.56 -4.90 -43.03
N ASN A 147 -0.71 -3.60 -42.77
CA ASN A 147 0.24 -2.59 -43.27
C ASN A 147 1.60 -2.60 -42.54
N ARG A 148 1.71 -3.19 -41.33
CA ARG A 148 2.99 -3.33 -40.60
C ARG A 148 3.78 -4.60 -40.96
N ARG A 149 3.22 -5.52 -41.73
CA ARG A 149 3.85 -6.80 -42.11
C ARG A 149 4.74 -6.72 -43.35
N LYS A 150 4.78 -5.58 -44.06
CA LYS A 150 5.50 -5.43 -45.34
C LYS A 150 6.76 -4.55 -45.33
N ILE A 151 7.35 -4.25 -44.17
CA ILE A 151 8.70 -3.66 -44.10
C ILE A 151 9.50 -4.38 -43.00
N ILE A 152 10.28 -5.39 -43.38
CA ILE A 152 11.43 -5.81 -42.59
C ILE A 152 12.50 -4.77 -42.89
N ASP A 153 12.64 -3.79 -42.01
CA ASP A 153 13.88 -3.05 -41.88
C ASP A 153 14.48 -3.48 -40.55
N MET A 154 15.52 -4.31 -40.60
CA MET A 154 16.35 -4.58 -39.42
C MET A 154 17.04 -3.26 -39.08
N LYS A 155 16.41 -2.47 -38.19
CA LYS A 155 17.02 -1.23 -37.71
C LYS A 155 18.35 -1.59 -37.04
N ASP A 156 19.43 -1.00 -37.55
CA ASP A 156 20.74 -1.10 -36.94
C ASP A 156 20.82 -0.12 -35.75
N TRP A 157 20.30 -0.59 -34.61
CA TRP A 157 20.30 0.14 -33.35
C TRP A 157 21.70 0.47 -32.87
N SER A 158 22.65 -0.45 -33.09
CA SER A 158 24.04 -0.28 -32.69
C SER A 158 24.67 0.88 -33.45
N LYS A 159 24.59 0.86 -34.78
CA LYS A 159 25.07 1.95 -35.63
C LYS A 159 24.42 3.27 -35.28
N SER A 160 23.08 3.31 -35.17
CA SER A 160 22.34 4.53 -34.85
C SER A 160 22.75 5.12 -33.49
N PHE A 161 23.02 4.26 -32.50
CA PHE A 161 23.43 4.69 -31.17
C PHE A 161 24.85 5.25 -31.20
N LEU A 162 25.78 4.55 -31.83
CA LEU A 162 27.18 5.00 -31.98
C LEU A 162 27.27 6.31 -32.76
N GLU A 163 26.52 6.47 -33.84
CA GLU A 163 26.46 7.72 -34.61
C GLU A 163 25.91 8.88 -33.76
N ALA A 164 24.92 8.61 -32.90
CA ALA A 164 24.39 9.62 -31.98
C ALA A 164 25.39 9.97 -30.86
N GLU A 165 26.13 9.00 -30.34
CA GLU A 165 27.20 9.22 -29.35
C GLU A 165 28.36 10.04 -29.90
N ASP A 166 28.73 9.82 -31.16
CA ASP A 166 29.86 10.46 -31.83
C ASP A 166 29.53 11.87 -32.34
N LEU A 167 28.30 12.37 -32.14
CA LEU A 167 27.94 13.75 -32.44
C LEU A 167 28.75 14.74 -31.56
N PRO A 168 29.17 15.88 -32.13
CA PRO A 168 29.98 16.87 -31.44
C PRO A 168 29.20 17.60 -30.33
N GLU A 169 29.93 18.22 -29.41
CA GLU A 169 29.39 18.99 -28.27
C GLU A 169 30.04 20.39 -28.18
N ASN A 170 30.48 20.97 -29.31
CA ASN A 170 31.29 22.19 -29.30
C ASN A 170 30.47 23.45 -28.98
N ASN A 171 29.16 23.41 -29.20
CA ASN A 171 28.23 24.50 -28.93
C ASN A 171 26.86 23.97 -28.48
N VAL A 172 26.00 24.88 -28.02
CA VAL A 172 24.68 24.54 -27.45
C VAL A 172 23.78 23.80 -28.45
N GLU A 173 23.81 24.16 -29.73
CA GLU A 173 22.96 23.54 -30.75
C GLU A 173 23.42 22.10 -31.06
N GLU A 174 24.73 21.87 -31.13
CA GLU A 174 25.30 20.53 -31.30
C GLU A 174 25.01 19.63 -30.09
N VAL A 175 25.16 20.17 -28.88
CA VAL A 175 24.78 19.50 -27.62
C VAL A 175 23.30 19.10 -27.66
N LEU A 176 22.40 20.03 -28.01
CA LEU A 176 20.97 19.74 -28.13
C LEU A 176 20.69 18.69 -29.20
N ARG A 177 21.34 18.78 -30.37
CA ARG A 177 21.19 17.80 -31.45
C ARG A 177 21.60 16.40 -30.99
N LYS A 178 22.74 16.26 -30.32
CA LYS A 178 23.23 14.99 -29.76
C LYS A 178 22.23 14.39 -28.80
N TYR A 179 21.89 15.12 -27.73
CA TYR A 179 21.05 14.57 -26.67
C TYR A 179 19.60 14.36 -27.10
N ARG A 180 19.04 15.18 -28.02
CA ARG A 180 17.72 14.90 -28.63
C ARG A 180 17.74 13.62 -29.47
N THR A 181 18.80 13.39 -30.23
CA THR A 181 18.96 12.17 -31.04
C THR A 181 19.05 10.95 -30.14
N LEU A 182 19.86 11.02 -29.07
CA LEU A 182 19.98 9.96 -28.07
C LEU A 182 18.65 9.70 -27.35
N THR A 183 17.94 10.73 -26.88
CA THR A 183 16.63 10.60 -26.23
C THR A 183 15.60 9.96 -27.15
N LYS A 184 15.51 10.40 -28.42
CA LYS A 184 14.59 9.82 -29.40
C LYS A 184 14.91 8.36 -29.68
N LEU A 185 16.17 8.04 -29.97
CA LEU A 185 16.60 6.68 -30.26
C LEU A 185 16.34 5.74 -29.08
N SER A 186 16.66 6.20 -27.87
CA SER A 186 16.48 5.44 -26.64
C SER A 186 15.00 5.20 -26.34
N THR A 187 14.14 6.20 -26.58
CA THR A 187 12.69 6.07 -26.43
C THR A 187 12.14 5.00 -27.37
N ASP A 188 12.50 5.05 -28.66
CA ASP A 188 12.08 4.06 -29.64
C ASP A 188 12.55 2.64 -29.27
N PHE A 189 13.80 2.51 -28.81
CA PHE A 189 14.37 1.23 -28.38
C PHE A 189 13.63 0.67 -27.18
N ILE A 190 13.38 1.50 -26.16
CA ILE A 190 12.70 1.12 -24.92
C ILE A 190 11.25 0.68 -25.20
N GLU A 191 10.51 1.39 -26.06
CA GLU A 191 9.12 1.02 -26.36
C GLU A 191 9.04 -0.34 -27.09
N ILE A 192 9.98 -0.61 -28.00
CA ILE A 192 10.07 -1.91 -28.66
C ILE A 192 10.50 -2.99 -27.64
N ALA A 193 11.47 -2.69 -26.78
CA ALA A 193 11.91 -3.60 -25.73
C ALA A 193 10.78 -3.96 -24.76
N LYS A 194 9.95 -2.99 -24.34
CA LYS A 194 8.77 -3.22 -23.50
C LYS A 194 7.78 -4.16 -24.19
N ALA A 195 7.41 -3.88 -25.44
CA ALA A 195 6.41 -4.65 -26.16
C ALA A 195 6.83 -6.11 -26.38
N TYR A 196 8.04 -6.34 -26.91
CA TYR A 196 8.53 -7.68 -27.20
C TYR A 196 9.02 -8.42 -25.96
N GLY A 197 9.61 -7.72 -24.99
CA GLY A 197 9.99 -8.30 -23.70
C GLY A 197 8.77 -8.79 -22.90
N ARG A 198 7.68 -8.01 -22.86
CA ARG A 198 6.39 -8.44 -22.30
C ARG A 198 5.90 -9.72 -22.97
N THR A 199 5.90 -9.73 -24.29
CA THR A 199 5.41 -10.87 -25.10
C THR A 199 6.26 -12.11 -24.84
N ALA A 200 7.59 -11.99 -24.88
CA ALA A 200 8.51 -13.10 -24.65
C ALA A 200 8.33 -13.73 -23.25
N ILE A 201 8.11 -12.90 -22.22
CA ILE A 201 7.83 -13.38 -20.86
C ILE A 201 6.45 -14.05 -20.80
N SER A 202 5.39 -13.41 -21.29
CA SER A 202 4.02 -13.98 -21.28
C SER A 202 3.90 -15.33 -21.98
N GLU A 203 4.72 -15.56 -23.00
CA GLU A 203 4.70 -16.78 -23.82
C GLU A 203 5.75 -17.82 -23.41
N TYR A 204 6.49 -17.54 -22.33
CA TYR A 204 7.67 -18.31 -21.94
C TYR A 204 7.38 -19.81 -21.79
N PHE A 205 6.27 -20.17 -21.16
CA PHE A 205 5.87 -21.57 -20.93
C PHE A 205 5.04 -22.19 -22.06
N LEU A 206 4.68 -21.43 -23.10
CA LEU A 206 3.96 -21.97 -24.26
C LEU A 206 4.87 -22.88 -25.09
N LYS A 207 4.26 -23.82 -25.81
CA LYS A 207 4.96 -24.65 -26.81
C LYS A 207 5.47 -23.78 -27.96
N ASP A 208 6.62 -24.14 -28.53
CA ASP A 208 7.30 -23.33 -29.57
C ASP A 208 6.39 -22.95 -30.74
N LYS A 209 5.47 -23.82 -31.18
CA LYS A 209 4.52 -23.52 -32.26
C LYS A 209 3.58 -22.35 -31.91
N ALA A 210 3.19 -22.21 -30.64
CA ALA A 210 2.25 -21.21 -30.16
C ALA A 210 2.90 -19.86 -29.78
N ARG A 211 4.24 -19.78 -29.71
CA ARG A 211 4.94 -18.52 -29.41
C ARG A 211 4.94 -17.57 -30.61
N THR A 212 4.67 -16.30 -30.35
CA THR A 212 4.80 -15.20 -31.31
C THR A 212 6.26 -14.76 -31.41
N VAL A 213 6.99 -14.77 -30.29
CA VAL A 213 8.44 -14.50 -30.24
C VAL A 213 9.20 -15.82 -30.13
N LYS A 214 9.90 -16.21 -31.21
CA LYS A 214 10.62 -17.50 -31.26
C LYS A 214 11.96 -17.43 -30.55
N LYS A 215 12.32 -18.51 -29.86
CA LYS A 215 13.66 -18.70 -29.30
C LYS A 215 14.68 -18.81 -30.43
N HIS A 216 15.86 -18.25 -30.22
CA HIS A 216 16.97 -18.29 -31.15
C HIS A 216 18.17 -18.96 -30.49
N LYS A 217 18.82 -19.90 -31.18
CA LYS A 217 20.02 -20.58 -30.69
C LYS A 217 21.24 -19.70 -30.96
N LEU A 218 21.58 -18.83 -30.02
CA LEU A 218 22.81 -18.04 -30.02
C LEU A 218 23.69 -18.56 -28.87
N GLY A 219 24.92 -19.01 -29.14
CA GLY A 219 25.81 -19.73 -28.20
C GLY A 219 26.09 -19.01 -26.86
N GLY A 220 26.57 -19.75 -25.85
CA GLY A 220 26.85 -19.27 -24.48
C GLY A 220 25.93 -19.92 -23.43
N VAL A 221 26.51 -20.50 -22.36
CA VAL A 221 25.84 -21.37 -21.37
C VAL A 221 25.05 -20.60 -20.31
N ALA A 222 25.58 -19.47 -19.83
CA ALA A 222 25.05 -18.74 -18.67
C ALA A 222 24.06 -17.59 -19.00
N GLY A 223 23.73 -17.38 -20.27
CA GLY A 223 22.97 -16.20 -20.75
C GLY A 223 21.45 -16.38 -20.83
N GLY A 224 20.92 -17.54 -20.41
CA GLY A 224 19.50 -17.87 -20.48
C GLY A 224 18.91 -17.99 -21.89
N ASP A 225 17.58 -18.05 -21.98
CA ASP A 225 16.88 -18.17 -23.27
C ASP A 225 16.99 -16.88 -24.08
N LYS A 226 17.36 -17.00 -25.37
CA LYS A 226 17.62 -15.85 -26.26
C LYS A 226 16.55 -15.70 -27.33
N TYR A 227 16.22 -14.46 -27.66
CA TYR A 227 15.25 -14.09 -28.69
C TYR A 227 15.80 -12.92 -29.51
N LEU A 228 15.57 -12.89 -30.82
CA LEU A 228 16.01 -11.80 -31.70
C LEU A 228 14.81 -11.21 -32.44
N VAL A 229 14.52 -9.94 -32.18
CA VAL A 229 13.36 -9.25 -32.78
C VAL A 229 13.73 -7.81 -33.14
N ARG A 230 13.50 -7.40 -34.39
CA ARG A 230 13.77 -6.03 -34.88
C ARG A 230 15.17 -5.50 -34.57
N GLY A 231 16.21 -6.34 -34.70
CA GLY A 231 17.60 -5.97 -34.40
C GLY A 231 17.93 -5.87 -32.90
N ILE A 232 17.02 -6.28 -32.02
CA ILE A 232 17.22 -6.33 -30.56
C ILE A 232 17.33 -7.79 -30.12
N LEU A 233 18.44 -8.11 -29.46
CA LEU A 233 18.68 -9.35 -28.75
C LEU A 233 18.09 -9.26 -27.34
N PHE A 234 17.22 -10.22 -27.01
CA PHE A 234 16.64 -10.39 -25.69
C PHE A 234 17.24 -11.61 -25.00
N LYS A 235 17.79 -11.46 -23.79
CA LYS A 235 18.34 -12.53 -22.94
C LYS A 235 17.48 -12.67 -21.68
N LEU A 236 16.69 -13.74 -21.56
CA LEU A 236 15.83 -13.96 -20.39
C LEU A 236 16.68 -14.44 -19.21
N ALA A 237 16.57 -13.77 -18.07
CA ALA A 237 17.30 -14.12 -16.85
C ALA A 237 16.68 -15.36 -16.19
N VAL A 238 17.12 -16.53 -16.65
CA VAL A 238 16.80 -17.84 -16.08
C VAL A 238 18.02 -18.42 -15.40
N ASP A 239 17.82 -19.37 -14.48
CA ASP A 239 18.91 -20.10 -13.85
C ASP A 239 19.15 -21.38 -14.68
N PRO A 240 20.27 -21.51 -15.40
CA PRO A 240 20.51 -22.69 -16.24
C PRO A 240 20.81 -23.93 -15.38
N ALA A 241 20.25 -25.07 -15.76
CA ALA A 241 20.60 -26.36 -15.17
C ALA A 241 21.98 -26.82 -15.68
N MET A 242 22.82 -27.30 -14.78
CA MET A 242 24.16 -27.83 -15.05
C MET A 242 24.18 -29.35 -14.91
N GLY A 243 23.21 -30.04 -15.54
CA GLY A 243 23.10 -31.50 -15.47
C GLY A 243 22.96 -32.01 -14.02
N SER A 244 23.79 -32.98 -13.63
CA SER A 244 23.81 -33.57 -12.28
C SER A 244 24.30 -32.62 -11.18
N HIS A 245 24.91 -31.48 -11.54
CA HIS A 245 25.59 -30.56 -10.61
C HIS A 245 24.70 -29.42 -10.11
N GLY A 246 23.42 -29.46 -10.44
CA GLY A 246 22.42 -28.50 -9.98
C GLY A 246 22.24 -27.34 -10.94
N TRP A 247 22.28 -26.12 -10.43
CA TRP A 247 21.92 -24.87 -11.12
C TRP A 247 23.02 -23.82 -10.93
N VAL A 248 23.27 -23.01 -11.98
CA VAL A 248 24.37 -22.01 -12.01
C VAL A 248 24.29 -21.02 -10.84
N TYR A 249 23.09 -20.58 -10.48
CA TYR A 249 22.89 -19.59 -9.43
C TYR A 249 22.27 -20.17 -8.16
N GLY A 250 21.28 -21.04 -8.29
CA GLY A 250 20.51 -21.56 -7.15
C GLY A 250 21.11 -22.82 -6.50
N GLY A 251 22.20 -23.35 -7.05
CA GLY A 251 22.89 -24.52 -6.51
C GLY A 251 22.03 -25.77 -6.62
N LYS A 252 21.45 -26.26 -5.52
CA LYS A 252 20.63 -27.50 -5.55
C LYS A 252 19.23 -27.29 -6.15
N LYS A 253 18.74 -26.06 -6.25
CA LYS A 253 17.39 -25.74 -6.74
C LYS A 253 17.45 -24.51 -7.65
N GLU A 254 16.59 -24.46 -8.65
CA GLU A 254 16.48 -23.32 -9.58
C GLU A 254 16.18 -22.01 -8.83
N ASN A 255 16.85 -20.91 -9.19
CA ASN A 255 16.64 -19.61 -8.57
C ASN A 255 16.63 -18.42 -9.55
N PHE A 256 15.44 -18.08 -10.06
CA PHE A 256 15.21 -16.90 -10.91
C PHE A 256 15.55 -15.56 -10.24
N GLU A 257 15.48 -15.45 -8.90
CA GLU A 257 15.82 -14.19 -8.22
C GLU A 257 17.33 -13.90 -8.34
N TYR A 258 18.17 -14.93 -8.25
CA TYR A 258 19.62 -14.79 -8.40
C TYR A 258 20.04 -14.56 -9.86
N ALA A 259 19.42 -15.26 -10.82
CA ALA A 259 19.61 -14.97 -12.24
C ALA A 259 19.24 -13.52 -12.59
N ALA A 260 18.11 -13.02 -12.09
CA ALA A 260 17.71 -11.62 -12.28
C ALA A 260 18.65 -10.61 -11.60
N LYS A 261 19.36 -11.00 -10.53
CA LYS A 261 20.42 -10.19 -9.91
C LYS A 261 21.65 -10.13 -10.80
N ALA A 262 22.09 -11.25 -11.37
CA ALA A 262 23.21 -11.31 -12.31
C ALA A 262 22.95 -10.44 -13.55
N ALA A 263 21.78 -10.57 -14.18
CA ALA A 263 21.35 -9.67 -15.27
C ALA A 263 21.29 -8.19 -14.84
N GLY A 264 20.93 -7.94 -13.57
CA GLY A 264 20.98 -6.60 -12.99
C GLY A 264 22.39 -6.04 -12.84
N HIS A 265 23.40 -6.90 -12.63
CA HIS A 265 24.80 -6.50 -12.59
C HIS A 265 25.38 -6.30 -13.98
N GLU A 266 24.91 -7.02 -15.01
CA GLU A 266 25.29 -6.78 -16.41
C GLU A 266 25.01 -5.32 -16.81
N LEU A 267 23.80 -4.81 -16.54
CA LEU A 267 23.47 -3.40 -16.79
C LEU A 267 24.33 -2.44 -15.96
N LYS A 268 24.62 -2.76 -14.70
CA LYS A 268 25.47 -1.89 -13.86
C LYS A 268 26.91 -1.86 -14.35
N GLY A 269 27.43 -3.00 -14.79
CA GLY A 269 28.74 -3.09 -15.43
C GLY A 269 28.79 -2.24 -16.69
N ALA A 270 27.77 -2.34 -17.56
CA ALA A 270 27.65 -1.49 -18.74
C ALA A 270 27.61 0.01 -18.38
N ILE A 271 26.85 0.42 -17.37
CA ILE A 271 26.82 1.81 -16.87
C ILE A 271 28.21 2.27 -16.42
N ASN A 272 28.94 1.44 -15.66
CA ASN A 272 30.27 1.81 -15.15
C ASN A 272 31.36 1.77 -16.22
N MET A 273 31.19 0.95 -17.26
CA MET A 273 32.10 0.90 -18.41
C MET A 273 31.83 2.01 -19.43
N TYR A 274 30.59 2.52 -19.50
CA TYR A 274 30.17 3.54 -20.46
C TYR A 274 31.04 4.80 -20.42
N LYS A 275 31.50 5.23 -19.23
CA LYS A 275 32.36 6.42 -19.09
C LYS A 275 33.69 6.34 -19.84
N TYR A 276 34.12 5.14 -20.25
CA TYR A 276 35.35 4.93 -21.02
C TYR A 276 35.13 4.92 -22.54
N HIS A 277 33.97 5.33 -23.04
CA HIS A 277 33.71 5.41 -24.49
C HIS A 277 34.74 6.28 -25.24
N VAL A 278 35.29 7.29 -24.57
CA VAL A 278 36.36 8.16 -25.10
C VAL A 278 37.68 7.42 -25.31
N LYS A 279 37.88 6.29 -24.62
CA LYS A 279 39.04 5.39 -24.78
C LYS A 279 38.79 4.29 -25.83
N LYS A 280 37.89 4.51 -26.79
CA LYS A 280 37.50 3.58 -27.87
C LYS A 280 36.80 2.27 -27.44
N ILE A 281 36.37 2.15 -26.18
CA ILE A 281 35.58 1.00 -25.70
C ILE A 281 34.08 1.30 -25.80
N ARG A 282 33.33 0.44 -26.49
CA ARG A 282 31.87 0.56 -26.63
C ARG A 282 31.19 -0.52 -25.80
N VAL A 283 30.08 -0.15 -25.19
CA VAL A 283 29.15 -1.08 -24.53
C VAL A 283 27.79 -0.97 -25.20
N PRO A 284 27.04 -2.08 -25.34
CA PRO A 284 25.72 -2.02 -25.95
C PRO A 284 24.78 -1.17 -25.09
N MET A 285 23.89 -0.42 -25.74
CA MET A 285 22.71 0.12 -25.07
C MET A 285 21.90 -1.03 -24.47
N GLN A 286 21.61 -0.98 -23.17
CA GLN A 286 20.90 -2.04 -22.47
C GLN A 286 19.64 -1.54 -21.76
N ALA A 287 18.60 -2.38 -21.79
CA ALA A 287 17.40 -2.20 -21.00
C ALA A 287 16.97 -3.52 -20.33
N LEU A 288 16.69 -3.49 -19.03
CA LEU A 288 16.06 -4.57 -18.29
C LEU A 288 14.56 -4.38 -18.30
N VAL A 289 13.85 -5.40 -18.77
CA VAL A 289 12.39 -5.47 -18.80
C VAL A 289 11.94 -6.46 -17.73
N ASP A 290 11.27 -5.96 -16.70
CA ASP A 290 10.67 -6.73 -15.60
C ASP A 290 9.16 -6.89 -15.86
N PHE A 291 8.67 -8.13 -15.89
CA PHE A 291 7.24 -8.44 -16.05
C PHE A 291 6.89 -9.80 -15.43
N HIS A 292 5.72 -9.93 -14.77
CA HIS A 292 5.30 -11.16 -14.07
C HIS A 292 6.39 -11.77 -13.15
N GLY A 293 7.20 -10.93 -12.52
CA GLY A 293 8.31 -11.38 -11.68
C GLY A 293 9.53 -11.96 -12.43
N TYR A 294 9.51 -12.03 -13.76
CA TYR A 294 10.67 -12.35 -14.60
C TYR A 294 11.41 -11.07 -15.04
N ARG A 295 12.68 -11.24 -15.44
CA ARG A 295 13.53 -10.18 -16.00
C ARG A 295 14.11 -10.64 -17.32
N ILE A 296 14.09 -9.78 -18.34
CA ILE A 296 14.74 -10.00 -19.63
C ILE A 296 15.62 -8.79 -19.98
N VAL A 297 16.86 -9.04 -20.40
CA VAL A 297 17.81 -8.03 -20.88
C VAL A 297 17.55 -7.81 -22.36
N ALA A 298 17.37 -6.57 -22.79
CA ALA A 298 17.28 -6.18 -24.19
C ALA A 298 18.53 -5.37 -24.57
N MET A 299 19.19 -5.75 -25.65
CA MET A 299 20.39 -5.08 -26.19
C MET A 299 20.39 -5.13 -27.72
N PRO A 300 20.99 -4.17 -28.43
CA PRO A 300 21.07 -4.23 -29.88
C PRO A 300 22.04 -5.33 -30.33
N LEU A 301 21.87 -5.81 -31.58
CA LEU A 301 22.83 -6.71 -32.19
C LEU A 301 24.11 -5.94 -32.54
N LEU A 302 25.25 -6.34 -31.99
CA LEU A 302 26.53 -5.66 -32.19
C LEU A 302 27.26 -6.17 -33.45
N PRO A 303 28.02 -5.32 -34.15
CA PRO A 303 28.76 -5.69 -35.36
C PRO A 303 30.08 -6.42 -35.02
N LEU A 304 30.02 -7.52 -34.27
CA LEU A 304 31.22 -8.24 -33.80
C LEU A 304 31.97 -8.94 -34.96
N LYS A 305 33.31 -8.90 -34.93
CA LYS A 305 34.21 -9.54 -35.91
C LYS A 305 35.05 -10.64 -35.27
N LYS A 306 35.74 -10.34 -34.16
CA LYS A 306 36.67 -11.28 -33.50
C LYS A 306 36.74 -11.03 -32.00
N MET A 307 36.72 -12.08 -31.20
CA MET A 307 37.03 -12.02 -29.77
C MET A 307 38.54 -11.85 -29.56
N ILE A 308 38.91 -10.85 -28.75
CA ILE A 308 40.31 -10.45 -28.53
C ILE A 308 40.71 -10.45 -27.05
N TYR A 309 39.74 -10.53 -26.14
CA TYR A 309 39.95 -10.48 -24.69
C TYR A 309 38.94 -11.37 -23.94
N GLY A 310 39.38 -12.08 -22.90
CA GLY A 310 38.54 -12.90 -22.03
C GLY A 310 38.26 -14.31 -22.58
N SER A 311 37.16 -14.93 -22.14
CA SER A 311 36.78 -16.28 -22.56
C SER A 311 35.27 -16.48 -22.63
N ASN A 312 34.83 -17.22 -23.64
CA ASN A 312 33.42 -17.57 -23.89
C ASN A 312 33.15 -19.08 -23.69
N ASP A 313 34.18 -19.86 -23.37
CA ASP A 313 34.15 -21.33 -23.23
C ASP A 313 34.58 -21.77 -21.81
N ALA A 314 34.34 -20.86 -20.85
CA ALA A 314 34.58 -21.03 -19.43
C ALA A 314 36.04 -21.29 -19.04
N GLY A 315 36.94 -20.63 -19.77
CA GLY A 315 38.35 -20.56 -19.44
C GLY A 315 39.19 -21.61 -20.15
N LYS A 316 38.58 -22.44 -21.01
CA LYS A 316 39.30 -23.40 -21.83
C LYS A 316 40.21 -22.68 -22.82
N THR A 317 39.74 -21.58 -23.39
CA THR A 317 40.50 -20.70 -24.29
C THR A 317 40.47 -19.28 -23.74
N ILE A 318 41.64 -18.67 -23.54
CA ILE A 318 41.77 -17.27 -23.13
C ILE A 318 42.24 -16.41 -24.30
N HIS A 319 41.44 -15.42 -24.68
CA HIS A 319 41.79 -14.41 -25.66
C HIS A 319 42.48 -13.24 -24.97
N ARG A 320 43.64 -12.81 -25.49
CA ARG A 320 44.37 -11.59 -25.06
C ARG A 320 45.32 -11.06 -26.14
N SER A 321 44.98 -11.28 -27.41
CA SER A 321 45.93 -11.09 -28.53
C SER A 321 46.18 -9.64 -28.92
N ASP A 322 45.38 -8.69 -28.42
CA ASP A 322 45.43 -7.27 -28.78
C ASP A 322 46.07 -6.47 -27.62
N GLU A 323 47.30 -5.99 -27.83
CA GLU A 323 48.07 -5.28 -26.79
C GLU A 323 47.46 -3.93 -26.42
N ASP A 324 46.94 -3.18 -27.39
CA ASP A 324 46.28 -1.90 -27.17
C ASP A 324 45.04 -2.09 -26.30
N PHE A 325 44.21 -3.08 -26.63
CA PHE A 325 43.02 -3.41 -25.85
C PHE A 325 43.38 -3.88 -24.43
N ASN A 326 44.42 -4.72 -24.29
CA ASN A 326 44.91 -5.16 -22.98
C ASN A 326 45.37 -3.97 -22.10
N GLN A 327 46.05 -3.00 -22.69
CA GLN A 327 46.50 -1.79 -21.99
C GLN A 327 45.32 -0.92 -21.57
N ILE A 328 44.31 -0.74 -22.43
CA ILE A 328 43.08 -0.02 -22.05
C ILE A 328 42.36 -0.72 -20.88
N MET A 329 42.25 -2.06 -20.93
CA MET A 329 41.62 -2.82 -19.83
C MET A 329 42.40 -2.69 -18.52
N LYS A 330 43.74 -2.62 -18.57
CA LYS A 330 44.57 -2.36 -17.40
C LYS A 330 44.30 -0.97 -16.79
N GLU A 331 44.25 0.07 -17.61
CA GLU A 331 43.94 1.43 -17.14
C GLU A 331 42.54 1.52 -16.52
N ILE A 332 41.56 0.81 -17.11
CA ILE A 332 40.19 0.74 -16.56
C ILE A 332 40.21 0.05 -15.20
N ALA A 333 40.96 -1.05 -15.06
CA ALA A 333 41.07 -1.75 -13.78
C ALA A 333 41.71 -0.89 -12.69
N GLU A 334 42.73 -0.09 -13.03
CA GLU A 334 43.34 0.88 -12.10
C GLU A 334 42.35 1.97 -11.66
N ASP A 335 41.50 2.46 -12.57
CA ASP A 335 40.45 3.44 -12.23
C ASP A 335 39.34 2.81 -11.35
N LEU A 336 38.93 1.58 -11.65
CA LEU A 336 37.91 0.84 -10.90
C LEU A 336 38.42 0.18 -9.62
N HIS A 337 39.73 0.27 -9.32
CA HIS A 337 40.40 -0.41 -8.20
C HIS A 337 40.28 -1.95 -8.24
N VAL A 338 40.32 -2.50 -9.45
CA VAL A 338 40.31 -3.94 -9.75
C VAL A 338 41.72 -4.43 -10.01
N ALA A 339 42.07 -5.60 -9.46
CA ALA A 339 43.39 -6.20 -9.62
C ALA A 339 43.46 -7.06 -10.88
N GLY A 340 44.62 -7.01 -11.55
CA GLY A 340 44.98 -8.05 -12.49
C GLY A 340 45.24 -9.39 -11.77
N HIS A 341 44.88 -10.48 -12.43
CA HIS A 341 45.10 -11.85 -11.95
C HIS A 341 45.37 -12.80 -13.13
N TYR A 342 46.04 -13.91 -12.83
CA TYR A 342 46.29 -14.95 -13.82
C TYR A 342 45.13 -15.94 -13.90
N ILE A 343 44.83 -16.34 -15.13
CA ILE A 343 43.89 -17.41 -15.47
C ILE A 343 44.65 -18.42 -16.32
N VAL A 344 44.59 -19.70 -15.96
CA VAL A 344 45.24 -20.76 -16.74
C VAL A 344 44.24 -21.37 -17.72
N ASP A 345 44.62 -21.42 -18.99
CA ASP A 345 43.82 -22.07 -20.03
C ASP A 345 43.94 -23.61 -20.01
N LYS A 346 43.22 -24.29 -20.89
CA LYS A 346 43.24 -25.77 -20.97
C LYS A 346 44.64 -26.35 -21.24
N ASP A 347 45.53 -25.56 -21.83
CA ASP A 347 46.88 -25.97 -22.21
C ASP A 347 47.90 -25.66 -21.09
N GLY A 348 47.43 -25.15 -19.95
CA GLY A 348 48.27 -24.85 -18.79
C GLY A 348 48.96 -23.48 -18.87
N VAL A 349 48.62 -22.64 -19.85
CA VAL A 349 49.28 -21.34 -20.06
C VAL A 349 48.67 -20.27 -19.15
N PRO A 350 49.46 -19.57 -18.32
CA PRO A 350 48.97 -18.49 -17.49
C PRO A 350 48.75 -17.21 -18.30
N ASN A 351 47.52 -16.68 -18.24
CA ASN A 351 47.08 -15.49 -18.95
C ASN A 351 46.69 -14.40 -17.94
N MET A 352 47.40 -13.26 -17.95
CA MET A 352 47.08 -12.11 -17.10
C MET A 352 45.89 -11.35 -17.68
N LEU A 353 44.80 -11.27 -16.93
CA LEU A 353 43.64 -10.42 -17.26
C LEU A 353 43.42 -9.39 -16.14
N HIS A 354 42.91 -8.22 -16.52
CA HIS A 354 42.55 -7.10 -15.63
C HIS A 354 41.03 -6.97 -15.45
N ALA A 355 40.30 -8.08 -15.64
CA ALA A 355 38.86 -8.17 -15.48
C ALA A 355 38.49 -9.63 -15.16
N ALA A 356 37.22 -9.89 -14.83
CA ALA A 356 36.75 -11.28 -14.70
C ALA A 356 36.95 -12.05 -16.02
N GLY A 357 37.31 -13.33 -15.93
CA GLY A 357 37.62 -14.16 -17.10
C GLY A 357 36.47 -14.36 -18.09
N ASP A 358 35.24 -14.18 -17.65
CA ASP A 358 34.01 -14.26 -18.44
C ASP A 358 33.59 -12.91 -19.05
N ILE A 359 34.33 -11.83 -18.84
CA ILE A 359 34.11 -10.57 -19.56
C ILE A 359 34.72 -10.71 -20.96
N GLU A 360 33.90 -10.51 -21.98
CA GLU A 360 34.32 -10.66 -23.37
C GLU A 360 34.65 -9.31 -24.01
N GLY A 361 35.85 -9.17 -24.54
CA GLY A 361 36.25 -8.05 -25.40
C GLY A 361 36.34 -8.47 -26.86
N HIS A 362 35.73 -7.70 -27.74
CA HIS A 362 35.60 -7.99 -29.17
C HIS A 362 36.06 -6.81 -30.03
N LEU A 363 36.73 -7.10 -31.14
CA LEU A 363 36.90 -6.18 -32.25
C LEU A 363 35.66 -6.25 -33.14
N GLY A 364 35.08 -5.10 -33.48
CA GLY A 364 33.95 -4.97 -34.39
C GLY A 364 34.35 -4.89 -35.86
N LYS A 365 33.39 -5.07 -36.75
CA LYS A 365 33.53 -4.88 -38.21
C LYS A 365 33.75 -3.42 -38.60
N ASP A 366 33.41 -2.51 -37.70
CA ASP A 366 33.64 -1.08 -37.76
C ASP A 366 34.99 -0.67 -37.12
N GLU A 367 35.84 -1.65 -36.80
CA GLU A 367 37.16 -1.47 -36.18
C GLU A 367 37.09 -0.73 -34.82
N LYS A 368 35.94 -0.78 -34.13
CA LYS A 368 35.76 -0.34 -32.75
C LYS A 368 35.84 -1.52 -31.78
N TYR A 369 36.21 -1.25 -30.53
CA TYR A 369 36.22 -2.28 -29.49
C TYR A 369 34.90 -2.34 -28.73
N TYR A 370 34.42 -3.56 -28.44
CA TYR A 370 33.16 -3.82 -27.74
C TYR A 370 33.39 -4.68 -26.50
N LEU A 371 32.77 -4.30 -25.38
CA LEU A 371 32.75 -5.07 -24.14
C LEU A 371 31.37 -5.68 -23.88
N LEU A 372 31.36 -6.95 -23.49
CA LEU A 372 30.17 -7.75 -23.20
C LEU A 372 30.32 -8.54 -21.88
N ASP A 373 29.20 -9.13 -21.44
CA ASP A 373 29.10 -10.01 -20.27
C ASP A 373 29.65 -9.40 -18.96
N LEU A 374 29.24 -8.15 -18.73
CA LEU A 374 29.72 -7.28 -17.66
C LEU A 374 29.14 -7.58 -16.26
N ALA A 375 28.54 -8.75 -16.04
CA ALA A 375 27.88 -9.09 -14.77
C ALA A 375 28.86 -9.20 -13.59
N ARG A 376 30.14 -9.54 -13.85
CA ARG A 376 31.23 -9.64 -12.87
C ARG A 376 32.27 -8.52 -13.01
N THR A 377 31.83 -7.33 -13.42
CA THR A 377 32.68 -6.13 -13.48
C THR A 377 33.36 -5.82 -12.15
N PHE A 378 32.70 -6.09 -11.03
CA PHE A 378 33.21 -5.82 -9.69
C PHE A 378 33.50 -7.12 -8.91
N PRO A 379 34.43 -7.09 -7.95
CA PRO A 379 34.75 -8.24 -7.12
C PRO A 379 33.57 -8.77 -6.31
N PRO A 380 33.51 -10.08 -6.07
CA PRO A 380 32.50 -10.67 -5.20
C PRO A 380 32.75 -10.29 -3.74
N GLU A 381 31.74 -10.48 -2.90
CA GLU A 381 31.83 -10.39 -1.46
C GLU A 381 32.15 -11.78 -0.87
N SER A 382 33.01 -11.83 0.16
CA SER A 382 33.30 -13.07 0.87
C SER A 382 32.08 -13.56 1.68
N VAL A 383 31.60 -14.77 1.41
CA VAL A 383 30.49 -15.38 2.18
C VAL A 383 30.90 -15.80 3.60
N TRP A 384 32.20 -16.02 3.83
CA TRP A 384 32.71 -16.43 5.14
C TRP A 384 32.77 -15.26 6.11
N ASP A 385 33.11 -14.08 5.60
CA ASP A 385 33.26 -12.83 6.39
C ASP A 385 31.95 -12.02 6.44
N THR A 386 30.81 -12.63 6.05
CA THR A 386 29.45 -12.11 6.30
C THR A 386 28.61 -13.13 7.08
N PRO A 387 28.91 -13.40 8.36
CA PRO A 387 28.21 -14.44 9.14
C PRO A 387 26.73 -14.13 9.38
N HIS A 388 26.32 -12.86 9.25
CA HIS A 388 24.92 -12.44 9.36
C HIS A 388 24.08 -12.76 8.13
N LEU A 389 24.66 -13.20 7.00
CA LEU A 389 23.92 -13.51 5.77
C LEU A 389 23.94 -15.00 5.45
N SER A 390 22.93 -15.47 4.72
CA SER A 390 22.94 -16.82 4.15
C SER A 390 24.15 -17.03 3.23
N ARG A 391 24.66 -18.27 3.21
CA ARG A 391 25.86 -18.68 2.47
C ARG A 391 25.51 -19.58 1.28
N PRO A 392 24.86 -19.06 0.22
CA PRO A 392 24.64 -19.85 -0.99
C PRO A 392 25.99 -20.13 -1.68
N LEU A 393 26.19 -21.37 -2.14
CA LEU A 393 27.44 -21.83 -2.75
C LEU A 393 27.88 -20.98 -3.96
N GLN A 394 26.92 -20.43 -4.71
CA GLN A 394 27.14 -19.67 -5.94
C GLN A 394 27.11 -18.15 -5.75
N ALA A 395 27.24 -17.67 -4.50
CA ALA A 395 27.21 -16.24 -4.15
C ALA A 395 28.14 -15.36 -5.00
N VAL A 396 29.30 -15.90 -5.42
CA VAL A 396 30.31 -15.21 -6.22
C VAL A 396 29.77 -14.68 -7.56
N PHE A 397 28.63 -15.18 -8.06
CA PHE A 397 28.04 -14.72 -9.32
C PHE A 397 27.00 -13.59 -9.16
N PHE A 398 26.56 -13.29 -7.94
CA PHE A 398 25.51 -12.28 -7.72
C PHE A 398 25.68 -11.39 -6.48
N ARG A 399 26.65 -11.67 -5.61
CA ARG A 399 27.00 -10.84 -4.44
C ARG A 399 28.24 -9.99 -4.71
N MET A 400 28.15 -9.05 -5.65
CA MET A 400 29.24 -8.11 -5.92
C MET A 400 29.36 -7.04 -4.83
N LEU A 401 30.60 -6.62 -4.55
CA LEU A 401 30.95 -5.39 -3.85
C LEU A 401 30.59 -4.18 -4.72
N ARG A 402 30.39 -3.04 -4.07
CA ARG A 402 29.94 -1.81 -4.73
C ARG A 402 31.13 -0.96 -5.22
N PRO A 403 31.05 -0.31 -6.39
CA PRO A 403 32.12 0.58 -6.86
C PRO A 403 32.45 1.69 -5.86
N GLU A 404 31.44 2.24 -5.18
CA GLU A 404 31.64 3.28 -4.17
C GLU A 404 32.48 2.77 -2.98
N PHE A 405 32.34 1.49 -2.62
CA PHE A 405 33.18 0.87 -1.58
C PHE A 405 34.62 0.64 -2.07
N LEU A 406 34.80 0.27 -3.34
CA LEU A 406 36.12 0.13 -3.93
C LEU A 406 36.88 1.46 -3.97
N GLN A 407 36.20 2.56 -4.31
CA GLN A 407 36.80 3.91 -4.24
C GLN A 407 37.14 4.30 -2.80
N PHE A 408 36.27 4.01 -1.83
CA PHE A 408 36.59 4.20 -0.41
C PHE A 408 37.87 3.46 0.01
N LEU A 409 38.05 2.20 -0.42
CA LEU A 409 39.26 1.42 -0.12
C LEU A 409 40.54 2.00 -0.75
N LYS A 410 40.40 2.70 -1.88
CA LYS A 410 41.49 3.32 -2.65
C LYS A 410 41.89 4.68 -2.08
N GLU A 411 40.92 5.54 -1.80
CA GLU A 411 41.15 6.98 -1.55
C GLU A 411 40.91 7.40 -0.10
N ASP A 412 39.88 6.86 0.55
CA ASP A 412 39.41 7.33 1.86
C ASP A 412 39.97 6.52 3.05
N ARG A 413 40.23 5.21 2.85
CA ARG A 413 40.74 4.34 3.92
C ARG A 413 42.22 4.62 4.22
N GLN A 414 42.58 4.65 5.50
CA GLN A 414 43.97 4.76 5.95
C GLN A 414 44.38 3.58 6.87
N PRO A 415 45.38 2.76 6.49
CA PRO A 415 46.07 2.76 5.19
C PRO A 415 45.16 2.29 4.05
N PRO A 416 45.42 2.65 2.78
CA PRO A 416 44.63 2.17 1.66
C PRO A 416 44.78 0.65 1.49
N LEU A 417 43.72 -0.03 1.08
CA LEU A 417 43.77 -1.45 0.71
C LEU A 417 44.03 -1.56 -0.79
N GLY A 418 44.95 -2.44 -1.21
CA GLY A 418 45.24 -2.65 -2.63
C GLY A 418 44.03 -3.13 -3.45
N PRO A 419 44.13 -3.14 -4.79
CA PRO A 419 43.03 -3.49 -5.67
C PRO A 419 42.60 -4.96 -5.50
N LEU A 420 41.35 -5.25 -5.86
CA LEU A 420 40.68 -6.53 -5.61
C LEU A 420 40.42 -7.30 -6.91
N SER A 421 40.65 -8.62 -6.93
CA SER A 421 40.41 -9.45 -8.12
C SER A 421 38.93 -9.81 -8.27
N CYS A 422 38.39 -9.72 -9.49
CA CYS A 422 37.02 -10.13 -9.79
C CYS A 422 36.80 -11.65 -9.81
N ASP A 423 37.88 -12.43 -9.94
CA ASP A 423 37.85 -13.89 -9.92
C ASP A 423 38.32 -14.48 -8.59
N ALA A 424 38.58 -13.65 -7.58
CA ALA A 424 38.80 -14.12 -6.21
C ALA A 424 37.63 -15.01 -5.76
N LEU A 425 37.98 -16.12 -5.10
CA LEU A 425 37.04 -17.18 -4.67
C LEU A 425 36.37 -17.98 -5.80
N THR A 426 36.69 -17.71 -7.07
CA THR A 426 36.18 -18.48 -8.22
C THR A 426 37.24 -19.44 -8.76
N ARG A 427 36.84 -20.42 -9.57
CA ARG A 427 37.77 -21.35 -10.23
C ARG A 427 38.76 -20.69 -11.17
N TRP A 428 38.35 -19.59 -11.78
CA TRP A 428 39.19 -18.76 -12.63
C TRP A 428 40.38 -18.17 -11.86
N GLY A 429 40.21 -17.90 -10.56
CA GLY A 429 41.27 -17.46 -9.66
C GLY A 429 41.98 -18.60 -8.92
N GLN A 430 41.68 -19.88 -9.21
CA GLN A 430 42.27 -21.03 -8.50
C GLN A 430 43.66 -21.43 -9.02
N THR A 431 44.11 -20.85 -10.13
CA THR A 431 45.33 -21.26 -10.83
C THR A 431 46.47 -20.25 -10.60
N TYR A 432 47.55 -20.67 -9.93
CA TYR A 432 48.85 -19.98 -9.69
C TYR A 432 49.06 -19.21 -8.35
N THR A 433 50.32 -18.84 -8.06
CA THR A 433 50.93 -18.47 -6.75
C THR A 433 50.20 -17.42 -5.91
N ASP A 434 49.40 -16.55 -6.52
CA ASP A 434 48.83 -15.36 -5.89
C ASP A 434 47.36 -15.54 -5.46
N ARG A 435 46.77 -16.74 -5.66
CA ARG A 435 45.40 -17.08 -5.23
C ARG A 435 45.14 -16.68 -3.77
N HIS A 436 46.02 -17.10 -2.86
CA HIS A 436 45.88 -16.83 -1.43
C HIS A 436 45.87 -15.33 -1.15
N LYS A 437 46.70 -14.57 -1.85
CA LYS A 437 46.80 -13.11 -1.74
C LYS A 437 45.52 -12.42 -2.22
N HIS A 438 44.96 -12.81 -3.36
CA HIS A 438 43.71 -12.24 -3.86
C HIS A 438 42.52 -12.59 -2.96
N ASN A 439 42.43 -13.85 -2.53
CA ASN A 439 41.36 -14.29 -1.64
C ASN A 439 41.44 -13.59 -0.29
N GLU A 440 42.60 -13.55 0.36
CA GLU A 440 42.73 -12.92 1.67
C GLU A 440 42.48 -11.42 1.61
N ARG A 441 42.92 -10.74 0.55
CA ARG A 441 42.61 -9.31 0.36
C ARG A 441 41.10 -9.06 0.19
N LEU A 442 40.39 -9.93 -0.54
CA LEU A 442 38.93 -9.84 -0.67
C LEU A 442 38.22 -10.07 0.67
N ARG A 443 38.69 -11.04 1.45
CA ARG A 443 38.18 -11.32 2.80
C ARG A 443 38.39 -10.12 3.71
N GLU A 444 39.59 -9.53 3.68
CA GLU A 444 39.90 -8.31 4.43
C GLU A 444 39.01 -7.13 4.03
N ALA A 445 38.82 -6.89 2.73
CA ALA A 445 37.86 -5.90 2.25
C ALA A 445 36.44 -6.14 2.79
N THR A 446 36.00 -7.40 2.86
CA THR A 446 34.68 -7.76 3.40
C THR A 446 34.61 -7.54 4.91
N ARG A 447 35.70 -7.81 5.67
CA ARG A 447 35.79 -7.49 7.10
C ARG A 447 35.72 -6.00 7.35
N ILE A 448 36.45 -5.19 6.57
CA ILE A 448 36.40 -3.72 6.65
C ILE A 448 34.98 -3.23 6.42
N LEU A 449 34.27 -3.74 5.41
CA LEU A 449 32.87 -3.38 5.15
C LEU A 449 31.99 -3.66 6.38
N CYS A 450 32.08 -4.86 6.94
CA CYS A 450 31.23 -5.34 8.03
C CYS A 450 31.57 -4.75 9.40
N ASN A 451 32.85 -4.52 9.68
CA ASN A 451 33.36 -4.21 11.02
C ASN A 451 33.73 -2.73 11.17
N GLU A 452 33.93 -1.99 10.07
CA GLU A 452 34.29 -0.57 10.11
C GLU A 452 33.22 0.30 9.43
N VAL A 453 32.95 0.07 8.14
CA VAL A 453 32.08 0.95 7.34
C VAL A 453 30.62 0.90 7.77
N ILE A 454 30.05 -0.30 7.94
CA ILE A 454 28.66 -0.45 8.36
C ILE A 454 28.44 0.09 9.79
N PRO A 455 29.29 -0.23 10.79
CA PRO A 455 29.18 0.34 12.13
C PRO A 455 29.30 1.88 12.16
N ALA A 456 30.28 2.45 11.44
CA ALA A 456 30.41 3.91 11.36
C ALA A 456 29.16 4.56 10.74
N PHE A 457 28.61 3.94 9.68
CA PHE A 457 27.37 4.42 9.08
C PHE A 457 26.15 4.22 9.98
N ALA A 458 26.10 3.17 10.81
CA ALA A 458 25.04 2.96 11.77
C ALA A 458 24.94 4.13 12.76
N GLU A 459 26.09 4.58 13.27
CA GLU A 459 26.17 5.73 14.17
C GLU A 459 25.75 7.03 13.47
N GLU A 460 26.23 7.27 12.24
CA GLU A 460 25.83 8.44 11.45
C GLU A 460 24.31 8.45 11.17
N PHE A 461 23.77 7.30 10.77
CA PHE A 461 22.37 7.16 10.38
C PHE A 461 21.42 7.33 11.57
N ALA A 462 21.80 6.83 12.75
CA ALA A 462 21.03 6.94 13.99
C ALA A 462 20.89 8.40 14.48
N LYS A 463 21.88 9.26 14.20
CA LYS A 463 21.89 10.67 14.62
C LYS A 463 21.10 11.60 13.70
N ARG A 464 20.53 11.11 12.59
CA ARG A 464 19.82 11.96 11.62
C ARG A 464 18.48 12.46 12.18
N PRO A 465 18.02 13.67 11.80
CA PRO A 465 16.71 14.17 12.21
C PRO A 465 15.58 13.23 11.79
N VAL A 466 14.57 13.09 12.65
CA VAL A 466 13.40 12.21 12.45
C VAL A 466 12.68 12.51 11.14
N GLU A 467 12.52 13.79 10.79
CA GLU A 467 11.86 14.25 9.57
C GLU A 467 12.62 13.78 8.33
N ARG A 468 13.96 13.86 8.38
CA ARG A 468 14.83 13.38 7.30
C ARG A 468 14.75 11.88 7.16
N LEU A 469 14.73 11.13 8.28
CA LEU A 469 14.59 9.67 8.28
C LEU A 469 13.24 9.22 7.69
N LYS A 470 12.15 9.93 7.96
CA LYS A 470 10.83 9.63 7.38
C LYS A 470 10.76 9.80 5.87
N ALA A 471 11.57 10.69 5.29
CA ALA A 471 11.60 11.00 3.87
C ALA A 471 12.74 10.30 3.10
N ILE A 472 13.57 9.49 3.76
CA ILE A 472 14.83 9.00 3.20
C ILE A 472 14.65 7.85 2.21
N HIS A 473 15.38 7.89 1.10
CA HIS A 473 15.55 6.73 0.22
C HIS A 473 16.69 5.84 0.73
N VAL A 474 16.38 4.93 1.66
CA VAL A 474 17.35 4.05 2.35
C VAL A 474 18.38 3.41 1.39
N SER A 475 17.96 2.87 0.24
CA SER A 475 18.91 2.24 -0.69
C SER A 475 19.94 3.20 -1.26
N GLU A 476 19.55 4.44 -1.55
CA GLU A 476 20.46 5.44 -2.11
C GLU A 476 21.55 5.79 -1.10
N GLU A 477 21.18 5.96 0.16
CA GLU A 477 22.10 6.30 1.25
C GLU A 477 23.09 5.17 1.55
N LEU A 478 22.61 3.92 1.59
CA LEU A 478 23.49 2.76 1.72
C LEU A 478 24.47 2.69 0.54
N HIS A 479 23.97 2.87 -0.69
CA HIS A 479 24.79 2.79 -1.89
C HIS A 479 25.89 3.86 -1.94
N ARG A 480 25.58 5.11 -1.55
CA ARG A 480 26.56 6.21 -1.45
C ARG A 480 27.71 5.89 -0.49
N LYS A 481 27.47 5.07 0.53
CA LYS A 481 28.48 4.59 1.48
C LYS A 481 29.15 3.28 1.04
N GLY A 482 28.89 2.81 -0.17
CA GLY A 482 29.40 1.51 -0.64
C GLY A 482 28.71 0.29 -0.02
N ILE A 483 27.66 0.48 0.77
CA ILE A 483 26.95 -0.60 1.47
C ILE A 483 25.85 -1.17 0.55
N ASN A 484 25.84 -2.50 0.39
CA ASN A 484 24.74 -3.15 -0.32
C ASN A 484 23.49 -3.28 0.58
N VAL A 485 22.29 -3.17 -0.01
CA VAL A 485 21.02 -3.29 0.72
C VAL A 485 20.83 -4.61 1.47
N ARG A 486 21.57 -5.67 1.13
CA ARG A 486 21.56 -6.93 1.87
C ARG A 486 22.02 -6.79 3.33
N HIS A 487 22.83 -5.76 3.65
CA HIS A 487 23.34 -5.53 5.01
C HIS A 487 22.40 -4.70 5.90
N MET A 488 21.18 -4.38 5.46
CA MET A 488 20.22 -3.62 6.28
C MET A 488 19.96 -4.27 7.65
N GLY A 489 19.94 -5.61 7.73
CA GLY A 489 19.74 -6.31 9.00
C GLY A 489 20.89 -6.07 9.98
N LEU A 490 22.15 -6.14 9.50
CA LEU A 490 23.32 -5.81 10.32
C LEU A 490 23.32 -4.33 10.73
N LEU A 491 23.11 -3.43 9.77
CA LEU A 491 23.03 -1.98 10.04
C LEU A 491 21.97 -1.69 11.12
N ARG A 492 20.78 -2.29 11.00
CA ARG A 492 19.71 -2.13 11.96
C ARG A 492 20.07 -2.72 13.33
N HIS A 493 20.70 -3.88 13.35
CA HIS A 493 21.13 -4.54 14.59
C HIS A 493 22.11 -3.68 15.40
N LEU A 494 22.99 -2.96 14.72
CA LEU A 494 23.99 -2.09 15.35
C LEU A 494 23.41 -0.79 15.93
N ILE A 495 22.25 -0.34 15.44
CA ILE A 495 21.57 0.85 15.97
C ILE A 495 20.78 0.46 17.23
N LYS A 496 21.14 1.05 18.38
CA LYS A 496 20.39 0.90 19.64
C LYS A 496 19.23 1.89 19.69
N ALA A 497 18.08 1.49 20.22
CA ALA A 497 16.86 2.31 20.29
C ALA A 497 16.86 3.22 21.54
N ASP A 498 17.92 3.98 21.74
CA ASP A 498 18.13 4.83 22.92
C ASP A 498 17.67 6.29 22.74
N THR A 499 17.53 6.74 21.48
CA THR A 499 17.07 8.08 21.14
C THR A 499 15.88 8.01 20.16
N PRO A 500 15.00 9.04 20.11
CA PRO A 500 13.89 9.09 19.14
C PRO A 500 14.35 8.99 17.68
N SER A 501 15.50 9.59 17.35
CA SER A 501 16.10 9.48 16.02
C SER A 501 16.58 8.06 15.71
N ALA A 502 17.24 7.40 16.66
CA ALA A 502 17.70 6.03 16.49
C ALA A 502 16.54 5.02 16.38
N ASP A 503 15.48 5.19 17.17
CA ASP A 503 14.26 4.39 17.03
C ASP A 503 13.59 4.59 15.65
N GLN A 504 13.44 5.84 15.21
CA GLN A 504 12.93 6.14 13.87
C GLN A 504 13.83 5.55 12.77
N ALA A 505 15.16 5.55 12.94
CA ALA A 505 16.10 4.95 12.01
C ALA A 505 15.88 3.43 11.91
N ARG A 506 15.76 2.74 13.04
CA ARG A 506 15.45 1.30 13.10
C ARG A 506 14.11 0.97 12.45
N ARG A 507 13.07 1.78 12.69
CA ARG A 507 11.75 1.61 12.06
C ARG A 507 11.81 1.82 10.55
N THR A 508 12.54 2.84 10.10
CA THR A 508 12.73 3.15 8.67
C THR A 508 13.42 1.97 7.96
N LEU A 509 14.43 1.36 8.59
CA LEU A 509 15.09 0.15 8.09
C LEU A 509 14.14 -1.06 8.10
N LEU A 510 13.32 -1.23 9.14
CA LEU A 510 12.34 -2.33 9.21
C LEU A 510 11.32 -2.26 8.06
N VAL A 511 10.71 -1.09 7.84
CA VAL A 511 9.77 -0.85 6.73
C VAL A 511 10.44 -1.12 5.39
N ALA A 512 11.68 -0.66 5.21
CA ALA A 512 12.48 -0.87 4.01
C ALA A 512 12.79 -2.37 3.76
N MET A 513 13.04 -3.16 4.80
CA MET A 513 13.25 -4.60 4.71
C MET A 513 11.94 -5.34 4.38
N CYS A 514 10.85 -5.07 5.12
CA CYS A 514 9.53 -5.67 4.88
C CYS A 514 9.05 -5.42 3.45
N SER A 515 9.15 -4.18 2.96
CA SER A 515 8.73 -3.81 1.60
C SER A 515 9.48 -4.60 0.52
N ARG A 516 10.78 -4.84 0.72
CA ARG A 516 11.62 -5.61 -0.22
C ARG A 516 11.31 -7.10 -0.17
N THR A 517 11.09 -7.65 1.02
CA THR A 517 10.67 -9.04 1.22
C THR A 517 9.34 -9.29 0.52
N LEU A 518 8.32 -8.48 0.83
CA LEU A 518 6.98 -8.61 0.25
C LEU A 518 6.97 -8.43 -1.28
N LYS A 519 7.73 -7.48 -1.82
CA LYS A 519 7.92 -7.37 -3.27
C LYS A 519 8.46 -8.67 -3.88
N ASN A 520 9.46 -9.28 -3.25
CA ASN A 520 10.07 -10.50 -3.80
C ASN A 520 9.13 -11.71 -3.69
N LEU A 521 8.31 -11.77 -2.63
CA LEU A 521 7.23 -12.75 -2.50
C LEU A 521 6.16 -12.56 -3.57
N LEU A 522 5.67 -11.34 -3.79
CA LEU A 522 4.71 -11.07 -4.88
C LEU A 522 5.27 -11.45 -6.25
N ARG A 523 6.55 -11.14 -6.52
CA ARG A 523 7.22 -11.58 -7.75
C ARG A 523 7.30 -13.10 -7.86
N ARG A 524 7.47 -13.82 -6.74
CA ARG A 524 7.45 -15.30 -6.72
C ARG A 524 6.06 -15.82 -7.07
N GLU A 525 5.01 -15.28 -6.46
CA GLU A 525 3.63 -15.66 -6.75
C GLU A 525 3.26 -15.39 -8.22
N MET A 526 3.63 -14.23 -8.78
CA MET A 526 3.45 -13.92 -10.21
C MET A 526 4.13 -14.93 -11.15
N ARG A 527 5.35 -15.37 -10.81
CA ARG A 527 6.06 -16.38 -11.62
C ARG A 527 5.37 -17.74 -11.54
N MET A 528 4.94 -18.14 -10.35
CA MET A 528 4.22 -19.41 -10.14
C MET A 528 2.90 -19.43 -10.89
N GLU A 529 2.16 -18.31 -10.89
CA GLU A 529 0.92 -18.18 -11.64
C GLU A 529 1.18 -18.33 -13.15
N LEU A 530 2.16 -17.61 -13.70
CA LEU A 530 2.52 -17.75 -15.12
C LEU A 530 2.96 -19.19 -15.48
N ALA A 531 3.65 -19.88 -14.58
CA ALA A 531 4.11 -21.26 -14.78
C ALA A 531 2.99 -22.32 -14.77
N ARG A 532 1.81 -22.02 -14.19
CA ARG A 532 0.63 -22.91 -14.22
C ARG A 532 0.03 -22.99 -15.62
N HIS A 533 0.14 -21.93 -16.41
CA HIS A 533 -0.48 -21.79 -17.73
C HIS A 533 0.43 -22.27 -18.87
N LYS A 534 0.76 -23.58 -18.89
CA LYS A 534 1.68 -24.18 -19.89
C LYS A 534 1.08 -24.39 -21.29
N LYS A 535 -0.25 -24.28 -21.44
CA LYS A 535 -0.97 -24.56 -22.69
C LYS A 535 -1.62 -23.33 -23.33
N THR A 536 -1.92 -22.31 -22.54
CA THR A 536 -2.62 -21.08 -22.92
C THR A 536 -1.97 -19.90 -22.20
N GLN A 537 -2.11 -18.66 -22.70
CA GLN A 537 -1.69 -17.51 -21.90
C GLN A 537 -2.63 -17.36 -20.68
N PRO A 538 -2.13 -16.97 -19.50
CA PRO A 538 -3.00 -16.66 -18.36
C PRO A 538 -3.99 -15.58 -18.75
N SER A 539 -5.23 -15.67 -18.29
CA SER A 539 -6.15 -14.54 -18.41
C SER A 539 -5.67 -13.39 -17.51
N GLU A 540 -5.86 -12.15 -17.96
CA GLU A 540 -5.54 -10.98 -17.14
C GLU A 540 -6.34 -10.97 -15.83
N HIS A 541 -7.54 -11.55 -15.85
CA HIS A 541 -8.41 -11.70 -14.68
C HIS A 541 -7.79 -12.61 -13.59
N GLU A 542 -7.26 -13.78 -13.95
CA GLU A 542 -6.61 -14.70 -12.99
C GLU A 542 -5.37 -14.06 -12.34
N SER A 543 -4.57 -13.37 -13.15
CA SER A 543 -3.39 -12.66 -12.64
C SER A 543 -3.75 -11.54 -11.67
N ARG A 544 -4.86 -10.82 -11.93
CA ARG A 544 -5.39 -9.78 -11.02
C ARG A 544 -5.88 -10.37 -9.70
N GLY A 545 -6.65 -11.46 -9.74
CA GLY A 545 -7.16 -12.12 -8.53
C GLY A 545 -6.04 -12.51 -7.55
N MET A 546 -4.98 -13.17 -8.05
CA MET A 546 -3.84 -13.53 -7.21
C MET A 546 -3.12 -12.31 -6.59
N ILE A 547 -2.98 -11.21 -7.34
CA ILE A 547 -2.36 -9.98 -6.83
C ILE A 547 -3.23 -9.36 -5.74
N VAL A 548 -4.56 -9.31 -5.94
CA VAL A 548 -5.52 -8.83 -4.95
C VAL A 548 -5.43 -9.64 -3.66
N ASP A 549 -5.45 -10.96 -3.77
CA ASP A 549 -5.33 -11.86 -2.61
C ASP A 549 -4.03 -11.59 -1.84
N PHE A 550 -2.91 -11.45 -2.56
CA PHE A 550 -1.62 -11.12 -1.93
C PHE A 550 -1.66 -9.75 -1.22
N LEU A 551 -2.22 -8.72 -1.85
CA LEU A 551 -2.33 -7.39 -1.23
C LEU A 551 -3.24 -7.40 0.01
N ASN A 552 -4.29 -8.23 0.01
CA ASN A 552 -5.17 -8.44 1.15
C ASN A 552 -4.49 -9.18 2.31
N LEU A 553 -3.54 -10.09 2.02
CA LEU A 553 -2.65 -10.65 3.05
C LEU A 553 -1.74 -9.56 3.64
N VAL A 554 -1.22 -8.66 2.80
CA VAL A 554 -0.35 -7.55 3.24
C VAL A 554 -1.11 -6.59 4.15
N THR A 555 -2.29 -6.09 3.74
CA THR A 555 -3.08 -5.16 4.56
C THR A 555 -3.80 -5.82 5.73
N ARG A 556 -3.84 -7.17 5.75
CA ARG A 556 -4.62 -7.95 6.72
C ARG A 556 -6.10 -7.57 6.66
N ALA A 557 -6.63 -7.48 5.43
CA ALA A 557 -8.03 -7.15 5.15
C ALA A 557 -8.99 -8.13 5.86
N HIS A 558 -8.67 -9.42 5.82
CA HIS A 558 -9.44 -10.46 6.48
C HIS A 558 -8.64 -11.00 7.68
N GLN A 559 -9.22 -11.01 8.88
CA GLN A 559 -8.55 -11.53 10.08
C GLN A 559 -8.63 -13.07 10.14
N THR A 560 -8.11 -13.74 9.11
CA THR A 560 -8.08 -15.22 8.98
C THR A 560 -6.76 -15.79 9.48
N GLN A 561 -6.73 -17.06 9.87
CA GLN A 561 -5.49 -17.76 10.27
C GLN A 561 -4.37 -17.59 9.24
N GLN A 562 -4.70 -17.61 7.95
CA GLN A 562 -3.74 -17.38 6.87
C GLN A 562 -3.04 -16.01 6.97
N THR A 563 -3.76 -14.94 7.31
CA THR A 563 -3.13 -13.62 7.51
C THR A 563 -2.29 -13.54 8.78
N TYR A 564 -2.64 -14.29 9.83
CA TYR A 564 -1.84 -14.41 11.03
C TYR A 564 -0.55 -15.19 10.76
N ASP A 565 -0.62 -16.32 10.06
CA ASP A 565 0.55 -17.14 9.70
C ASP A 565 1.47 -16.37 8.74
N PHE A 566 0.89 -15.61 7.80
CA PHE A 566 1.66 -14.78 6.87
C PHE A 566 2.56 -13.79 7.63
N TRP A 567 1.99 -12.97 8.52
CA TRP A 567 2.76 -11.97 9.25
C TRP A 567 3.49 -12.49 10.50
N GLY A 568 3.02 -13.57 11.10
CA GLY A 568 3.57 -14.17 12.32
C GLY A 568 4.60 -15.27 12.06
N THR A 569 4.66 -15.83 10.84
CA THR A 569 5.59 -16.92 10.52
C THR A 569 6.31 -16.71 9.19
N GLU A 570 5.59 -16.48 8.08
CA GLU A 570 6.23 -16.38 6.76
C GLU A 570 7.13 -15.14 6.62
N ILE A 571 6.62 -13.95 6.94
CA ILE A 571 7.40 -12.71 6.81
C ILE A 571 8.61 -12.67 7.78
N PRO A 572 8.49 -13.01 9.08
CA PRO A 572 9.64 -13.10 9.97
C PRO A 572 10.72 -14.07 9.47
N PHE A 573 10.32 -15.26 8.98
CA PHE A 573 11.24 -16.23 8.40
C PHE A 573 11.99 -15.66 7.19
N GLU A 574 11.26 -15.08 6.24
CA GLU A 574 11.84 -14.50 5.03
C GLU A 574 12.77 -13.31 5.33
N LEU A 575 12.44 -12.48 6.33
CA LEU A 575 13.32 -11.41 6.80
C LEU A 575 14.64 -11.95 7.34
N LYS A 576 14.59 -13.00 8.18
CA LYS A 576 15.78 -13.64 8.74
C LYS A 576 16.66 -14.29 7.68
N VAL A 577 16.05 -14.97 6.70
CA VAL A 577 16.78 -15.58 5.57
C VAL A 577 17.50 -14.54 4.71
N ARG A 578 16.88 -13.37 4.51
CA ARG A 578 17.39 -12.33 3.59
C ARG A 578 18.36 -11.36 4.24
N PHE A 579 18.13 -10.99 5.50
CA PHE A 579 18.86 -9.92 6.19
C PHE A 579 19.60 -10.39 7.44
N GLY A 580 19.44 -11.66 7.82
CA GLY A 580 20.11 -12.28 8.95
C GLY A 580 19.20 -12.51 10.16
N PRO A 581 19.56 -13.45 11.05
CA PRO A 581 18.73 -13.84 12.20
C PRO A 581 18.48 -12.68 13.18
N LYS A 582 19.39 -11.70 13.25
CA LYS A 582 19.30 -10.52 14.11
C LYS A 582 18.62 -9.30 13.47
N ALA A 583 18.04 -9.46 12.26
CA ALA A 583 17.42 -8.35 11.54
C ALA A 583 16.16 -7.80 12.25
N ILE A 584 15.45 -8.65 12.99
CA ILE A 584 14.26 -8.33 13.80
C ILE A 584 14.47 -8.79 15.24
N SER A 585 13.89 -8.11 16.22
CA SER A 585 13.89 -8.56 17.62
C SER A 585 12.89 -9.70 17.85
N ILE A 586 13.00 -10.40 18.98
CA ILE A 586 12.04 -11.44 19.39
C ILE A 586 10.63 -10.85 19.58
N GLU A 587 10.53 -9.64 20.14
CA GLU A 587 9.26 -8.92 20.29
C GLU A 587 8.62 -8.59 18.93
N GLU A 588 9.43 -8.15 17.97
CA GLU A 588 8.99 -7.86 16.60
C GLU A 588 8.63 -9.13 15.85
N GLU A 589 9.33 -10.25 16.08
CA GLU A 589 8.96 -11.53 15.49
C GLU A 589 7.57 -11.98 15.97
N ASN A 590 7.27 -11.79 17.25
CA ASN A 590 5.96 -12.13 17.81
C ASN A 590 4.83 -11.18 17.37
N ASN A 591 5.15 -9.94 16.95
CA ASN A 591 4.15 -8.96 16.52
C ASN A 591 4.64 -8.03 15.38
N LEU A 592 5.09 -8.64 14.28
CA LEU A 592 5.70 -7.88 13.19
C LEU A 592 4.72 -6.94 12.51
N PHE A 593 3.48 -7.41 12.29
CA PHE A 593 2.43 -6.59 11.72
C PHE A 593 2.13 -5.36 12.60
N GLY A 594 2.10 -5.52 13.93
CA GLY A 594 1.93 -4.40 14.85
C GLY A 594 3.02 -3.34 14.70
N ALA A 595 4.27 -3.75 14.52
CA ALA A 595 5.41 -2.87 14.34
C ALA A 595 5.35 -2.04 13.03
N VAL A 596 4.74 -2.57 11.97
CA VAL A 596 4.64 -1.89 10.66
C VAL A 596 3.23 -1.46 10.27
N ARG A 597 2.23 -1.65 11.13
CA ARG A 597 0.81 -1.40 10.85
C ARG A 597 0.57 0.01 10.31
N ASN A 598 1.19 1.01 10.94
CA ASN A 598 1.04 2.41 10.58
C ASN A 598 1.84 2.82 9.33
N ASP A 599 2.68 1.93 8.80
CA ASP A 599 3.46 2.13 7.57
C ASP A 599 2.96 1.25 6.41
N ILE A 600 1.83 0.56 6.57
CA ILE A 600 1.35 -0.40 5.57
C ILE A 600 1.07 0.24 4.22
N VAL A 601 0.58 1.48 4.20
CA VAL A 601 0.37 2.25 2.97
C VAL A 601 1.69 2.48 2.24
N LYS A 602 2.76 2.81 2.96
CA LYS A 602 4.10 2.98 2.37
C LYS A 602 4.64 1.66 1.82
N ILE A 603 4.40 0.56 2.54
CA ILE A 603 4.78 -0.79 2.12
C ILE A 603 4.06 -1.17 0.82
N VAL A 604 2.73 -1.00 0.77
CA VAL A 604 1.92 -1.30 -0.42
C VAL A 604 2.37 -0.46 -1.60
N LYS A 605 2.51 0.87 -1.42
CA LYS A 605 3.02 1.78 -2.46
C LYS A 605 4.36 1.30 -3.00
N TYR A 606 5.31 0.95 -2.13
CA TYR A 606 6.59 0.40 -2.56
C TYR A 606 6.43 -0.90 -3.37
N ILE A 607 5.57 -1.83 -2.93
CA ILE A 607 5.37 -3.12 -3.61
C ILE A 607 4.81 -2.88 -5.01
N VAL A 608 3.75 -2.10 -5.16
CA VAL A 608 3.14 -1.83 -6.48
C VAL A 608 4.12 -1.08 -7.38
N ASP A 609 4.79 -0.05 -6.84
CA ASP A 609 5.83 0.74 -7.52
C ASP A 609 7.10 -0.06 -7.82
N SER A 610 7.28 -1.27 -7.31
CA SER A 610 8.46 -2.12 -7.54
C SER A 610 8.14 -3.42 -8.31
N THR A 611 6.86 -3.70 -8.55
CA THR A 611 6.38 -4.88 -9.30
C THR A 611 5.66 -4.54 -10.60
N GLY A 612 5.25 -3.29 -10.82
CA GLY A 612 4.53 -2.88 -12.03
C GLY A 612 3.01 -3.05 -11.92
N VAL A 613 2.51 -3.42 -10.74
CA VAL A 613 1.07 -3.36 -10.44
C VAL A 613 0.66 -1.88 -10.42
N GLN A 614 -0.41 -1.54 -11.13
CA GLN A 614 -0.99 -0.19 -11.09
C GLN A 614 -2.35 -0.25 -10.41
N LEU A 615 -2.53 0.60 -9.40
CA LEU A 615 -3.79 0.80 -8.70
C LEU A 615 -4.55 1.98 -9.32
N THR A 616 -5.87 2.03 -9.14
CA THR A 616 -6.68 3.19 -9.50
C THR A 616 -6.43 4.35 -8.53
N THR A 617 -6.65 5.59 -8.99
CA THR A 617 -6.48 6.79 -8.15
C THR A 617 -7.40 6.73 -6.92
N THR A 618 -8.65 6.32 -7.12
CA THR A 618 -9.64 6.16 -6.04
C THR A 618 -9.20 5.13 -4.99
N CYS A 619 -8.61 4.01 -5.41
CA CYS A 619 -8.04 3.03 -4.49
C CYS A 619 -6.91 3.63 -3.65
N LEU A 620 -5.98 4.37 -4.28
CA LEU A 620 -4.87 5.00 -3.55
C LEU A 620 -5.35 6.03 -2.52
N GLU A 621 -6.31 6.88 -2.88
CA GLU A 621 -6.91 7.87 -1.97
C GLU A 621 -7.62 7.19 -0.79
N THR A 622 -8.36 6.11 -1.05
CA THR A 622 -9.07 5.36 -0.01
C THR A 622 -8.10 4.61 0.90
N LEU A 623 -7.09 3.96 0.32
CA LEU A 623 -6.03 3.25 1.06
C LEU A 623 -5.27 4.20 2.00
N GLU A 624 -5.02 5.45 1.61
CA GLU A 624 -4.41 6.46 2.49
C GLU A 624 -5.26 6.77 3.72
N SER A 625 -6.59 6.76 3.57
CA SER A 625 -7.52 7.01 4.67
C SER A 625 -7.77 5.78 5.56
N SER A 626 -7.81 4.58 4.98
CA SER A 626 -8.14 3.34 5.69
C SER A 626 -6.91 2.65 6.31
N GLY A 627 -5.76 2.69 5.64
CA GLY A 627 -4.54 2.06 6.11
C GLY A 627 -4.65 0.54 6.25
N ALA A 628 -4.29 0.02 7.42
CA ALA A 628 -4.36 -1.42 7.71
C ALA A 628 -5.81 -1.90 7.79
N GLY A 629 -6.09 -3.05 7.17
CA GLY A 629 -7.44 -3.60 7.04
C GLY A 629 -8.16 -3.20 5.76
N TYR A 630 -7.55 -2.38 4.88
CA TYR A 630 -8.11 -2.08 3.57
C TYR A 630 -8.21 -3.34 2.71
N GLU A 631 -9.40 -3.62 2.19
CA GLU A 631 -9.70 -4.74 1.31
C GLU A 631 -9.62 -4.30 -0.14
N PHE A 632 -8.67 -4.87 -0.87
CA PHE A 632 -8.56 -4.76 -2.32
C PHE A 632 -9.56 -5.67 -3.01
N VAL A 633 -10.10 -5.19 -4.12
CA VAL A 633 -10.91 -5.96 -5.07
C VAL A 633 -10.33 -5.86 -6.48
N SER A 634 -10.74 -6.73 -7.39
CA SER A 634 -10.16 -6.81 -8.75
C SER A 634 -10.23 -5.51 -9.57
N VAL A 635 -11.21 -4.65 -9.28
CA VAL A 635 -11.38 -3.34 -9.93
C VAL A 635 -10.42 -2.26 -9.43
N ASP A 636 -9.78 -2.48 -8.27
CA ASP A 636 -8.78 -1.54 -7.72
C ASP A 636 -7.47 -1.56 -8.50
N LEU A 637 -7.19 -2.67 -9.17
CA LEU A 637 -6.09 -2.77 -10.12
C LEU A 637 -6.56 -2.09 -11.41
N SER A 638 -5.73 -1.25 -12.02
CA SER A 638 -5.98 -0.64 -13.33
C SER A 638 -5.28 -1.43 -14.44
N ALA A 639 -4.00 -1.78 -14.25
CA ALA A 639 -3.24 -2.60 -15.19
C ALA A 639 -2.03 -3.27 -14.52
N LEU A 640 -1.45 -4.25 -15.22
CA LEU A 640 -0.11 -4.76 -14.92
C LEU A 640 0.89 -4.22 -15.95
N ALA A 641 1.63 -3.18 -15.56
CA ALA A 641 2.59 -2.48 -16.40
C ALA A 641 3.96 -3.18 -16.45
N VAL A 642 4.63 -3.01 -17.59
CA VAL A 642 6.02 -3.43 -17.77
C VAL A 642 6.95 -2.46 -17.06
N ARG A 643 7.92 -2.99 -16.32
CA ARG A 643 8.92 -2.18 -15.64
C ARG A 643 10.23 -2.18 -16.42
N ILE A 644 10.74 -0.98 -16.70
CA ILE A 644 11.98 -0.80 -17.44
C ILE A 644 13.06 -0.24 -16.51
N LYS A 645 14.29 -0.73 -16.65
CA LYS A 645 15.51 -0.05 -16.20
C LYS A 645 16.46 0.02 -17.39
N HIS A 646 17.21 1.08 -17.54
CA HIS A 646 18.11 1.24 -18.67
C HIS A 646 19.39 1.97 -18.24
N MET A 647 20.29 2.20 -19.18
CA MET A 647 21.54 2.91 -18.91
C MET A 647 21.27 4.36 -18.46
N SER A 648 22.14 4.84 -17.57
CA SER A 648 22.05 6.18 -16.96
C SER A 648 22.16 7.32 -17.97
N VAL A 649 22.89 7.11 -19.08
CA VAL A 649 23.04 8.08 -20.17
C VAL A 649 21.70 8.53 -20.76
N ILE A 650 20.67 7.68 -20.73
CA ILE A 650 19.36 8.00 -21.32
C ILE A 650 18.62 9.04 -20.48
N ASP A 651 18.62 8.86 -19.16
CA ASP A 651 18.05 9.85 -18.23
C ASP A 651 18.89 11.14 -18.23
N TYR A 652 20.22 11.02 -18.33
CA TYR A 652 21.12 12.17 -18.44
C TYR A 652 20.87 12.98 -19.71
N ALA A 653 20.71 12.32 -20.86
CA ALA A 653 20.38 12.95 -22.15
C ALA A 653 19.05 13.70 -22.07
N THR A 654 18.04 13.06 -21.48
CA THR A 654 16.72 13.66 -21.27
C THR A 654 16.81 14.88 -20.36
N ALA A 655 17.54 14.78 -19.24
CA ALA A 655 17.77 15.89 -18.33
C ALA A 655 18.48 17.08 -19.00
N LYS A 656 19.49 16.79 -19.84
CA LYS A 656 20.21 17.78 -20.63
C LYS A 656 19.29 18.51 -21.60
N VAL A 657 18.46 17.80 -22.36
CA VAL A 657 17.50 18.42 -23.29
C VAL A 657 16.52 19.32 -22.53
N LEU A 658 15.90 18.81 -21.47
CA LEU A 658 14.91 19.55 -20.68
C LEU A 658 15.52 20.81 -20.02
N SER A 659 16.71 20.69 -19.43
CA SER A 659 17.40 21.82 -18.78
C SER A 659 17.79 22.93 -19.78
N GLN A 660 18.15 22.56 -21.00
CA GLN A 660 18.48 23.51 -22.07
C GLN A 660 17.23 24.10 -22.73
N GLU A 661 16.15 23.33 -22.90
CA GLU A 661 14.87 23.85 -23.40
C GLU A 661 14.22 24.82 -22.42
N ALA A 662 14.35 24.56 -21.12
CA ALA A 662 13.93 25.49 -20.08
C ALA A 662 14.64 26.85 -20.17
N TYR A 663 15.82 26.93 -20.81
CA TYR A 663 16.51 28.19 -21.04
C TYR A 663 15.77 29.10 -22.03
N LYS A 664 14.96 28.52 -22.92
CA LYS A 664 14.19 29.24 -23.94
C LYS A 664 12.82 29.73 -23.45
N ASP A 665 12.36 29.25 -22.29
CA ASP A 665 11.07 29.60 -21.69
C ASP A 665 11.26 30.08 -20.23
N THR A 666 11.05 31.36 -19.98
CA THR A 666 11.14 31.97 -18.64
C THR A 666 9.83 31.88 -17.85
N GLY A 667 8.76 31.34 -18.45
CA GLY A 667 7.45 31.18 -17.83
C GLY A 667 7.27 29.86 -17.07
N VAL A 668 6.00 29.56 -16.74
CA VAL A 668 5.60 28.35 -15.99
C VAL A 668 6.01 27.05 -16.70
N GLY A 669 6.03 27.06 -18.03
CA GLY A 669 6.51 25.94 -18.84
C GLY A 669 7.98 25.63 -18.58
N GLY A 670 8.84 26.66 -18.59
CA GLY A 670 10.25 26.54 -18.25
C GLY A 670 10.51 26.03 -16.84
N ASP A 671 9.73 26.47 -15.85
CA ASP A 671 9.86 25.99 -14.46
C ASP A 671 9.51 24.50 -14.33
N ARG A 672 8.48 24.07 -15.06
CA ARG A 672 8.12 22.65 -15.16
C ARG A 672 9.23 21.85 -15.84
N LEU A 673 9.83 22.37 -16.91
CA LEU A 673 10.96 21.73 -17.59
C LEU A 673 12.19 21.59 -16.68
N LEU A 674 12.53 22.61 -15.88
CA LEU A 674 13.62 22.53 -14.89
C LEU A 674 13.33 21.45 -13.83
N SER A 675 12.08 21.35 -13.38
CA SER A 675 11.65 20.34 -12.41
C SER A 675 11.78 18.92 -12.97
N LEU A 676 11.31 18.70 -14.21
CA LEU A 676 11.45 17.42 -14.92
C LEU A 676 12.92 17.08 -15.22
N ALA A 677 13.74 18.08 -15.52
CA ALA A 677 15.18 17.92 -15.71
C ALA A 677 15.84 17.45 -14.41
N MET A 678 15.51 18.07 -13.26
CA MET A 678 16.01 17.63 -11.95
C MET A 678 15.59 16.20 -11.62
N GLU A 679 14.35 15.81 -11.89
CA GLU A 679 13.89 14.43 -11.70
C GLU A 679 14.74 13.44 -12.51
N SER A 680 15.04 13.79 -13.77
CA SER A 680 15.85 12.95 -14.68
C SER A 680 17.33 12.89 -14.25
N PHE A 681 17.91 14.00 -13.76
CA PHE A 681 19.24 13.99 -13.15
C PHE A 681 19.28 13.10 -11.90
N TYR A 682 18.25 13.16 -11.04
CA TYR A 682 18.18 12.28 -9.87
C TYR A 682 18.09 10.80 -10.25
N LYS A 683 17.34 10.44 -11.30
CA LYS A 683 17.31 9.05 -11.82
C LYS A 683 18.69 8.58 -12.29
N THR A 684 19.42 9.45 -12.98
CA THR A 684 20.82 9.19 -13.39
C THR A 684 21.67 8.89 -12.16
N LEU A 685 21.68 9.78 -11.16
CA LEU A 685 22.48 9.65 -9.94
C LEU A 685 22.09 8.45 -9.06
N GLN A 686 20.83 8.00 -9.11
CA GLN A 686 20.42 6.78 -8.41
C GLN A 686 21.04 5.50 -9.02
N SER A 687 21.27 5.52 -10.33
CA SER A 687 21.88 4.41 -11.06
C SER A 687 23.41 4.49 -11.11
N ASP A 688 23.95 5.70 -11.08
CA ASP A 688 25.37 6.02 -11.18
C ASP A 688 25.74 7.18 -10.21
N PRO A 689 25.89 6.89 -8.90
CA PRO A 689 26.14 7.93 -7.89
C PRO A 689 27.47 8.66 -8.04
N LEU A 690 28.44 8.06 -8.75
CA LEU A 690 29.77 8.63 -8.99
C LEU A 690 29.83 9.50 -10.26
N ASN A 691 28.70 9.77 -10.91
CA ASN A 691 28.64 10.58 -12.12
C ASN A 691 28.85 12.08 -11.81
N THR A 692 30.11 12.51 -11.83
CA THR A 692 30.51 13.89 -11.54
C THR A 692 29.91 14.92 -12.51
N ASN A 693 29.78 14.56 -13.79
CA ASN A 693 29.14 15.42 -14.80
C ASN A 693 27.66 15.65 -14.49
N CYS A 694 26.93 14.59 -14.13
CA CYS A 694 25.53 14.69 -13.72
C CYS A 694 25.37 15.52 -12.44
N LEU A 695 26.25 15.33 -11.45
CA LEU A 695 26.22 16.11 -10.20
C LEU A 695 26.37 17.61 -10.48
N ARG A 696 27.34 17.99 -11.32
CA ARG A 696 27.59 19.38 -11.69
C ARG A 696 26.38 20.00 -12.40
N GLU A 697 25.81 19.30 -13.36
CA GLU A 697 24.65 19.78 -14.14
C GLU A 697 23.37 19.87 -13.32
N ALA A 698 23.14 18.91 -12.41
CA ALA A 698 22.05 18.96 -11.45
C ALA A 698 22.20 20.15 -10.50
N GLN A 699 23.42 20.45 -10.04
CA GLN A 699 23.68 21.62 -9.20
C GLN A 699 23.41 22.93 -9.95
N ILE A 700 23.89 23.05 -11.20
CA ILE A 700 23.60 24.21 -12.05
C ILE A 700 22.09 24.39 -12.23
N THR A 701 21.38 23.31 -12.55
CA THR A 701 19.92 23.33 -12.75
C THR A 701 19.20 23.74 -11.45
N ARG A 702 19.66 23.26 -10.30
CA ARG A 702 19.12 23.64 -8.99
C ARG A 702 19.36 25.11 -8.66
N MET A 703 20.54 25.65 -8.96
CA MET A 703 20.83 27.07 -8.79
C MET A 703 19.90 27.94 -9.66
N ARG A 704 19.57 27.48 -10.87
CA ARG A 704 18.60 28.16 -11.75
C ARG A 704 17.18 28.16 -11.16
N ILE A 705 16.72 27.03 -10.64
CA ILE A 705 15.42 26.95 -9.94
C ILE A 705 15.39 27.96 -8.78
N ALA A 706 16.43 27.97 -7.95
CA ALA A 706 16.53 28.91 -6.82
C ALA A 706 16.56 30.38 -7.28
N ALA A 707 17.25 30.70 -8.38
CA ALA A 707 17.27 32.04 -8.95
C ALA A 707 15.87 32.50 -9.39
N ARG A 708 15.12 31.64 -10.11
CA ARG A 708 13.74 31.92 -10.54
C ARG A 708 12.77 32.04 -9.37
N GLU A 709 12.91 31.20 -8.34
CA GLU A 709 12.12 31.33 -7.11
C GLU A 709 12.38 32.65 -6.39
N ASN A 710 13.63 33.12 -6.38
CA ASN A 710 13.98 34.42 -5.80
C ASN A 710 13.41 35.59 -6.62
N GLU A 711 13.40 35.50 -7.95
CA GLU A 711 12.72 36.48 -8.81
C GLU A 711 11.21 36.51 -8.58
N LYS A 712 10.57 35.35 -8.41
CA LYS A 712 9.15 35.26 -8.02
C LYS A 712 8.91 35.94 -6.68
N LYS A 713 9.73 35.63 -5.67
CA LYS A 713 9.65 36.29 -4.35
C LYS A 713 9.84 37.80 -4.42
N LYS A 714 10.69 38.32 -5.32
CA LYS A 714 10.82 39.77 -5.56
C LYS A 714 9.56 40.36 -6.19
N LYS A 715 8.98 39.68 -7.19
CA LYS A 715 7.69 40.07 -7.80
C LYS A 715 6.55 40.06 -6.78
N ASP A 716 6.46 39.02 -5.95
CA ASP A 716 5.44 38.90 -4.89
C ASP A 716 5.59 39.98 -3.83
N LYS A 717 6.82 40.37 -3.46
CA LYS A 717 7.08 41.49 -2.54
C LYS A 717 6.64 42.84 -3.13
N PHE A 718 6.88 43.09 -4.42
CA PHE A 718 6.42 44.30 -5.10
C PHE A 718 4.89 44.39 -5.09
N TRP A 719 4.20 43.29 -5.44
CA TRP A 719 2.74 43.24 -5.42
C TRP A 719 2.16 43.32 -4.00
N ALA A 720 2.81 42.73 -3.00
CA ALA A 720 2.40 42.87 -1.61
C ALA A 720 2.50 44.33 -1.12
N ALA A 721 3.56 45.06 -1.47
CA ALA A 721 3.70 46.48 -1.15
C ALA A 721 2.68 47.36 -1.89
N ALA A 722 2.32 46.99 -3.13
CA ALA A 722 1.26 47.62 -3.89
C ALA A 722 -0.12 47.41 -3.25
N ASP A 723 -0.44 46.17 -2.86
CA ASP A 723 -1.68 45.83 -2.17
C ASP A 723 -1.77 46.49 -0.79
N GLU A 724 -0.65 46.63 -0.07
CA GLU A 724 -0.58 47.36 1.21
C GLU A 724 -0.85 48.86 1.03
N SER A 725 -0.33 49.46 -0.05
CA SER A 725 -0.61 50.87 -0.38
C SER A 725 -2.07 51.09 -0.77
N LEU A 726 -2.70 50.13 -1.47
CA LEU A 726 -4.13 50.10 -1.78
C LEU A 726 -5.01 49.85 -0.53
N PHE A 727 -4.51 49.10 0.45
CA PHE A 727 -5.21 48.88 1.70
C PHE A 727 -5.19 50.12 2.60
N GLU A 728 -4.07 50.83 2.65
CA GLU A 728 -3.94 52.06 3.43
C GLU A 728 -4.71 53.22 2.81
N ALA A 729 -4.81 53.24 1.49
CA ALA A 729 -5.76 54.06 0.75
C ALA A 729 -7.21 53.85 1.19
N CYS A 730 -7.65 52.60 1.35
CA CYS A 730 -9.00 52.28 1.83
C CYS A 730 -9.23 52.82 3.24
N LYS A 731 -8.24 52.71 4.14
CA LYS A 731 -8.34 53.24 5.50
C LYS A 731 -8.43 54.76 5.54
N LEU A 732 -7.69 55.45 4.66
CA LEU A 732 -7.73 56.91 4.55
C LEU A 732 -9.07 57.38 3.95
N ALA A 733 -9.57 56.69 2.92
CA ALA A 733 -10.90 56.92 2.35
C ALA A 733 -12.02 56.68 3.38
N ASP A 734 -11.85 55.72 4.29
CA ASP A 734 -12.84 55.46 5.34
C ASP A 734 -12.93 56.60 6.38
N LYS A 735 -11.86 57.38 6.52
CA LYS A 735 -11.78 58.58 7.39
C LYS A 735 -12.15 59.89 6.69
N ALA A 736 -12.28 59.88 5.37
CA ALA A 736 -12.68 61.04 4.57
C ALA A 736 -14.10 61.49 4.93
N LYS A 737 -14.32 62.80 5.07
CA LYS A 737 -15.60 63.34 5.56
C LYS A 737 -16.59 63.57 4.43
N ASP A 738 -16.09 63.81 3.22
CA ASP A 738 -16.88 64.01 2.02
C ASP A 738 -16.24 63.38 0.78
N LEU A 739 -16.92 63.54 -0.36
CA LEU A 739 -16.50 62.95 -1.63
C LEU A 739 -15.21 63.60 -2.16
N ASP A 740 -14.97 64.87 -1.85
CA ASP A 740 -13.78 65.60 -2.30
C ASP A 740 -12.54 65.14 -1.52
N ASP A 741 -12.67 64.86 -0.22
CA ASP A 741 -11.64 64.22 0.59
C ASP A 741 -11.26 62.82 0.05
N VAL A 742 -12.27 62.00 -0.30
CA VAL A 742 -12.03 60.67 -0.90
C VAL A 742 -11.30 60.81 -2.25
N MET A 743 -11.73 61.75 -3.08
CA MET A 743 -11.12 61.98 -4.40
C MET A 743 -9.70 62.55 -4.29
N ASN A 744 -9.39 63.35 -3.26
CA ASN A 744 -8.04 63.84 -2.99
C ASN A 744 -7.11 62.72 -2.51
N VAL A 745 -7.58 61.84 -1.62
CA VAL A 745 -6.84 60.63 -1.20
C VAL A 745 -6.54 59.76 -2.43
N VAL A 746 -7.54 59.49 -3.27
CA VAL A 746 -7.36 58.72 -4.51
C VAL A 746 -6.34 59.39 -5.45
N ARG A 747 -6.39 60.70 -5.66
CA ARG A 747 -5.39 61.44 -6.47
C ARG A 747 -3.97 61.36 -5.88
N GLU A 748 -3.81 61.42 -4.56
CA GLU A 748 -2.51 61.34 -3.87
C GLU A 748 -1.88 59.94 -4.01
N ILE A 749 -2.68 58.88 -3.83
CA ILE A 749 -2.25 57.48 -4.04
C ILE A 749 -1.84 57.27 -5.51
N LEU A 750 -2.61 57.82 -6.44
CA LEU A 750 -2.31 57.76 -7.87
C LEU A 750 -1.03 58.51 -8.22
N SER A 751 -0.73 59.62 -7.56
CA SER A 751 0.55 60.34 -7.72
C SER A 751 1.73 59.51 -7.18
N THR A 752 1.55 58.83 -6.04
CA THR A 752 2.55 57.96 -5.41
C THR A 752 2.83 56.73 -6.27
N TRP A 753 1.80 56.12 -6.83
CA TRP A 753 1.92 55.02 -7.78
C TRP A 753 2.57 55.45 -9.10
N LYS A 754 2.19 56.61 -9.66
CA LYS A 754 2.85 57.18 -10.84
C LYS A 754 4.34 57.48 -10.57
N ALA A 755 4.71 57.85 -9.34
CA ALA A 755 6.11 58.05 -8.94
C ALA A 755 6.87 56.72 -8.80
N ARG A 756 6.27 55.69 -8.19
CA ARG A 756 6.86 54.33 -8.07
C ARG A 756 6.96 53.59 -9.40
N LEU A 757 6.06 53.85 -10.35
CA LEU A 757 6.15 53.35 -11.72
C LEU A 757 7.30 54.02 -12.51
N LYS A 758 7.73 55.24 -12.12
CA LYS A 758 8.83 56.00 -12.73
C LYS A 758 10.18 55.76 -12.05
N GLN A 759 10.22 55.53 -10.74
CA GLN A 759 11.42 55.19 -9.98
C GLN A 759 11.64 53.68 -10.03
N GLU A 760 12.47 53.19 -10.98
CA GLU A 760 13.18 51.89 -11.13
C GLU A 760 12.81 50.62 -10.29
N GLU A 761 11.66 50.53 -9.63
CA GLU A 761 11.18 49.38 -8.83
C GLU A 761 10.26 48.47 -9.65
N CYS A 762 9.92 48.87 -10.89
CA CYS A 762 9.17 48.05 -11.84
C CYS A 762 10.16 47.26 -12.72
N PRO A 763 10.10 45.91 -12.77
CA PRO A 763 11.01 45.10 -13.59
C PRO A 763 10.95 45.51 -15.08
N GLU A 764 12.09 45.68 -15.75
CA GLU A 764 12.21 46.19 -17.14
C GLU A 764 11.31 45.50 -18.18
N GLU A 765 10.95 44.23 -17.97
CA GLU A 765 9.99 43.49 -18.82
C GLU A 765 8.62 44.20 -18.92
N TYR A 766 8.19 44.95 -17.90
CA TYR A 766 6.88 45.62 -17.86
C TYR A 766 6.82 46.92 -18.66
N GLN A 767 7.97 47.55 -18.95
CA GLN A 767 8.02 48.73 -19.81
C GLN A 767 8.00 48.37 -21.31
N LYS A 768 8.32 47.11 -21.65
CA LYS A 768 8.50 46.68 -23.05
C LYS A 768 7.55 45.58 -23.52
N SER A 769 6.89 44.82 -22.64
CA SER A 769 6.04 43.69 -23.04
C SER A 769 4.55 44.06 -23.15
N GLY A 770 4.08 44.30 -24.37
CA GLY A 770 2.66 44.30 -24.72
C GLY A 770 2.06 42.88 -24.75
N GLY A 771 2.22 42.10 -23.68
CA GLY A 771 1.83 40.68 -23.58
C GLY A 771 0.68 40.40 -22.61
N ALA A 772 -0.31 39.66 -23.09
CA ALA A 772 -1.71 39.63 -22.63
C ALA A 772 -2.07 38.92 -21.30
N SER A 773 -1.16 38.66 -20.36
CA SER A 773 -1.55 38.03 -19.06
C SER A 773 -1.23 38.85 -17.82
N THR A 774 -0.45 39.92 -17.94
CA THR A 774 -0.11 40.83 -16.84
C THR A 774 -0.53 42.27 -17.14
N SER A 775 -1.11 42.52 -18.32
CA SER A 775 -1.64 43.84 -18.70
C SER A 775 -3.02 44.13 -18.09
N ASP A 776 -3.80 43.13 -17.69
CA ASP A 776 -5.19 43.36 -17.25
C ASP A 776 -5.28 44.18 -15.95
N ARG A 777 -4.38 43.94 -14.98
CA ARG A 777 -4.40 44.66 -13.70
C ARG A 777 -3.92 46.10 -13.86
N VAL A 778 -2.85 46.32 -14.62
CA VAL A 778 -2.31 47.66 -14.90
C VAL A 778 -3.25 48.45 -15.82
N HIS A 779 -3.80 47.83 -16.88
CA HIS A 779 -4.82 48.47 -17.72
C HIS A 779 -6.11 48.74 -16.95
N ALA A 780 -6.54 47.84 -16.05
CA ALA A 780 -7.72 48.08 -15.21
C ALA A 780 -7.48 49.29 -14.28
N ILE A 781 -6.29 49.40 -13.69
CA ILE A 781 -5.91 50.55 -12.86
C ILE A 781 -5.85 51.83 -13.70
N VAL A 782 -5.19 51.83 -14.86
CA VAL A 782 -5.11 53.02 -15.74
C VAL A 782 -6.50 53.42 -16.25
N ARG A 783 -7.35 52.46 -16.61
CA ARG A 783 -8.73 52.70 -17.05
C ARG A 783 -9.58 53.25 -15.90
N PHE A 784 -9.41 52.73 -14.69
CA PHE A 784 -10.04 53.27 -13.48
C PHE A 784 -9.65 54.73 -13.24
N VAL A 785 -8.35 55.04 -13.30
CA VAL A 785 -7.84 56.42 -13.17
C VAL A 785 -8.48 57.34 -14.19
N THR A 786 -8.54 56.88 -15.43
CA THR A 786 -9.09 57.67 -16.55
C THR A 786 -10.59 57.92 -16.38
N GLU A 787 -11.35 56.97 -15.84
CA GLU A 787 -12.78 57.14 -15.59
C GLU A 787 -13.07 58.02 -14.36
N VAL A 788 -12.23 57.94 -13.32
CA VAL A 788 -12.33 58.80 -12.13
C VAL A 788 -11.97 60.26 -12.44
N GLU A 789 -10.99 60.50 -13.32
CA GLU A 789 -10.60 61.86 -13.78
C GLU A 789 -11.67 62.54 -14.67
N LYS A 790 -12.62 61.79 -15.25
CA LYS A 790 -13.68 62.34 -16.12
C LYS A 790 -14.90 62.89 -15.36
N VAL A 791 -15.01 62.66 -14.06
CA VAL A 791 -16.21 63.02 -13.28
C VAL A 791 -16.04 64.39 -12.64
N ASP A 792 -16.82 65.36 -13.11
CA ASP A 792 -16.91 66.69 -12.50
C ASP A 792 -17.80 66.66 -11.23
N ASN A 793 -17.64 67.63 -10.32
CA ASN A 793 -18.02 67.63 -8.89
C ASN A 793 -19.50 67.34 -8.49
N SER A 794 -20.37 66.88 -9.40
CA SER A 794 -21.72 66.38 -9.10
C SER A 794 -21.71 64.85 -8.88
N GLY A 795 -21.87 64.42 -7.63
CA GLY A 795 -21.68 63.02 -7.19
C GLY A 795 -22.61 61.94 -7.75
N SER A 796 -23.60 62.24 -8.61
CA SER A 796 -24.50 61.25 -9.21
C SER A 796 -23.90 60.51 -10.41
N ASN A 797 -22.96 61.12 -11.15
CA ASN A 797 -22.30 60.48 -12.30
C ASN A 797 -21.16 59.52 -11.90
N LEU A 798 -20.56 59.69 -10.72
CA LEU A 798 -19.47 58.83 -10.24
C LEU A 798 -19.95 57.41 -9.94
N THR A 799 -21.12 57.26 -9.33
CA THR A 799 -21.72 55.96 -8.97
C THR A 799 -22.00 55.11 -10.20
N ILE A 800 -22.54 55.70 -11.27
CA ILE A 800 -22.87 55.00 -12.51
C ILE A 800 -21.60 54.53 -13.23
N SER A 801 -20.58 55.39 -13.31
CA SER A 801 -19.28 55.03 -13.92
C SER A 801 -18.54 53.95 -13.13
N LEU A 802 -18.56 54.01 -11.79
CA LEU A 802 -17.98 52.97 -10.93
C LEU A 802 -18.71 51.62 -11.05
N CYS A 803 -20.05 51.63 -11.11
CA CYS A 803 -20.85 50.42 -11.36
C CYS A 803 -20.55 49.81 -12.74
N SER A 804 -20.45 50.64 -13.79
CA SER A 804 -20.09 50.18 -15.13
C SER A 804 -18.68 49.57 -15.17
N PHE A 805 -17.71 50.17 -14.48
CA PHE A 805 -16.36 49.61 -14.38
C PHE A 805 -16.35 48.27 -13.61
N LEU A 806 -17.00 48.20 -12.43
CA LEU A 806 -17.07 46.99 -11.61
C LEU A 806 -17.71 45.81 -12.35
N SER A 807 -18.66 46.07 -13.25
CA SER A 807 -19.29 45.03 -14.09
C SER A 807 -18.33 44.38 -15.10
N THR A 808 -17.18 45.02 -15.39
CA THR A 808 -16.18 44.52 -16.36
C THR A 808 -14.81 44.24 -15.74
N CYS A 809 -14.61 44.52 -14.45
CA CYS A 809 -13.35 44.32 -13.74
C CYS A 809 -13.16 42.84 -13.35
N LYS A 810 -12.10 42.20 -13.85
CA LYS A 810 -11.76 40.79 -13.57
C LYS A 810 -10.78 40.60 -12.40
N ASP A 811 -10.19 41.68 -11.90
CA ASP A 811 -9.22 41.65 -10.80
C ASP A 811 -9.92 41.73 -9.45
N GLU A 812 -9.89 40.65 -8.67
CA GLU A 812 -10.67 40.51 -7.43
C GLU A 812 -10.26 41.52 -6.34
N SER A 813 -8.97 41.85 -6.25
CA SER A 813 -8.46 42.81 -5.26
C SER A 813 -8.86 44.25 -5.60
N LEU A 814 -8.73 44.64 -6.88
CA LEU A 814 -9.20 45.94 -7.34
C LEU A 814 -10.72 46.07 -7.21
N TRP A 815 -11.45 45.00 -7.53
CA TRP A 815 -12.90 44.94 -7.38
C TRP A 815 -13.32 45.18 -5.93
N LYS A 816 -12.65 44.56 -4.94
CA LYS A 816 -12.94 44.76 -3.51
C LYS A 816 -12.72 46.21 -3.05
N VAL A 817 -11.60 46.82 -3.44
CA VAL A 817 -11.28 48.22 -3.10
C VAL A 817 -12.31 49.18 -3.70
N MET A 818 -12.67 48.95 -4.96
CA MET A 818 -13.59 49.83 -5.68
C MET A 818 -15.05 49.62 -5.27
N HIS A 819 -15.44 48.40 -4.92
CA HIS A 819 -16.73 48.11 -4.30
C HIS A 819 -16.85 48.85 -2.96
N GLU A 820 -15.79 48.87 -2.14
CA GLU A 820 -15.78 49.62 -0.89
C GLU A 820 -15.88 51.14 -1.14
N LEU A 821 -15.17 51.69 -2.12
CA LEU A 821 -15.33 53.10 -2.52
C LEU A 821 -16.75 53.42 -3.04
N LEU A 822 -17.33 52.55 -3.85
CA LEU A 822 -18.72 52.68 -4.32
C LEU A 822 -19.68 52.65 -3.13
N TYR A 823 -19.51 51.69 -2.23
CA TYR A 823 -20.28 51.54 -0.99
C TYR A 823 -20.18 52.80 -0.12
N GLN A 824 -18.98 53.34 0.08
CA GLN A 824 -18.76 54.53 0.90
C GLN A 824 -19.38 55.79 0.25
N THR A 825 -19.25 55.95 -1.06
CA THR A 825 -19.80 57.11 -1.78
C THR A 825 -21.33 57.08 -1.94
N THR A 826 -21.94 55.90 -2.01
CA THR A 826 -23.41 55.74 -2.06
C THR A 826 -24.07 55.67 -0.69
N VAL A 827 -23.48 54.95 0.27
CA VAL A 827 -24.11 54.66 1.57
C VAL A 827 -23.83 55.75 2.62
N LYS A 828 -22.62 56.35 2.69
CA LYS A 828 -22.39 57.44 3.67
C LYS A 828 -23.10 58.75 3.30
N LYS A 829 -23.32 59.04 2.01
CA LYS A 829 -24.01 60.27 1.56
C LYS A 829 -25.54 60.18 1.63
N GLN A 830 -26.13 58.98 1.63
CA GLN A 830 -27.59 58.78 1.68
C GLN A 830 -28.15 58.58 3.09
N LYS A 831 -27.55 59.24 4.10
CA LYS A 831 -28.07 59.17 5.47
C LYS A 831 -29.41 59.89 5.70
N THR A 832 -30.03 60.47 4.67
CA THR A 832 -31.25 61.28 4.85
C THR A 832 -32.43 60.99 3.93
N GLU A 833 -32.36 60.08 2.95
CA GLU A 833 -33.55 59.77 2.12
C GLU A 833 -33.76 58.27 1.89
N LEU A 834 -34.89 57.79 2.40
CA LEU A 834 -35.29 56.38 2.46
C LEU A 834 -35.71 55.79 1.09
N LYS A 835 -35.94 56.67 0.11
CA LYS A 835 -36.44 56.33 -1.23
C LYS A 835 -35.35 55.68 -2.10
N THR A 836 -34.11 56.13 -1.97
CA THR A 836 -32.97 55.64 -2.77
C THR A 836 -32.43 54.28 -2.31
N ALA A 837 -32.60 53.89 -1.03
CA ALA A 837 -32.23 52.56 -0.56
C ALA A 837 -33.10 51.46 -1.17
N LYS A 838 -34.39 51.74 -1.37
CA LYS A 838 -35.33 50.86 -2.07
C LYS A 838 -35.00 50.79 -3.57
N ASP A 839 -34.73 51.93 -4.20
CA ASP A 839 -34.32 51.98 -5.62
C ASP A 839 -32.98 51.24 -5.87
N THR A 840 -32.05 51.30 -4.90
CA THR A 840 -30.77 50.56 -4.95
C THR A 840 -30.99 49.04 -4.83
N LEU A 841 -31.92 48.61 -3.97
CA LEU A 841 -32.29 47.21 -3.79
C LEU A 841 -33.05 46.67 -5.02
N ASP A 842 -33.90 47.49 -5.64
CA ASP A 842 -34.60 47.17 -6.89
C ASP A 842 -33.61 47.08 -8.08
N ALA A 843 -32.60 47.96 -8.14
CA ALA A 843 -31.52 47.88 -9.13
C ALA A 843 -30.62 46.65 -8.97
N TRP A 844 -30.32 46.25 -7.72
CA TRP A 844 -29.61 45.00 -7.43
C TRP A 844 -30.46 43.77 -7.81
N THR A 845 -31.76 43.81 -7.55
CA THR A 845 -32.72 42.75 -7.93
C THR A 845 -32.80 42.57 -9.45
N LEU A 846 -32.73 43.66 -10.22
CA LEU A 846 -32.69 43.60 -11.68
C LEU A 846 -31.35 43.03 -12.21
N THR A 847 -30.23 43.34 -11.55
CA THR A 847 -28.89 42.87 -11.91
C THR A 847 -28.73 41.36 -11.67
N VAL A 848 -29.32 40.85 -10.57
CA VAL A 848 -29.30 39.42 -10.23
C VAL A 848 -30.17 38.59 -11.19
N LYS A 849 -31.31 39.14 -11.64
CA LYS A 849 -32.15 38.50 -12.67
C LYS A 849 -31.49 38.36 -14.04
N GLN A 850 -30.39 39.07 -14.30
CA GLN A 850 -29.67 39.04 -15.58
C GLN A 850 -28.41 38.14 -15.57
N LEU A 851 -28.03 37.58 -14.42
CA LEU A 851 -26.87 36.71 -14.25
C LEU A 851 -27.32 35.23 -14.20
N GLU A 852 -27.35 34.55 -15.34
CA GLU A 852 -27.63 33.10 -15.39
C GLU A 852 -26.41 32.30 -14.88
N GLY A 853 -26.50 31.71 -13.67
CA GLY A 853 -25.49 30.77 -13.16
C GLY A 853 -25.56 30.45 -11.66
N ALA A 854 -25.96 29.22 -11.32
CA ALA A 854 -26.28 28.71 -9.98
C ALA A 854 -25.16 28.73 -8.91
N ALA A 855 -23.91 29.04 -9.24
CA ALA A 855 -22.82 29.10 -8.27
C ALA A 855 -22.68 30.49 -7.58
N LEU A 856 -23.26 31.55 -8.18
CA LEU A 856 -23.18 32.91 -7.67
C LEU A 856 -24.33 33.27 -6.71
N GLU A 857 -25.50 32.63 -6.87
CA GLU A 857 -26.71 32.95 -6.08
C GLU A 857 -26.49 32.78 -4.57
N LYS A 858 -25.77 31.74 -4.13
CA LYS A 858 -25.54 31.48 -2.69
C LYS A 858 -24.62 32.51 -2.03
N LYS A 859 -23.59 32.99 -2.74
CA LYS A 859 -22.63 33.98 -2.21
C LYS A 859 -23.22 35.39 -2.23
N LEU A 860 -24.12 35.66 -3.17
CA LEU A 860 -24.76 36.95 -3.34
C LEU A 860 -25.91 37.16 -2.34
N VAL A 861 -26.72 36.13 -2.07
CA VAL A 861 -27.67 36.09 -0.95
C VAL A 861 -26.93 36.27 0.39
N TRP A 862 -25.77 35.62 0.56
CA TRP A 862 -24.92 35.75 1.75
C TRP A 862 -24.38 37.17 1.96
N ASN A 863 -23.91 37.83 0.90
CA ASN A 863 -23.41 39.20 0.97
C ASN A 863 -24.53 40.23 1.23
N LEU A 864 -25.75 39.98 0.73
CA LEU A 864 -26.94 40.80 0.99
C LEU A 864 -27.32 40.76 2.48
N ILE A 865 -27.27 39.56 3.08
CA ILE A 865 -27.51 39.34 4.52
C ILE A 865 -26.46 40.08 5.36
N GLU A 866 -25.18 40.06 4.98
CA GLU A 866 -24.10 40.79 5.66
C GLU A 866 -24.18 42.32 5.51
N ALA A 867 -24.65 42.84 4.37
CA ALA A 867 -24.84 44.28 4.17
C ALA A 867 -25.98 44.84 5.03
N ILE A 868 -27.07 44.09 5.16
CA ILE A 868 -28.23 44.46 6.01
C ILE A 868 -27.87 44.35 7.49
N LYS A 869 -27.03 43.39 7.89
CA LYS A 869 -26.47 43.25 9.25
C LYS A 869 -25.73 44.51 9.75
N LYS A 870 -25.22 45.36 8.85
CA LYS A 870 -24.55 46.64 9.21
C LYS A 870 -25.49 47.84 9.35
N ASN A 871 -26.70 47.81 8.77
CA ASN A 871 -27.63 48.94 8.78
C ASN A 871 -28.86 48.65 9.66
N LYS A 872 -28.98 49.35 10.79
CA LYS A 872 -30.01 49.14 11.83
C LYS A 872 -31.44 49.59 11.44
N HIS A 873 -31.79 49.64 10.15
CA HIS A 873 -33.08 50.15 9.68
C HIS A 873 -34.11 49.04 9.50
N SER A 874 -35.30 49.21 10.08
CA SER A 874 -36.40 48.22 10.12
C SER A 874 -37.02 47.92 8.76
N GLU A 875 -37.03 48.88 7.82
CA GLU A 875 -37.67 48.69 6.50
C GLU A 875 -36.85 47.79 5.56
N LEU A 876 -35.53 47.73 5.71
CA LEU A 876 -34.65 46.78 5.00
C LEU A 876 -34.83 45.33 5.51
N LYS A 877 -35.19 45.17 6.79
CA LYS A 877 -35.48 43.85 7.39
C LYS A 877 -36.79 43.26 6.85
N ALA A 878 -37.83 44.07 6.74
CA ALA A 878 -39.11 43.66 6.14
C ALA A 878 -38.97 43.27 4.65
N ALA A 879 -38.11 43.96 3.89
CA ALA A 879 -37.82 43.63 2.50
C ALA A 879 -37.10 42.28 2.35
N LEU A 880 -36.13 41.96 3.23
CA LEU A 880 -35.43 40.67 3.26
C LEU A 880 -36.36 39.51 3.63
N SER A 881 -37.24 39.72 4.61
CA SER A 881 -38.24 38.73 5.03
C SER A 881 -39.19 38.36 3.88
N ASN A 882 -39.68 39.35 3.14
CA ASN A 882 -40.51 39.12 1.95
C ASN A 882 -39.73 38.46 0.79
N PHE A 883 -38.44 38.81 0.61
CA PHE A 883 -37.57 38.21 -0.40
C PHE A 883 -37.30 36.72 -0.15
N LEU A 884 -37.07 36.32 1.11
CA LEU A 884 -36.88 34.91 1.50
C LEU A 884 -38.19 34.12 1.46
N ALA A 885 -39.32 34.73 1.81
CA ALA A 885 -40.64 34.12 1.71
C ALA A 885 -41.05 33.82 0.26
N ALA A 886 -40.66 34.68 -0.70
CA ALA A 886 -40.94 34.49 -2.13
C ALA A 886 -40.16 33.32 -2.77
N LEU A 887 -39.06 32.86 -2.15
CA LEU A 887 -38.20 31.80 -2.69
C LEU A 887 -38.60 30.37 -2.23
N GLN A 888 -39.50 30.21 -1.25
CA GLN A 888 -39.99 28.91 -0.73
C GLN A 888 -38.90 27.90 -0.34
N MET A 889 -37.78 28.33 0.26
CA MET A 889 -36.69 27.42 0.66
C MET A 889 -36.50 27.38 2.20
N PRO A 890 -37.06 26.39 2.92
CA PRO A 890 -37.02 26.32 4.40
C PRO A 890 -35.62 26.11 4.98
N GLU A 891 -34.72 25.41 4.27
CA GLU A 891 -33.34 25.19 4.73
C GLU A 891 -32.53 26.50 4.87
N PHE A 892 -32.87 27.54 4.11
CA PHE A 892 -32.17 28.83 4.15
C PHE A 892 -32.67 29.75 5.27
N TRP A 893 -33.87 29.56 5.80
CA TRP A 893 -34.36 30.26 7.00
C TRP A 893 -33.57 29.83 8.24
N ILE A 894 -33.31 28.52 8.38
CA ILE A 894 -32.47 27.96 9.45
C ILE A 894 -31.03 28.49 9.33
N GLN A 895 -30.51 28.65 8.10
CA GLN A 895 -29.21 29.28 7.84
C GLN A 895 -29.19 30.81 8.03
N ALA A 896 -30.30 31.52 7.82
CA ALA A 896 -30.39 32.97 8.06
C ALA A 896 -30.44 33.28 9.57
N CYS A 897 -31.14 32.44 10.35
CA CYS A 897 -31.11 32.46 11.80
C CYS A 897 -29.73 32.10 12.39
N HIS A 898 -28.88 31.37 11.65
CA HIS A 898 -27.48 31.10 12.01
C HIS A 898 -26.55 32.32 11.98
N ILE A 899 -26.98 33.53 11.59
CA ILE A 899 -26.03 34.63 11.32
C ILE A 899 -26.38 35.94 12.03
N SER A 900 -27.64 36.11 12.48
CA SER A 900 -28.11 37.34 13.11
C SER A 900 -29.01 37.05 14.31
N LYS A 901 -28.55 37.50 15.50
CA LYS A 901 -29.31 37.45 16.76
C LYS A 901 -30.62 38.25 16.68
N ASP A 902 -30.64 39.33 15.90
CA ASP A 902 -31.80 40.20 15.73
C ASP A 902 -32.93 39.54 14.91
N LEU A 903 -32.59 38.64 13.96
CA LEU A 903 -33.56 37.82 13.21
C LEU A 903 -34.14 36.71 14.09
N LEU A 904 -33.35 36.20 15.04
CA LEU A 904 -33.82 35.30 16.09
C LEU A 904 -34.80 36.01 17.04
N ASP A 905 -34.64 37.32 17.26
CA ASP A 905 -35.54 38.13 18.08
C ASP A 905 -36.84 38.51 17.34
N GLU A 906 -36.82 38.73 16.03
CA GLU A 906 -38.05 38.88 15.21
C GLU A 906 -38.87 37.57 15.12
N LEU A 907 -38.21 36.40 15.18
CA LEU A 907 -38.86 35.09 15.27
C LEU A 907 -39.52 34.82 16.64
N LYS A 908 -39.14 35.58 17.69
CA LYS A 908 -39.80 35.54 19.01
C LYS A 908 -41.08 36.37 19.05
N GLU A 909 -41.42 37.10 17.99
CA GLU A 909 -42.76 37.67 17.88
C GLU A 909 -43.77 36.52 17.69
N GLU A 910 -44.85 36.51 18.49
CA GLU A 910 -45.84 35.41 18.64
C GLU A 910 -46.32 34.78 17.31
N LYS A 911 -46.24 35.51 16.20
CA LYS A 911 -46.73 35.14 14.86
C LYS A 911 -46.01 33.95 14.21
N TYR A 912 -44.74 33.71 14.53
CA TYR A 912 -43.96 32.61 13.94
C TYR A 912 -43.83 31.40 14.88
N GLU A 913 -43.97 31.62 16.19
CA GLU A 913 -43.98 30.56 17.20
C GLU A 913 -45.20 29.62 17.00
N GLU A 914 -46.38 30.18 16.69
CA GLU A 914 -47.57 29.40 16.31
C GLU A 914 -47.39 28.57 15.03
N LEU A 915 -46.58 29.05 14.07
CA LEU A 915 -46.43 28.39 12.78
C LEU A 915 -45.62 27.09 12.85
N TYR A 916 -44.75 26.94 13.86
CA TYR A 916 -43.76 25.85 13.91
C TYR A 916 -43.68 25.10 15.25
N LYS A 917 -44.41 25.52 16.29
CA LYS A 917 -44.48 24.89 17.63
C LYS A 917 -44.76 23.38 17.64
N ASP A 918 -45.49 22.87 16.65
CA ASP A 918 -45.89 21.46 16.60
C ASP A 918 -45.18 20.68 15.47
N THR A 919 -44.13 21.25 14.87
CA THR A 919 -43.43 20.60 13.74
C THR A 919 -42.17 19.86 14.23
N PRO A 920 -42.20 18.52 14.37
CA PRO A 920 -41.00 17.76 14.71
C PRO A 920 -39.93 17.92 13.64
N TRP A 921 -38.69 18.17 14.06
CA TRP A 921 -37.57 18.40 13.16
C TRP A 921 -36.39 17.47 13.50
N LYS A 922 -35.57 17.16 12.48
CA LYS A 922 -34.39 16.29 12.58
C LYS A 922 -33.15 17.07 12.21
N LEU A 923 -32.17 17.14 13.11
CA LEU A 923 -30.87 17.73 12.81
C LEU A 923 -29.88 16.61 12.48
N LYS A 924 -29.52 16.50 11.20
CA LYS A 924 -28.49 15.55 10.73
C LYS A 924 -27.31 16.32 10.13
N ARG A 925 -26.14 16.17 10.73
CA ARG A 925 -24.89 16.73 10.22
C ARG A 925 -23.83 15.65 10.08
N THR A 926 -23.21 15.58 8.90
CA THR A 926 -22.19 14.57 8.55
C THR A 926 -20.88 15.20 8.09
N ASP A 927 -20.67 16.50 8.37
CA ASP A 927 -19.53 17.29 7.88
C ASP A 927 -18.22 16.98 8.61
N LYS A 928 -17.08 17.11 7.94
CA LYS A 928 -15.77 16.74 8.52
C LYS A 928 -15.22 17.69 9.61
N LYS A 929 -15.80 18.88 9.91
CA LYS A 929 -15.33 19.77 11.01
C LYS A 929 -16.36 20.86 11.40
N ILE A 930 -16.61 21.03 12.71
CA ILE A 930 -17.49 22.09 13.28
C ILE A 930 -16.62 23.19 13.92
N SER A 931 -17.00 24.47 13.81
CA SER A 931 -16.36 25.62 14.47
C SER A 931 -17.00 26.03 15.80
N ASP A 932 -16.30 26.84 16.62
CA ASP A 932 -16.75 27.21 17.97
C ASP A 932 -18.04 28.07 17.97
N GLU A 933 -18.24 28.92 16.95
CA GLU A 933 -19.45 29.74 16.82
C GLU A 933 -20.66 28.90 16.35
N GLU A 934 -20.44 27.95 15.43
CA GLU A 934 -21.48 27.02 14.99
C GLU A 934 -21.99 26.14 16.14
N ALA A 935 -21.10 25.68 17.02
CA ALA A 935 -21.48 24.90 18.20
C ALA A 935 -22.39 25.69 19.16
N LYS A 936 -22.10 26.98 19.34
CA LYS A 936 -22.90 27.90 20.16
C LYS A 936 -24.28 28.15 19.56
N GLN A 937 -24.36 28.29 18.24
CA GLN A 937 -25.62 28.49 17.53
C GLN A 937 -26.49 27.22 17.56
N ILE A 938 -25.90 26.03 17.36
CA ILE A 938 -26.60 24.75 17.54
C ILE A 938 -27.19 24.67 18.96
N ALA A 939 -26.42 25.08 19.97
CA ALA A 939 -26.87 25.12 21.35
C ALA A 939 -28.00 26.15 21.60
N GLU A 940 -28.02 27.30 20.93
CA GLU A 940 -29.13 28.27 21.05
C GLU A 940 -30.41 27.80 20.36
N VAL A 941 -30.29 27.15 19.19
CA VAL A 941 -31.43 26.59 18.45
C VAL A 941 -32.11 25.47 19.25
N ILE A 942 -31.32 24.56 19.86
CA ILE A 942 -31.84 23.48 20.72
C ILE A 942 -32.65 24.02 21.92
N LYS A 943 -32.34 25.22 22.41
CA LYS A 943 -33.06 25.83 23.54
C LYS A 943 -34.42 26.41 23.16
N PHE A 944 -34.65 26.75 21.89
CA PHE A 944 -35.83 27.49 21.43
C PHE A 944 -36.86 26.65 20.69
N PHE A 945 -36.45 25.61 19.95
CA PHE A 945 -37.37 24.80 19.15
C PHE A 945 -37.76 23.50 19.86
N SER A 946 -39.07 23.31 20.13
CA SER A 946 -39.65 22.09 20.72
C SER A 946 -40.79 21.56 19.83
N PRO A 947 -40.94 20.24 19.60
CA PRO A 947 -40.05 19.14 20.02
C PRO A 947 -39.07 18.72 18.90
N LEU A 948 -37.78 18.68 19.22
CA LEU A 948 -36.75 18.04 18.38
C LEU A 948 -36.97 16.51 18.39
N GLU A 949 -37.12 15.88 17.22
CA GLU A 949 -37.42 14.44 17.10
C GLU A 949 -36.14 13.57 17.17
N SER A 950 -35.04 14.04 16.56
CA SER A 950 -33.75 13.32 16.56
C SER A 950 -32.56 14.24 16.29
N LEU A 951 -31.46 14.03 17.03
CA LEU A 951 -30.16 14.67 16.82
C LEU A 951 -29.12 13.64 16.33
N ASN A 952 -28.57 13.84 15.13
CA ASN A 952 -27.56 12.96 14.53
C ASN A 952 -26.32 13.77 14.09
N LEU A 953 -25.23 13.63 14.85
CA LEU A 953 -23.94 14.30 14.62
C LEU A 953 -22.85 13.32 14.16
N ASN A 954 -23.22 12.18 13.59
CA ASN A 954 -22.26 11.15 13.17
C ASN A 954 -21.30 11.66 12.09
N GLY A 955 -19.99 11.50 12.34
CA GLY A 955 -18.93 11.89 11.40
C GLY A 955 -18.41 13.33 11.58
N CYS A 956 -18.98 14.10 12.51
CA CYS A 956 -18.53 15.47 12.79
C CYS A 956 -17.26 15.53 13.64
N GLN A 957 -16.17 16.16 13.15
CA GLN A 957 -15.02 16.48 14.01
C GLN A 957 -15.35 17.68 14.90
N MET A 958 -15.55 17.43 16.19
CA MET A 958 -15.83 18.44 17.21
C MET A 958 -14.66 18.56 18.18
N LYS A 959 -14.41 19.78 18.67
CA LYS A 959 -13.57 20.00 19.85
C LYS A 959 -14.42 19.80 21.10
N ASP A 960 -13.76 19.54 22.22
CA ASP A 960 -14.42 19.35 23.51
C ASP A 960 -15.29 20.54 23.95
N THR A 961 -14.89 21.76 23.59
CA THR A 961 -15.65 23.00 23.82
C THR A 961 -16.99 23.00 23.09
N HIS A 962 -17.05 22.46 21.87
CA HIS A 962 -18.27 22.35 21.07
C HIS A 962 -19.25 21.36 21.71
N ILE A 963 -18.75 20.20 22.11
CA ILE A 963 -19.54 19.13 22.74
C ILE A 963 -20.15 19.65 24.05
N ARG A 964 -19.37 20.39 24.85
CA ARG A 964 -19.83 20.99 26.10
C ARG A 964 -21.01 21.95 25.91
N GLN A 965 -20.92 22.85 24.93
CA GLN A 965 -21.98 23.83 24.66
C GLN A 965 -23.28 23.16 24.20
N ILE A 966 -23.18 22.17 23.30
CA ILE A 966 -24.33 21.43 22.78
C ILE A 966 -24.98 20.60 23.90
N ALA A 967 -24.19 19.93 24.72
CA ALA A 967 -24.69 19.16 25.87
C ALA A 967 -25.41 20.03 26.91
N GLU A 968 -24.94 21.27 27.15
CA GLU A 968 -25.62 22.23 28.04
C GLU A 968 -26.99 22.67 27.50
N ALA A 969 -27.17 22.73 26.18
CA ALA A 969 -28.45 23.08 25.57
C ALA A 969 -29.48 21.96 25.61
N CYS A 970 -29.03 20.70 25.49
CA CYS A 970 -29.89 19.52 25.52
C CYS A 970 -30.68 19.32 26.83
N ILE A 971 -30.37 20.08 27.89
CA ILE A 971 -31.13 20.09 29.17
C ILE A 971 -32.57 20.56 28.97
N HIS A 972 -32.83 21.41 27.99
CA HIS A 972 -34.15 22.00 27.72
C HIS A 972 -35.06 21.12 26.85
N LEU A 973 -34.57 19.96 26.39
CA LEU A 973 -35.33 19.06 25.54
C LEU A 973 -36.40 18.29 26.35
N PRO A 974 -37.61 18.07 25.79
CA PRO A 974 -38.65 17.28 26.46
C PRO A 974 -38.24 15.82 26.67
N LYS A 975 -38.79 15.19 27.71
CA LYS A 975 -38.58 13.77 28.05
C LYS A 975 -38.92 12.89 26.83
N GLY A 976 -37.97 12.05 26.39
CA GLY A 976 -38.16 11.11 25.27
C GLY A 976 -37.54 11.52 23.93
N THR A 977 -36.74 12.60 23.88
CA THR A 977 -35.98 12.99 22.68
C THR A 977 -34.91 11.94 22.33
N ARG A 978 -34.91 11.38 21.11
CA ARG A 978 -33.99 10.31 20.70
C ARG A 978 -32.60 10.84 20.36
N PHE A 979 -31.56 10.35 21.04
CA PHE A 979 -30.15 10.60 20.71
C PHE A 979 -29.54 9.39 20.00
N GLU A 980 -29.12 9.56 18.73
CA GLU A 980 -28.62 8.42 17.95
C GLU A 980 -27.12 8.13 18.15
N THR A 981 -26.28 9.12 18.50
CA THR A 981 -24.91 8.92 18.99
C THR A 981 -24.23 10.25 19.36
N LEU A 982 -23.51 10.30 20.48
CA LEU A 982 -22.51 11.32 20.79
C LEU A 982 -21.16 10.63 21.02
N GLU A 983 -20.21 10.73 20.06
CA GLU A 983 -18.82 10.30 20.29
C GLU A 983 -18.17 11.27 21.29
N TYR A 984 -18.00 10.83 22.53
CA TYR A 984 -17.47 11.65 23.63
C TYR A 984 -15.95 11.46 23.75
N LYS A 985 -15.17 12.55 23.78
CA LYS A 985 -13.70 12.49 23.91
C LYS A 985 -13.07 13.33 25.04
N SER A 986 -13.82 14.09 25.85
CA SER A 986 -13.20 14.70 27.05
C SER A 986 -14.13 15.16 28.20
N LYS A 987 -13.46 15.59 29.28
CA LYS A 987 -13.88 15.73 30.68
C LYS A 987 -14.99 16.78 30.97
N ILE A 988 -16.15 16.31 31.48
CA ILE A 988 -17.06 16.89 32.54
C ILE A 988 -17.91 18.16 32.17
N PRO A 989 -19.19 18.38 32.66
CA PRO A 989 -19.87 17.83 33.86
C PRO A 989 -21.27 17.18 33.68
N VAL A 990 -21.41 15.97 34.23
CA VAL A 990 -22.67 15.19 34.34
C VAL A 990 -23.52 15.57 35.57
N GLN A 991 -23.13 16.57 36.37
CA GLN A 991 -24.00 17.07 37.46
C GLN A 991 -25.38 17.55 36.97
N ARG A 992 -25.51 17.98 35.70
CA ARG A 992 -26.78 18.44 35.10
C ARG A 992 -27.52 17.40 34.26
N LEU A 993 -26.86 16.32 33.84
CA LEU A 993 -27.51 15.17 33.16
C LEU A 993 -28.32 14.30 34.13
N ARG A 994 -28.20 14.52 35.45
CA ARG A 994 -29.01 13.86 36.49
C ARG A 994 -30.52 13.87 36.24
N GLN A 995 -31.06 14.83 35.48
CA GLN A 995 -32.51 15.01 35.31
C GLN A 995 -33.10 14.38 34.04
N ASN A 996 -32.28 13.96 33.06
CA ASN A 996 -32.74 13.54 31.72
C ASN A 996 -32.12 12.22 31.22
N LEU A 997 -31.51 11.40 32.08
CA LEU A 997 -30.96 10.11 31.65
C LEU A 997 -32.07 9.11 31.35
N GLU A 998 -32.11 8.65 30.09
CA GLU A 998 -32.98 7.61 29.56
C GLU A 998 -32.88 6.29 30.36
N THR A 999 -33.82 5.36 30.15
CA THR A 999 -33.70 3.99 30.67
C THR A 999 -32.53 3.22 30.06
N LYS A 1000 -31.91 3.71 28.97
CA LYS A 1000 -30.82 3.06 28.24
C LYS A 1000 -29.66 4.02 27.95
N LEU A 1001 -28.43 3.56 28.07
CA LEU A 1001 -27.23 4.33 27.80
C LEU A 1001 -26.24 3.56 26.91
N LYS A 1002 -25.67 4.19 25.88
CA LYS A 1002 -24.62 3.61 25.02
C LYS A 1002 -23.38 4.51 24.95
N TYR A 1003 -22.20 3.92 25.10
CA TYR A 1003 -20.90 4.61 25.08
C TYR A 1003 -19.86 3.79 24.30
N SER A 1004 -19.23 4.38 23.28
CA SER A 1004 -18.16 3.73 22.51
C SER A 1004 -16.80 4.39 22.71
N ARG A 1005 -15.72 3.60 22.77
CA ARG A 1005 -14.32 4.04 22.90
C ARG A 1005 -14.04 4.92 24.13
N ALA A 1006 -14.63 4.57 25.27
CA ALA A 1006 -14.43 5.30 26.52
C ALA A 1006 -12.98 5.17 27.01
N THR A 1007 -12.44 6.22 27.61
CA THR A 1007 -11.17 6.10 28.35
C THR A 1007 -11.40 5.45 29.71
N SER A 1008 -10.35 4.93 30.33
CA SER A 1008 -10.39 4.39 31.70
C SER A 1008 -11.07 5.33 32.70
N GLN A 1009 -10.77 6.63 32.60
CA GLN A 1009 -11.34 7.64 33.50
C GLN A 1009 -12.83 7.85 33.24
N ASP A 1010 -13.27 7.75 31.99
CA ASP A 1010 -14.68 7.89 31.61
C ASP A 1010 -15.51 6.75 32.19
N VAL A 1011 -14.99 5.51 32.17
CA VAL A 1011 -15.69 4.35 32.73
C VAL A 1011 -15.82 4.46 34.24
N VAL A 1012 -14.71 4.72 34.96
CA VAL A 1012 -14.74 4.87 36.42
C VAL A 1012 -15.71 5.98 36.82
N TRP A 1013 -15.70 7.10 36.10
CA TRP A 1013 -16.57 8.22 36.38
C TRP A 1013 -18.03 7.94 36.05
N LEU A 1014 -18.31 7.29 34.91
CA LEU A 1014 -19.66 6.88 34.51
C LEU A 1014 -20.30 5.98 35.56
N PHE A 1015 -19.60 4.93 36.01
CA PHE A 1015 -20.14 3.99 36.99
C PHE A 1015 -20.18 4.58 38.41
N SER A 1016 -19.30 5.52 38.75
CA SER A 1016 -19.44 6.31 39.99
C SER A 1016 -20.70 7.17 40.00
N LEU A 1017 -21.10 7.69 38.83
CA LEU A 1017 -22.32 8.47 38.70
C LEU A 1017 -23.59 7.62 38.78
N LEU A 1018 -23.58 6.48 38.08
CA LEU A 1018 -24.68 5.54 38.06
C LEU A 1018 -24.92 4.91 39.43
N HIS A 1019 -23.89 4.82 40.28
CA HIS A 1019 -24.01 4.42 41.68
C HIS A 1019 -25.07 5.23 42.46
N HIS A 1020 -25.44 6.43 42.00
CA HIS A 1020 -26.41 7.32 42.64
C HIS A 1020 -27.67 7.58 41.78
N ASN A 1021 -27.85 6.88 40.66
CA ASN A 1021 -28.96 7.08 39.72
C ASN A 1021 -29.67 5.76 39.43
N THR A 1022 -30.88 5.56 39.96
CA THR A 1022 -31.66 4.32 39.83
C THR A 1022 -32.49 4.19 38.55
N SER A 1023 -32.49 5.20 37.66
CA SER A 1023 -33.40 5.26 36.51
C SER A 1023 -32.88 4.52 35.26
N VAL A 1024 -31.56 4.41 35.09
CA VAL A 1024 -30.96 3.72 33.95
C VAL A 1024 -31.07 2.20 34.15
N LYS A 1025 -31.67 1.47 33.23
CA LYS A 1025 -31.82 0.00 33.30
C LYS A 1025 -30.93 -0.75 32.31
N GLU A 1026 -30.48 -0.09 31.25
CA GLU A 1026 -29.64 -0.70 30.21
C GLU A 1026 -28.35 0.08 29.95
N ILE A 1027 -27.22 -0.62 29.81
CA ILE A 1027 -25.93 -0.03 29.41
C ILE A 1027 -25.26 -0.82 28.30
N GLU A 1028 -24.68 -0.12 27.33
CA GLU A 1028 -23.80 -0.66 26.30
C GLU A 1028 -22.47 0.09 26.24
N LEU A 1029 -21.36 -0.61 26.48
CA LEU A 1029 -20.00 -0.17 26.21
C LEU A 1029 -19.47 -0.91 24.98
N ASP A 1030 -18.96 -0.20 23.98
CA ASP A 1030 -18.32 -0.81 22.80
C ASP A 1030 -16.90 -0.27 22.57
N SER A 1031 -15.94 -1.15 22.28
CA SER A 1031 -14.58 -0.80 21.89
C SER A 1031 -13.84 0.00 22.98
N THR A 1032 -14.15 -0.30 24.24
CA THR A 1032 -13.61 0.34 25.45
C THR A 1032 -12.71 -0.65 26.18
N ASN A 1033 -11.42 -0.36 26.36
CA ASN A 1033 -10.50 -1.29 27.03
C ASN A 1033 -10.76 -1.33 28.54
N LEU A 1034 -11.40 -2.40 29.02
CA LEU A 1034 -11.72 -2.62 30.43
C LEU A 1034 -10.66 -3.52 31.08
N ASN A 1035 -9.84 -2.94 31.95
CA ASN A 1035 -8.93 -3.68 32.81
C ASN A 1035 -9.54 -3.87 34.22
N VAL A 1036 -8.81 -4.53 35.11
CA VAL A 1036 -9.24 -4.83 36.48
C VAL A 1036 -9.75 -3.60 37.25
N LEU A 1037 -9.17 -2.41 37.05
CA LEU A 1037 -9.57 -1.20 37.77
C LEU A 1037 -10.94 -0.69 37.31
N GLU A 1038 -11.20 -0.61 36.00
CA GLU A 1038 -12.51 -0.15 35.53
C GLU A 1038 -13.59 -1.18 35.85
N VAL A 1039 -13.29 -2.48 35.76
CA VAL A 1039 -14.22 -3.54 36.14
C VAL A 1039 -14.56 -3.50 37.63
N LYS A 1040 -13.60 -3.17 38.51
CA LYS A 1040 -13.92 -2.95 39.93
C LYS A 1040 -14.92 -1.81 40.13
N ALA A 1041 -14.75 -0.69 39.44
CA ALA A 1041 -15.69 0.44 39.51
C ALA A 1041 -17.09 0.04 38.98
N ILE A 1042 -17.14 -0.79 37.93
CA ILE A 1042 -18.40 -1.38 37.45
C ILE A 1042 -19.02 -2.24 38.57
N CYS A 1043 -18.27 -3.17 39.15
CA CYS A 1043 -18.75 -4.05 40.23
C CYS A 1043 -19.27 -3.28 41.45
N GLU A 1044 -18.61 -2.18 41.83
CA GLU A 1044 -19.07 -1.29 42.90
C GLU A 1044 -20.44 -0.66 42.58
N CYS A 1045 -20.66 -0.25 41.33
CA CYS A 1045 -21.97 0.24 40.88
C CYS A 1045 -23.03 -0.87 40.87
N LEU A 1046 -22.69 -2.07 40.40
CA LEU A 1046 -23.60 -3.23 40.40
C LEU A 1046 -24.07 -3.63 41.81
N SER A 1047 -23.31 -3.27 42.86
CA SER A 1047 -23.70 -3.58 44.24
C SER A 1047 -24.93 -2.81 44.75
N VAL A 1048 -25.23 -1.67 44.13
CA VAL A 1048 -26.35 -0.77 44.53
C VAL A 1048 -27.37 -0.54 43.42
N HIS A 1049 -27.05 -0.95 42.19
CA HIS A 1049 -27.83 -0.61 41.00
C HIS A 1049 -28.31 -1.85 40.25
N ALA A 1050 -29.60 -1.88 39.95
CA ALA A 1050 -30.30 -3.01 39.36
C ALA A 1050 -30.51 -2.82 37.84
N PHE A 1051 -29.52 -3.26 37.05
CA PHE A 1051 -29.58 -3.27 35.58
C PHE A 1051 -30.34 -4.48 35.04
N GLU A 1052 -31.12 -4.23 33.98
CA GLU A 1052 -31.86 -5.24 33.20
C GLU A 1052 -31.03 -5.72 32.00
N SER A 1053 -30.22 -4.85 31.39
CA SER A 1053 -29.33 -5.21 30.28
C SER A 1053 -27.94 -4.59 30.39
N LEU A 1054 -26.89 -5.40 30.22
CA LEU A 1054 -25.50 -4.96 30.18
C LEU A 1054 -24.78 -5.49 28.95
N LYS A 1055 -24.16 -4.62 28.16
CA LYS A 1055 -23.43 -5.02 26.94
C LYS A 1055 -22.02 -4.46 26.97
N PHE A 1056 -21.02 -5.33 26.93
CA PHE A 1056 -19.60 -5.00 26.92
C PHE A 1056 -18.96 -5.61 25.67
N ILE A 1057 -19.01 -4.86 24.56
CA ILE A 1057 -18.67 -5.32 23.21
C ILE A 1057 -17.25 -4.86 22.87
N ASN A 1058 -16.39 -5.76 22.38
CA ASN A 1058 -14.99 -5.48 22.05
C ASN A 1058 -14.23 -4.77 23.17
N CYS A 1059 -14.52 -5.11 24.43
CA CYS A 1059 -13.98 -4.42 25.60
C CYS A 1059 -12.61 -4.95 26.08
N ASN A 1060 -12.04 -5.92 25.36
CA ASN A 1060 -10.73 -6.53 25.64
C ASN A 1060 -10.59 -7.09 27.08
N MET A 1061 -11.70 -7.50 27.71
CA MET A 1061 -11.67 -8.17 29.02
C MET A 1061 -11.04 -9.55 28.93
N ARG A 1062 -10.27 -9.94 29.96
CA ARG A 1062 -9.66 -11.27 30.12
C ARG A 1062 -10.20 -11.99 31.35
N ASP A 1063 -9.68 -13.18 31.64
CA ASP A 1063 -10.18 -14.03 32.74
C ASP A 1063 -10.27 -13.35 34.11
N PRO A 1064 -9.28 -12.55 34.58
CA PRO A 1064 -9.38 -11.87 35.88
C PRO A 1064 -10.50 -10.85 35.94
N GLU A 1065 -10.67 -10.06 34.87
CA GLU A 1065 -11.72 -9.07 34.74
C GLU A 1065 -13.10 -9.75 34.69
N LEU A 1066 -13.27 -10.77 33.85
CA LEU A 1066 -14.55 -11.47 33.75
C LEU A 1066 -14.92 -12.17 35.05
N LYS A 1067 -13.94 -12.74 35.77
CA LYS A 1067 -14.21 -13.36 37.07
C LYS A 1067 -14.81 -12.37 38.06
N LEU A 1068 -14.20 -11.19 38.20
CA LEU A 1068 -14.71 -10.13 39.09
C LEU A 1068 -16.10 -9.65 38.66
N LEU A 1069 -16.30 -9.49 37.36
CA LEU A 1069 -17.57 -9.05 36.81
C LEU A 1069 -18.66 -10.10 37.05
N ALA A 1070 -18.41 -11.37 36.74
CA ALA A 1070 -19.37 -12.46 36.90
C ALA A 1070 -19.80 -12.66 38.36
N GLU A 1071 -18.88 -12.56 39.32
CA GLU A 1071 -19.18 -12.61 40.76
C GLU A 1071 -20.08 -11.45 41.22
N ALA A 1072 -19.99 -10.28 40.59
CA ALA A 1072 -20.88 -9.15 40.85
C ALA A 1072 -22.24 -9.32 40.16
N LEU A 1073 -22.24 -9.77 38.91
CA LEU A 1073 -23.45 -10.00 38.12
C LEU A 1073 -24.34 -11.09 38.73
N SER A 1074 -23.77 -12.14 39.34
CA SER A 1074 -24.55 -13.24 39.93
C SER A 1074 -25.41 -12.83 41.12
N LYS A 1075 -25.21 -11.63 41.66
CA LYS A 1075 -26.03 -11.03 42.74
C LYS A 1075 -27.23 -10.24 42.20
N LEU A 1076 -27.28 -9.95 40.90
CA LEU A 1076 -28.36 -9.18 40.29
C LEU A 1076 -29.53 -10.09 39.93
N SER A 1077 -30.67 -9.89 40.59
CA SER A 1077 -31.92 -10.59 40.27
C SER A 1077 -32.70 -10.00 39.11
N THR A 1078 -32.25 -8.86 38.57
CA THR A 1078 -32.93 -8.08 37.52
C THR A 1078 -32.28 -8.23 36.15
N LEU A 1079 -31.10 -8.83 36.06
CA LEU A 1079 -30.36 -8.91 34.79
C LEU A 1079 -30.97 -9.96 33.88
N GLU A 1080 -31.50 -9.51 32.75
CA GLU A 1080 -32.14 -10.34 31.73
C GLU A 1080 -31.29 -10.45 30.46
N SER A 1081 -30.47 -9.45 30.14
CA SER A 1081 -29.64 -9.41 28.92
C SER A 1081 -28.16 -9.11 29.22
N LEU A 1082 -27.26 -9.92 28.66
CA LEU A 1082 -25.81 -9.74 28.77
C LEU A 1082 -25.13 -9.94 27.41
N SER A 1083 -24.29 -8.99 26.99
CA SER A 1083 -23.35 -9.20 25.87
C SER A 1083 -21.91 -9.04 26.34
N LEU A 1084 -21.08 -10.00 25.98
CA LEU A 1084 -19.63 -10.00 26.19
C LEU A 1084 -18.89 -10.19 24.85
N SER A 1085 -19.54 -9.83 23.74
CA SER A 1085 -19.03 -10.06 22.39
C SER A 1085 -17.61 -9.49 22.20
N GLY A 1086 -16.72 -10.26 21.57
CA GLY A 1086 -15.36 -9.81 21.20
C GLY A 1086 -14.37 -9.66 22.36
N ASN A 1087 -14.66 -10.21 23.54
CA ASN A 1087 -13.69 -10.27 24.66
C ASN A 1087 -12.84 -11.55 24.63
N VAL A 1088 -11.74 -11.58 25.40
CA VAL A 1088 -10.68 -12.60 25.30
C VAL A 1088 -10.51 -13.35 26.63
N PHE A 1089 -11.47 -14.19 26.98
CA PHE A 1089 -11.46 -15.00 28.20
C PHE A 1089 -11.58 -16.51 27.88
N THR A 1090 -11.27 -17.36 28.86
CA THR A 1090 -11.29 -18.83 28.73
C THR A 1090 -12.44 -19.45 29.52
N ASP A 1091 -12.63 -20.77 29.41
CA ASP A 1091 -13.67 -21.48 30.16
C ASP A 1091 -13.53 -21.35 31.68
N ALA A 1092 -12.33 -21.03 32.19
CA ALA A 1092 -12.10 -20.90 33.64
C ALA A 1092 -12.97 -19.80 34.25
N SER A 1093 -13.04 -18.62 33.60
CA SER A 1093 -13.94 -17.53 34.00
C SER A 1093 -15.31 -17.66 33.34
N GLY A 1094 -15.39 -18.17 32.11
CA GLY A 1094 -16.65 -18.33 31.39
C GLY A 1094 -17.68 -19.22 32.09
N LYS A 1095 -17.23 -20.24 32.85
CA LYS A 1095 -18.13 -21.08 33.67
C LYS A 1095 -18.93 -20.29 34.72
N LEU A 1096 -18.41 -19.16 35.19
CA LEU A 1096 -19.08 -18.31 36.18
C LEU A 1096 -20.32 -17.63 35.60
N LEU A 1097 -20.43 -17.52 34.27
CA LEU A 1097 -21.66 -17.07 33.60
C LEU A 1097 -22.83 -18.03 33.86
N GLY A 1098 -22.55 -19.29 34.18
CA GLY A 1098 -23.56 -20.25 34.64
C GLY A 1098 -24.13 -19.94 36.03
N GLU A 1099 -23.72 -18.87 36.70
CA GLU A 1099 -24.35 -18.43 37.95
C GLU A 1099 -25.53 -17.45 37.71
N LEU A 1100 -25.66 -16.95 36.47
CA LEU A 1100 -26.64 -15.93 36.08
C LEU A 1100 -28.01 -16.56 35.76
N LYS A 1101 -28.77 -16.93 36.79
CA LYS A 1101 -30.01 -17.72 36.66
C LYS A 1101 -31.19 -16.98 35.98
N THR A 1102 -31.19 -15.66 36.02
CA THR A 1102 -32.27 -14.80 35.48
C THR A 1102 -32.09 -14.47 34.01
N LEU A 1103 -30.95 -14.84 33.42
CA LEU A 1103 -30.57 -14.41 32.09
C LEU A 1103 -31.48 -15.02 31.01
N GLN A 1104 -32.02 -14.15 30.16
CA GLN A 1104 -32.86 -14.49 29.01
C GLN A 1104 -32.10 -14.33 27.69
N GLU A 1105 -31.21 -13.36 27.58
CA GLU A 1105 -30.40 -13.11 26.39
C GLU A 1105 -28.90 -13.10 26.72
N LEU A 1106 -28.12 -13.88 25.96
CA LEU A 1106 -26.66 -13.93 26.10
C LEU A 1106 -25.97 -13.85 24.74
N ASP A 1107 -25.04 -12.91 24.60
CA ASP A 1107 -24.19 -12.80 23.42
C ASP A 1107 -22.71 -12.96 23.76
N LEU A 1108 -22.13 -14.06 23.29
CA LEU A 1108 -20.71 -14.41 23.41
C LEU A 1108 -20.02 -14.44 22.05
N SER A 1109 -20.60 -13.79 21.03
CA SER A 1109 -20.02 -13.81 19.70
C SER A 1109 -18.57 -13.31 19.68
N LYS A 1110 -17.72 -13.92 18.86
CA LYS A 1110 -16.28 -13.62 18.74
C LYS A 1110 -15.47 -13.84 20.02
N CYS A 1111 -16.00 -14.54 21.03
CA CYS A 1111 -15.22 -15.02 22.18
C CYS A 1111 -14.49 -16.32 21.82
N PHE A 1112 -13.42 -16.22 21.02
CA PHE A 1112 -12.75 -17.35 20.35
C PHE A 1112 -12.19 -18.47 21.26
N ASN A 1113 -12.05 -18.20 22.56
CA ASN A 1113 -11.50 -19.13 23.54
C ASN A 1113 -12.55 -19.85 24.39
N VAL A 1114 -13.83 -19.57 24.18
CA VAL A 1114 -14.96 -20.28 24.79
C VAL A 1114 -15.13 -21.65 24.13
N THR A 1115 -15.28 -22.70 24.94
CA THR A 1115 -15.51 -24.09 24.50
C THR A 1115 -16.79 -24.66 25.10
N ASP A 1116 -17.06 -25.94 24.85
CA ASP A 1116 -18.23 -26.68 25.36
C ASP A 1116 -18.40 -26.55 26.88
N LYS A 1117 -17.29 -26.46 27.64
CA LYS A 1117 -17.32 -26.36 29.10
C LYS A 1117 -18.06 -25.13 29.62
N THR A 1118 -17.98 -24.00 28.93
CA THR A 1118 -18.75 -22.80 29.28
C THR A 1118 -20.21 -22.98 28.92
N ILE A 1119 -20.48 -23.58 27.75
CA ILE A 1119 -21.85 -23.81 27.28
C ILE A 1119 -22.59 -24.81 28.19
N GLU A 1120 -21.93 -25.88 28.63
CA GLU A 1120 -22.44 -26.83 29.62
C GLU A 1120 -22.82 -26.15 30.94
N ALA A 1121 -21.98 -25.23 31.43
CA ALA A 1121 -22.25 -24.48 32.65
C ALA A 1121 -23.47 -23.57 32.51
N ILE A 1122 -23.60 -22.89 31.36
CA ILE A 1122 -24.77 -22.06 31.03
C ILE A 1122 -26.02 -22.95 30.94
N ALA A 1123 -25.95 -24.05 30.19
CA ALA A 1123 -27.07 -24.97 30.00
C ALA A 1123 -27.58 -25.59 31.32
N LYS A 1124 -26.67 -25.86 32.26
CA LYS A 1124 -27.01 -26.43 33.56
C LYS A 1124 -27.84 -25.48 34.42
N SER A 1125 -27.65 -24.17 34.31
CA SER A 1125 -28.14 -23.21 35.29
C SER A 1125 -29.04 -22.10 34.74
N CYS A 1126 -28.82 -21.62 33.52
CA CYS A 1126 -29.57 -20.52 32.89
C CYS A 1126 -30.84 -21.06 32.23
N LYS A 1127 -31.80 -21.50 33.05
CA LYS A 1127 -33.05 -22.15 32.58
C LYS A 1127 -34.02 -21.20 31.87
N SER A 1128 -33.89 -19.90 32.12
CA SER A 1128 -34.69 -18.85 31.51
C SER A 1128 -34.16 -18.35 30.16
N LEU A 1129 -33.07 -18.93 29.64
CA LEU A 1129 -32.41 -18.46 28.44
C LEU A 1129 -33.30 -18.67 27.20
N THR A 1130 -33.60 -17.58 26.50
CA THR A 1130 -34.41 -17.56 25.27
C THR A 1130 -33.58 -17.22 24.03
N SER A 1131 -32.45 -16.51 24.17
CA SER A 1131 -31.58 -16.11 23.07
C SER A 1131 -30.11 -16.33 23.40
N LEU A 1132 -29.38 -17.03 22.53
CA LEU A 1132 -27.95 -17.25 22.66
C LEU A 1132 -27.22 -17.02 21.33
N ASN A 1133 -26.20 -16.15 21.36
CA ASN A 1133 -25.34 -15.89 20.22
C ASN A 1133 -23.90 -16.37 20.48
N LEU A 1134 -23.45 -17.32 19.67
CA LEU A 1134 -22.13 -17.95 19.70
C LEU A 1134 -21.38 -17.79 18.37
N ARG A 1135 -21.76 -16.80 17.55
CA ARG A 1135 -21.11 -16.56 16.26
C ARG A 1135 -19.58 -16.45 16.41
N HIS A 1136 -18.83 -17.14 15.56
CA HIS A 1136 -17.36 -17.23 15.59
C HIS A 1136 -16.74 -17.87 16.85
N CYS A 1137 -17.51 -18.57 17.69
CA CYS A 1137 -16.97 -19.40 18.77
C CYS A 1137 -16.53 -20.78 18.25
N SER A 1138 -15.49 -20.79 17.40
CA SER A 1138 -15.06 -21.97 16.61
C SER A 1138 -14.65 -23.22 17.42
N LYS A 1139 -14.42 -23.08 18.73
CA LYS A 1139 -14.09 -24.19 19.65
C LYS A 1139 -15.31 -24.84 20.31
N VAL A 1140 -16.52 -24.30 20.09
CA VAL A 1140 -17.77 -24.95 20.51
C VAL A 1140 -18.10 -26.07 19.54
N SER A 1141 -18.34 -27.26 20.07
CA SER A 1141 -18.59 -28.49 19.34
C SER A 1141 -20.03 -28.98 19.51
N SER A 1142 -20.28 -30.21 19.06
CA SER A 1142 -21.59 -30.85 19.19
C SER A 1142 -21.99 -31.01 20.66
N ASP A 1143 -21.05 -31.33 21.55
CA ASP A 1143 -21.33 -31.61 22.97
C ASP A 1143 -21.89 -30.37 23.71
N GLY A 1144 -21.34 -29.19 23.43
CA GLY A 1144 -21.84 -27.93 23.98
C GLY A 1144 -23.25 -27.60 23.50
N VAL A 1145 -23.52 -27.79 22.20
CA VAL A 1145 -24.85 -27.54 21.62
C VAL A 1145 -25.88 -28.55 22.12
N SER A 1146 -25.53 -29.83 22.21
CA SER A 1146 -26.35 -30.88 22.81
C SER A 1146 -26.73 -30.56 24.26
N SER A 1147 -25.79 -30.03 25.04
CA SER A 1147 -26.04 -29.61 26.42
C SER A 1147 -27.11 -28.52 26.51
N LEU A 1148 -27.19 -27.60 25.54
CA LEU A 1148 -28.27 -26.61 25.48
C LEU A 1148 -29.65 -27.27 25.31
N GLY A 1149 -29.76 -28.31 24.47
CA GLY A 1149 -31.00 -29.08 24.32
C GLY A 1149 -31.44 -29.78 25.60
N LEU A 1150 -30.49 -30.28 26.39
CA LEU A 1150 -30.77 -30.89 27.70
C LEU A 1150 -31.12 -29.87 28.80
N GLY A 1151 -30.74 -28.61 28.62
CA GLY A 1151 -30.69 -27.63 29.69
C GLY A 1151 -31.64 -26.45 29.55
N CYS A 1152 -31.80 -25.91 28.35
CA CYS A 1152 -32.44 -24.63 28.05
C CYS A 1152 -33.69 -24.82 27.17
N HIS A 1153 -34.71 -25.49 27.71
CA HIS A 1153 -35.91 -25.85 26.96
C HIS A 1153 -36.72 -24.65 26.41
N GLY A 1154 -36.52 -23.44 26.97
CA GLY A 1154 -37.16 -22.20 26.53
C GLY A 1154 -36.43 -21.45 25.41
N LEU A 1155 -35.36 -22.01 24.84
CA LEU A 1155 -34.55 -21.34 23.83
C LEU A 1155 -35.34 -21.12 22.52
N LYS A 1156 -35.41 -19.87 22.09
CA LYS A 1156 -36.10 -19.42 20.87
C LYS A 1156 -35.13 -18.99 19.77
N THR A 1157 -33.98 -18.44 20.13
CA THR A 1157 -32.98 -17.93 19.20
C THR A 1157 -31.61 -18.55 19.49
N LEU A 1158 -31.00 -19.16 18.47
CA LEU A 1158 -29.63 -19.65 18.54
C LEU A 1158 -28.83 -19.27 17.29
N ILE A 1159 -27.68 -18.62 17.50
CA ILE A 1159 -26.76 -18.24 16.43
C ILE A 1159 -25.43 -18.99 16.63
N LEU A 1160 -25.08 -19.83 15.66
CA LEU A 1160 -23.90 -20.71 15.59
C LEU A 1160 -23.09 -20.46 14.32
N GLU A 1161 -23.19 -19.28 13.71
CA GLU A 1161 -22.43 -18.94 12.51
C GLU A 1161 -20.92 -19.16 12.72
N GLU A 1162 -20.29 -19.92 11.81
CA GLU A 1162 -18.87 -20.31 11.85
C GLU A 1162 -18.48 -21.26 13.01
N CYS A 1163 -19.43 -21.98 13.61
CA CYS A 1163 -19.17 -23.06 14.57
C CYS A 1163 -18.95 -24.41 13.85
N SER A 1164 -17.83 -24.54 13.15
CA SER A 1164 -17.53 -25.65 12.22
C SER A 1164 -17.44 -27.08 12.83
N LEU A 1165 -17.45 -27.20 14.17
CA LEU A 1165 -17.41 -28.48 14.89
C LEU A 1165 -18.81 -29.05 15.20
N VAL A 1166 -19.87 -28.30 14.94
CA VAL A 1166 -21.27 -28.75 15.14
C VAL A 1166 -21.68 -29.73 14.03
N LYS A 1167 -22.30 -30.85 14.43
CA LYS A 1167 -22.75 -31.94 13.56
C LYS A 1167 -24.25 -32.20 13.73
N ASP A 1168 -24.78 -33.11 12.92
CA ASP A 1168 -26.21 -33.43 12.88
C ASP A 1168 -26.84 -33.78 14.23
N LEU A 1169 -26.20 -34.66 15.00
CA LEU A 1169 -26.73 -35.15 16.28
C LEU A 1169 -27.02 -34.00 17.25
N ALA A 1170 -26.15 -33.00 17.32
CA ALA A 1170 -26.35 -31.85 18.20
C ALA A 1170 -27.57 -31.01 17.82
N ILE A 1171 -27.83 -30.83 16.52
CA ILE A 1171 -29.03 -30.11 16.06
C ILE A 1171 -30.29 -30.94 16.30
N GLN A 1172 -30.21 -32.27 16.21
CA GLN A 1172 -31.32 -33.16 16.53
C GLN A 1172 -31.68 -33.10 18.01
N GLU A 1173 -30.68 -33.23 18.89
CA GLU A 1173 -30.85 -33.15 20.34
C GLU A 1173 -31.31 -31.75 20.79
N LEU A 1174 -30.79 -30.69 20.16
CA LEU A 1174 -31.31 -29.33 20.34
C LEU A 1174 -32.79 -29.24 19.97
N ALA A 1175 -33.20 -29.80 18.83
CA ALA A 1175 -34.59 -29.76 18.37
C ALA A 1175 -35.53 -30.57 19.28
N ASP A 1176 -35.07 -31.70 19.81
CA ASP A 1176 -35.83 -32.50 20.78
C ASP A 1176 -35.99 -31.78 22.12
N GLY A 1177 -34.99 -30.99 22.53
CA GLY A 1177 -34.99 -30.24 23.77
C GLY A 1177 -35.65 -28.86 23.72
N CYS A 1178 -35.65 -28.20 22.55
CA CYS A 1178 -36.08 -26.82 22.35
C CYS A 1178 -37.14 -26.74 21.22
N PRO A 1179 -38.36 -27.29 21.40
CA PRO A 1179 -39.38 -27.33 20.35
C PRO A 1179 -39.93 -25.95 19.94
N ASP A 1180 -39.73 -24.94 20.79
CA ASP A 1180 -40.20 -23.56 20.56
C ASP A 1180 -39.19 -22.68 19.81
N LEU A 1181 -38.18 -23.28 19.16
CA LEU A 1181 -37.17 -22.55 18.41
C LEU A 1181 -37.79 -21.76 17.25
N VAL A 1182 -37.48 -20.47 17.18
CA VAL A 1182 -38.00 -19.50 16.20
C VAL A 1182 -36.91 -19.05 15.22
N HIS A 1183 -35.68 -18.86 15.70
CA HIS A 1183 -34.55 -18.38 14.91
C HIS A 1183 -33.33 -19.30 15.08
N LEU A 1184 -32.87 -19.90 13.99
CA LEU A 1184 -31.64 -20.69 13.96
C LEU A 1184 -30.71 -20.23 12.85
N ASN A 1185 -29.53 -19.73 13.22
CA ASN A 1185 -28.47 -19.43 12.26
C ASN A 1185 -27.32 -20.41 12.43
N ILE A 1186 -27.12 -21.29 11.45
CA ILE A 1186 -26.02 -22.26 11.39
C ILE A 1186 -25.20 -22.07 10.11
N ARG A 1187 -25.08 -20.81 9.66
CA ARG A 1187 -24.26 -20.44 8.51
C ARG A 1187 -22.83 -20.99 8.66
N ASN A 1188 -22.33 -21.60 7.61
CA ASN A 1188 -21.01 -22.22 7.54
C ASN A 1188 -20.75 -23.34 8.58
N CYS A 1189 -21.80 -23.97 9.12
CA CYS A 1189 -21.69 -25.22 9.88
C CYS A 1189 -21.61 -26.42 8.93
N LYS A 1190 -20.49 -26.57 8.22
CA LYS A 1190 -20.33 -27.51 7.09
C LYS A 1190 -20.55 -28.99 7.39
N LYS A 1191 -20.59 -29.40 8.67
CA LYS A 1191 -20.84 -30.79 9.08
C LYS A 1191 -22.31 -31.06 9.40
N VAL A 1192 -23.18 -30.06 9.25
CA VAL A 1192 -24.62 -30.20 9.33
C VAL A 1192 -25.17 -30.53 7.94
N SER A 1193 -25.99 -31.59 7.88
CA SER A 1193 -26.59 -32.15 6.68
C SER A 1193 -28.11 -32.02 6.69
N GLY A 1194 -28.73 -32.39 5.57
CA GLY A 1194 -30.19 -32.44 5.46
C GLY A 1194 -30.87 -33.35 6.49
N ILE A 1195 -30.18 -34.31 7.10
CA ILE A 1195 -30.73 -35.20 8.14
C ILE A 1195 -31.12 -34.38 9.38
N ALA A 1196 -30.25 -33.49 9.83
CA ALA A 1196 -30.50 -32.60 10.95
C ALA A 1196 -31.66 -31.66 10.67
N ILE A 1197 -31.70 -31.03 9.49
CA ILE A 1197 -32.74 -30.08 9.11
C ILE A 1197 -34.11 -30.77 9.00
N THR A 1198 -34.15 -32.01 8.50
CA THR A 1198 -35.38 -32.81 8.43
C THR A 1198 -35.93 -33.11 9.82
N HIS A 1199 -35.06 -33.41 10.79
CA HIS A 1199 -35.47 -33.65 12.19
C HIS A 1199 -35.92 -32.36 12.86
N LEU A 1200 -35.13 -31.29 12.71
CA LEU A 1200 -35.44 -29.95 13.19
C LEU A 1200 -36.83 -29.49 12.73
N ALA A 1201 -37.12 -29.63 11.43
CA ALA A 1201 -38.40 -29.25 10.84
C ALA A 1201 -39.61 -29.97 11.48
N LYS A 1202 -39.45 -31.24 11.87
CA LYS A 1202 -40.53 -32.04 12.48
C LYS A 1202 -40.79 -31.69 13.93
N LYS A 1203 -39.80 -31.13 14.63
CA LYS A 1203 -39.86 -30.85 16.07
C LYS A 1203 -40.10 -29.36 16.35
N CYS A 1204 -39.41 -28.49 15.63
CA CYS A 1204 -39.47 -27.04 15.79
C CYS A 1204 -40.38 -26.41 14.72
N THR A 1205 -41.68 -26.66 14.79
CA THR A 1205 -42.66 -26.18 13.79
C THR A 1205 -42.90 -24.66 13.84
N LYS A 1206 -42.44 -23.99 14.90
CA LYS A 1206 -42.53 -22.53 15.10
C LYS A 1206 -41.37 -21.74 14.47
N LEU A 1207 -40.49 -22.39 13.71
CA LEU A 1207 -39.38 -21.73 13.04
C LEU A 1207 -39.87 -20.67 12.05
N ARG A 1208 -39.32 -19.45 12.19
CA ARG A 1208 -39.57 -18.29 11.34
C ARG A 1208 -38.33 -17.86 10.56
N HIS A 1209 -37.15 -18.01 11.15
CA HIS A 1209 -35.89 -17.60 10.54
C HIS A 1209 -34.88 -18.74 10.56
N ILE A 1210 -34.35 -19.09 9.39
CA ILE A 1210 -33.28 -20.10 9.27
C ILE A 1210 -32.20 -19.67 8.29
N ASN A 1211 -30.94 -19.73 8.73
CA ASN A 1211 -29.79 -19.45 7.88
C ASN A 1211 -28.92 -20.69 7.73
N LEU A 1212 -28.89 -21.24 6.51
CA LEU A 1212 -28.16 -22.44 6.11
C LEU A 1212 -27.05 -22.13 5.10
N CYS A 1213 -26.75 -20.85 4.88
CA CYS A 1213 -25.78 -20.43 3.87
C CYS A 1213 -24.41 -21.10 4.11
N PHE A 1214 -23.74 -21.54 3.03
CA PHE A 1214 -22.49 -22.32 3.08
C PHE A 1214 -22.58 -23.71 3.77
N CYS A 1215 -23.79 -24.27 3.96
CA CYS A 1215 -23.94 -25.66 4.39
C CYS A 1215 -23.98 -26.60 3.18
N ASP A 1216 -22.85 -27.24 2.88
CA ASP A 1216 -22.61 -28.02 1.66
C ASP A 1216 -23.45 -29.32 1.53
N TYR A 1217 -24.06 -29.79 2.63
CA TYR A 1217 -24.78 -31.08 2.70
C TYR A 1217 -26.29 -30.96 2.85
N ILE A 1218 -26.84 -29.76 2.64
CA ILE A 1218 -28.30 -29.53 2.60
C ILE A 1218 -28.85 -29.95 1.23
N THR A 1219 -30.02 -30.59 1.21
CA THR A 1219 -30.62 -31.18 0.00
C THR A 1219 -32.06 -30.72 -0.19
N ASP A 1220 -32.61 -30.87 -1.41
CA ASP A 1220 -33.99 -30.49 -1.69
C ASP A 1220 -35.00 -31.21 -0.81
N GLN A 1221 -34.76 -32.49 -0.51
CA GLN A 1221 -35.62 -33.27 0.38
C GLN A 1221 -35.72 -32.62 1.77
N SER A 1222 -34.59 -32.20 2.34
CA SER A 1222 -34.58 -31.56 3.67
C SER A 1222 -35.28 -30.21 3.68
N ILE A 1223 -35.14 -29.41 2.63
CA ILE A 1223 -35.83 -28.12 2.52
C ILE A 1223 -37.33 -28.29 2.24
N SER A 1224 -37.71 -29.30 1.47
CA SER A 1224 -39.12 -29.64 1.22
C SER A 1224 -39.82 -30.05 2.53
N VAL A 1225 -39.16 -30.85 3.37
CA VAL A 1225 -39.70 -31.22 4.70
C VAL A 1225 -39.78 -29.99 5.61
N LEU A 1226 -38.78 -29.11 5.57
CA LEU A 1226 -38.79 -27.84 6.30
C LEU A 1226 -39.99 -26.98 5.90
N ALA A 1227 -40.19 -26.73 4.60
CA ALA A 1227 -41.34 -25.98 4.09
C ALA A 1227 -42.69 -26.66 4.41
N ALA A 1228 -42.73 -28.00 4.41
CA ALA A 1228 -43.93 -28.76 4.72
C ALA A 1228 -44.38 -28.63 6.19
N ASN A 1229 -43.46 -28.40 7.14
CA ASN A 1229 -43.77 -28.39 8.58
C ASN A 1229 -43.70 -26.99 9.21
N CYS A 1230 -42.85 -26.10 8.70
CA CYS A 1230 -42.64 -24.74 9.23
C CYS A 1230 -43.38 -23.72 8.34
N LYS A 1231 -44.70 -23.60 8.52
CA LYS A 1231 -45.57 -22.75 7.68
C LYS A 1231 -45.38 -21.25 7.91
N ASP A 1232 -44.90 -20.89 9.09
CA ASP A 1232 -44.65 -19.50 9.50
C ASP A 1232 -43.24 -19.00 9.16
N LEU A 1233 -42.52 -19.65 8.23
CA LEU A 1233 -41.22 -19.17 7.78
C LEU A 1233 -41.34 -17.77 7.16
N GLU A 1234 -40.53 -16.84 7.68
CA GLU A 1234 -40.43 -15.45 7.25
C GLU A 1234 -39.09 -15.18 6.53
N TYR A 1235 -38.00 -15.85 6.95
CA TYR A 1235 -36.66 -15.69 6.39
C TYR A 1235 -35.99 -17.05 6.20
N ILE A 1236 -35.45 -17.28 5.00
CA ILE A 1236 -34.65 -18.45 4.69
C ILE A 1236 -33.45 -18.08 3.80
N ASN A 1237 -32.24 -18.42 4.27
CA ASN A 1237 -31.02 -18.20 3.50
C ASN A 1237 -30.34 -19.52 3.16
N LEU A 1238 -30.31 -19.82 1.85
CA LEU A 1238 -29.79 -21.04 1.25
C LEU A 1238 -28.56 -20.75 0.37
N GLY A 1239 -28.03 -19.54 0.40
CA GLY A 1239 -26.93 -19.14 -0.47
C GLY A 1239 -25.74 -20.10 -0.38
N HIS A 1240 -25.09 -20.38 -1.51
CA HIS A 1240 -23.97 -21.32 -1.60
C HIS A 1240 -24.28 -22.79 -1.21
N CYS A 1241 -25.56 -23.19 -1.06
CA CYS A 1241 -25.93 -24.59 -0.89
C CYS A 1241 -25.95 -25.33 -2.24
N LYS A 1242 -24.81 -25.92 -2.63
CA LYS A 1242 -24.53 -26.49 -3.97
C LYS A 1242 -25.37 -27.70 -4.39
N LYS A 1243 -26.14 -28.29 -3.47
CA LYS A 1243 -26.93 -29.51 -3.69
C LYS A 1243 -28.42 -29.25 -3.91
N LEU A 1244 -28.88 -27.99 -3.81
CA LEU A 1244 -30.26 -27.59 -4.03
C LEU A 1244 -30.57 -27.37 -5.51
N ASN A 1245 -31.79 -27.68 -5.93
CA ASN A 1245 -32.33 -27.38 -7.26
C ASN A 1245 -33.73 -26.74 -7.14
N ASP A 1246 -34.41 -26.56 -8.28
CA ASP A 1246 -35.70 -25.86 -8.36
C ASP A 1246 -36.82 -26.50 -7.52
N THR A 1247 -36.73 -27.81 -7.26
CA THR A 1247 -37.75 -28.57 -6.49
C THR A 1247 -37.97 -27.98 -5.10
N SER A 1248 -36.90 -27.67 -4.38
CA SER A 1248 -37.01 -27.12 -3.02
C SER A 1248 -37.64 -25.73 -2.99
N ILE A 1249 -37.41 -24.92 -4.02
CA ILE A 1249 -37.93 -23.56 -4.13
C ILE A 1249 -39.43 -23.58 -4.42
N GLY A 1250 -39.87 -24.45 -5.34
CA GLY A 1250 -41.30 -24.65 -5.59
C GLY A 1250 -42.06 -25.10 -4.33
N GLN A 1251 -41.46 -25.97 -3.50
CA GLN A 1251 -42.06 -26.38 -2.23
C GLN A 1251 -42.13 -25.24 -1.22
N ILE A 1252 -41.10 -24.39 -1.14
CA ILE A 1252 -41.11 -23.18 -0.32
C ILE A 1252 -42.26 -22.25 -0.75
N GLY A 1253 -42.33 -21.92 -2.04
CA GLY A 1253 -43.36 -21.01 -2.58
C GLY A 1253 -44.78 -21.53 -2.39
N THR A 1254 -44.98 -22.85 -2.42
CA THR A 1254 -46.31 -23.48 -2.22
C THR A 1254 -46.72 -23.51 -0.74
N ASN A 1255 -45.77 -23.72 0.17
CA ASN A 1255 -46.07 -24.10 1.54
C ASN A 1255 -45.81 -23.02 2.60
N CYS A 1256 -45.05 -21.96 2.30
CA CYS A 1256 -44.63 -20.96 3.26
C CYS A 1256 -45.16 -19.56 2.86
N PRO A 1257 -46.44 -19.25 3.14
CA PRO A 1257 -47.08 -18.02 2.68
C PRO A 1257 -46.54 -16.73 3.33
N ASN A 1258 -45.82 -16.86 4.45
CA ASN A 1258 -45.32 -15.73 5.24
C ASN A 1258 -43.88 -15.33 4.91
N ILE A 1259 -43.27 -15.92 3.87
CA ILE A 1259 -41.88 -15.60 3.48
C ILE A 1259 -41.76 -14.15 3.03
N GLN A 1260 -40.83 -13.44 3.67
CA GLN A 1260 -40.47 -12.06 3.38
C GLN A 1260 -39.10 -11.99 2.69
N GLU A 1261 -38.17 -12.88 3.03
CA GLU A 1261 -36.83 -12.92 2.44
C GLU A 1261 -36.37 -14.36 2.14
N LEU A 1262 -36.04 -14.60 0.86
CA LEU A 1262 -35.47 -15.85 0.36
C LEU A 1262 -34.14 -15.54 -0.34
N ASN A 1263 -33.03 -16.02 0.22
CA ASN A 1263 -31.70 -15.82 -0.37
C ASN A 1263 -31.18 -17.10 -1.00
N LEU A 1264 -30.98 -17.07 -2.33
CA LEU A 1264 -30.52 -18.18 -3.18
C LEU A 1264 -29.17 -17.90 -3.85
N SER A 1265 -28.41 -16.91 -3.35
CA SER A 1265 -27.19 -16.47 -4.01
C SER A 1265 -26.19 -17.62 -4.20
N VAL A 1266 -25.69 -17.80 -5.43
CA VAL A 1266 -24.64 -18.80 -5.74
C VAL A 1266 -25.10 -20.25 -5.51
N CYS A 1267 -26.39 -20.53 -5.73
CA CYS A 1267 -26.94 -21.89 -5.86
C CYS A 1267 -26.96 -22.32 -7.33
N GLU A 1268 -25.86 -22.92 -7.80
CA GLU A 1268 -25.59 -23.19 -9.24
C GLU A 1268 -26.62 -24.08 -9.97
N LYS A 1269 -27.47 -24.80 -9.25
CA LYS A 1269 -28.45 -25.74 -9.80
C LYS A 1269 -29.90 -25.25 -9.69
N ILE A 1270 -30.12 -24.04 -9.18
CA ILE A 1270 -31.41 -23.35 -9.21
C ILE A 1270 -31.44 -22.54 -10.50
N THR A 1271 -32.53 -22.64 -11.24
CA THR A 1271 -32.75 -22.05 -12.55
C THR A 1271 -34.03 -21.21 -12.56
N ASP A 1272 -34.32 -20.58 -13.69
CA ASP A 1272 -35.55 -19.80 -13.90
C ASP A 1272 -36.82 -20.69 -13.91
N GLU A 1273 -36.73 -22.02 -13.78
CA GLU A 1273 -37.89 -22.93 -13.66
C GLU A 1273 -38.54 -22.91 -12.27
N SER A 1274 -37.82 -22.47 -11.23
CA SER A 1274 -38.34 -22.29 -9.87
C SER A 1274 -39.19 -21.04 -9.72
#